data_AF-A0A7Y3DBM0-F1
#
_entry.id   AF-A0A7Y3DBM0-F1
#
_cell.length_a   1.000
_cell.length_b   1.000
_cell.length_c   1.000
_cell.angle_alpha   90.00
_cell.angle_beta   90.00
_cell.angle_gamma   90.00
#
_symmetry.space_group_name_H-M   'P 1'
#
loop_
_entity.id
_entity.type
_entity.pdbx_description
1 polymer ?
#
loop_
_entity_poly.entity_id
_entity_poly.type
_entity_poly.pdbx_seq_one_letter_code
_entity_poly.pdbx_strand_id
1 'polypeptide(L)'
;MRESSQALDRLIETTGASLKGRRRALFAEFAARFLLGHDTHPTGGEALLAGLALEAFEWSWQRAPGEVKVRVLNPEDRLGHTVIEVVQQDRPFIVDTLRLVLARLGVQERLVIHPVVKLQRDAAGQLTAVEAARNGEPNESYVYLECTPGVDAARLAEVEHAVREAMGWVADITEDHRSMVRALRELMARLEFAAPAIEGGAERVGRVHGFLDWIIDGRFVFVGLRRYRVSQEEGGFEVCATPGTGLGMWREDASSRLATPQRGAGIPSEILDDLEDPRIILISKSHMESRIHRSGRLDRIVVKEHDEEGRVIGFTILVGLFTLRVLRTPGSQVPLLSERLTKVLERLGIPYGSHSHKSLLAAFDSAPVEVLIGADVDALQALLQELALAAESKRVRLVLRLHPRGRALYAAVLLPREHYREDLRAEIRALLEQRTGAAYIDDRTSFLDEDTAMVHVFCTSGEGQVLHAVAAELEEAIRLVCSPWEDQLLDALRRRFGDAAAPELGARYEAAFSRALRNRTTPRDAVRDVEALEALEKTGVPQFALYFAEDDDARDTATLRIYLKEPPLLSDIVHVADHFGIRVVDAQLARVEPAGRAAATVESLRVLPLGEDQEDLDHLAPRLFEALAAVLVGDVASDPLNGLVLGAGLDWREVDVLRAYVEYFLQIQGTLSRPFLRQVLIENPLAVRLLVRYFAARHDPALADEESEQRERELRESFDAYRDRISALNEDRALSGFCNLIEATLRTQFFAPRTAPHRIVFKLASDRIRELSGVLPHREIVVHSAELFGIHLRGGPVARGGLRWSDRADDLRVEVLGLMTTQMLKNGLIVPVGAKGGFVLRRAGLSPSEARSVADAQYRVFVGSLLDVTDNLDPDGTVLPPTGVRRLDGDDPYLVVAADKGTSHLSDTANEIAVARDFWLGDAFASGGSEGYDHKKCAITARGAWECVKHHFAELGIDPETDSYSVVGIGDMSGDVFGNGLLLARRARLLAAFDHRHIFLDPDPDPDVAWEERKRLFALPRSSWADYATDRLSAGGGVHPRSAKRIPLPPDLREKLGIPGETTDGQTLVRAILGLEVDLLWNGGIGTYVKASFEGHSDAGDRANNAVRIDASQLRARVVGEGGNLGLTQAARVEAALAGVRLDTDAIDNSAGVDLSDHEVNYKIALAPLVRSGQLSASQRHALLFAVSDDACESVLAHNRSQVQSLSLDELRSRHDPELFLRAVESLCEAAQLSPADLGLPDAATVHDRAARGLGFTRPELAVLLGLA
;
A
#
# COMPACT_ATOMS: atom_id res chain seq x y z
N MET A 1 50.80 -24.74 -10.76
CA MET A 1 50.81 -25.65 -11.94
C MET A 1 51.63 -26.94 -11.74
N ARG A 2 52.86 -26.93 -11.18
CA ARG A 2 53.62 -28.20 -10.96
C ARG A 2 53.06 -29.10 -9.84
N GLU A 3 52.43 -28.55 -8.81
CA GLU A 3 51.84 -29.36 -7.72
C GLU A 3 50.49 -30.03 -8.10
N SER A 4 49.62 -29.38 -8.90
CA SER A 4 48.41 -30.02 -9.48
C SER A 4 48.74 -31.16 -10.43
N SER A 5 49.86 -31.09 -11.18
CA SER A 5 50.27 -32.18 -12.08
C SER A 5 50.55 -33.48 -11.32
N GLN A 6 51.22 -33.42 -10.16
CA GLN A 6 51.56 -34.63 -9.39
C GLN A 6 50.36 -35.26 -8.65
N ALA A 7 49.35 -34.47 -8.31
CA ALA A 7 48.11 -34.97 -7.72
C ALA A 7 47.25 -35.68 -8.78
N LEU A 8 47.14 -35.06 -9.96
CA LEU A 8 46.46 -35.63 -11.12
C LEU A 8 47.16 -36.89 -11.66
N ASP A 9 48.49 -36.90 -11.76
CA ASP A 9 49.27 -38.09 -12.17
C ASP A 9 49.03 -39.27 -11.21
N ARG A 10 49.01 -39.02 -9.89
CA ARG A 10 48.68 -40.03 -8.88
C ARG A 10 47.24 -40.52 -9.01
N LEU A 11 46.32 -39.64 -9.36
CA LEU A 11 44.92 -39.99 -9.55
C LEU A 11 44.68 -40.81 -10.83
N ILE A 12 45.38 -40.49 -11.92
CA ILE A 12 45.40 -41.28 -13.16
C ILE A 12 45.98 -42.67 -12.87
N GLU A 13 47.08 -42.75 -12.12
CA GLU A 13 47.67 -44.04 -11.72
C GLU A 13 46.72 -44.89 -10.89
N THR A 14 45.94 -44.26 -10.00
CA THR A 14 44.96 -44.92 -9.13
C THR A 14 43.72 -45.37 -9.93
N THR A 15 43.21 -44.50 -10.80
CA THR A 15 42.03 -44.78 -11.64
C THR A 15 42.33 -45.86 -12.68
N GLY A 16 43.54 -45.86 -13.25
CA GLY A 16 44.02 -46.88 -14.17
C GLY A 16 44.43 -48.20 -13.51
N ALA A 17 44.36 -48.35 -12.18
CA ALA A 17 44.74 -49.59 -11.49
C ALA A 17 43.80 -50.76 -11.81
N SER A 18 42.57 -50.49 -12.27
CA SER A 18 41.63 -51.47 -12.80
C SER A 18 42.09 -52.09 -14.14
N LEU A 19 42.95 -51.40 -14.90
CA LEU A 19 43.50 -51.85 -16.17
C LEU A 19 44.75 -52.72 -15.97
N LYS A 20 44.83 -53.84 -16.68
CA LYS A 20 45.97 -54.78 -16.61
C LYS A 20 46.90 -54.70 -17.83
N GLY A 21 48.20 -54.83 -17.59
CA GLY A 21 49.22 -54.99 -18.64
C GLY A 21 49.29 -53.82 -19.61
N ARG A 22 49.30 -54.12 -20.92
CA ARG A 22 49.44 -53.15 -22.02
C ARG A 22 48.42 -52.01 -21.97
N ARG A 23 47.18 -52.28 -21.54
CA ARG A 23 46.11 -51.29 -21.43
C ARG A 23 46.45 -50.15 -20.48
N ARG A 24 47.10 -50.46 -19.34
CA ARG A 24 47.47 -49.46 -18.34
C ARG A 24 48.51 -48.47 -18.85
N ALA A 25 49.50 -48.96 -19.60
CA ALA A 25 50.53 -48.10 -20.20
C ALA A 25 49.94 -47.15 -21.27
N LEU A 26 49.05 -47.66 -22.12
CA LEU A 26 48.38 -46.85 -23.13
C LEU A 26 47.41 -45.82 -22.51
N PHE A 27 46.74 -46.18 -21.40
CA PHE A 27 45.88 -45.26 -20.67
C PHE A 27 46.65 -44.06 -20.11
N ALA A 28 47.83 -44.27 -19.50
CA ALA A 28 48.63 -43.18 -18.97
C ALA A 28 49.00 -42.14 -20.07
N GLU A 29 49.41 -42.62 -21.24
CA GLU A 29 49.72 -41.76 -22.39
C GLU A 29 48.46 -41.06 -22.94
N PHE A 30 47.31 -41.74 -22.96
CA PHE A 30 46.04 -41.15 -23.39
C PHE A 30 45.56 -40.08 -22.41
N ALA A 31 45.55 -40.37 -21.11
CA ALA A 31 45.09 -39.47 -20.07
C ALA A 31 45.92 -38.18 -20.01
N ALA A 32 47.25 -38.29 -20.13
CA ALA A 32 48.14 -37.13 -20.18
C ALA A 32 47.78 -36.17 -21.35
N ARG A 33 47.34 -36.72 -22.48
CA ARG A 33 46.95 -35.93 -23.66
C ARG A 33 45.51 -35.44 -23.60
N PHE A 34 44.60 -36.24 -23.05
CA PHE A 34 43.21 -35.87 -22.78
C PHE A 34 43.14 -34.59 -21.94
N LEU A 35 43.97 -34.53 -20.90
CA LEU A 35 44.05 -33.40 -19.98
C LEU A 35 44.74 -32.17 -20.55
N LEU A 36 45.42 -32.26 -21.70
CA LEU A 36 45.97 -31.09 -22.40
C LEU A 36 44.93 -30.43 -23.32
N GLY A 37 43.81 -31.10 -23.61
CA GLY A 37 42.77 -30.64 -24.55
C GLY A 37 41.57 -29.92 -23.91
N HIS A 38 41.74 -29.30 -22.73
CA HIS A 38 40.69 -28.57 -22.03
C HIS A 38 40.97 -27.05 -22.01
N ASP A 39 40.00 -26.24 -22.43
CA ASP A 39 40.08 -24.77 -22.35
C ASP A 39 39.41 -24.20 -21.08
N THR A 40 38.70 -25.04 -20.32
CA THR A 40 37.91 -24.65 -19.14
C THR A 40 38.10 -25.63 -17.98
N HIS A 41 38.29 -25.12 -16.76
CA HIS A 41 38.38 -25.96 -15.56
C HIS A 41 36.98 -26.48 -15.19
N PRO A 42 36.74 -27.80 -15.17
CA PRO A 42 35.45 -28.33 -14.74
C PRO A 42 35.25 -28.11 -13.24
N THR A 43 34.03 -27.78 -12.85
CA THR A 43 33.61 -27.53 -11.46
C THR A 43 33.66 -28.77 -10.54
N GLY A 44 34.07 -29.95 -11.06
CA GLY A 44 34.08 -31.24 -10.35
C GLY A 44 35.44 -31.75 -9.84
N GLY A 45 36.53 -30.99 -10.01
CA GLY A 45 37.86 -31.34 -9.48
C GLY A 45 38.62 -32.45 -10.24
N GLU A 46 39.86 -32.71 -9.83
CA GLU A 46 40.82 -33.62 -10.51
C GLU A 46 40.34 -35.09 -10.57
N ALA A 47 39.41 -35.50 -9.69
CA ALA A 47 38.84 -36.85 -9.66
C ALA A 47 37.84 -37.15 -10.76
N LEU A 48 36.97 -36.19 -11.07
CA LEU A 48 36.04 -36.33 -12.19
C LEU A 48 36.80 -36.42 -13.52
N LEU A 49 37.84 -35.60 -13.69
CA LEU A 49 38.70 -35.59 -14.88
C LEU A 49 39.44 -36.90 -15.11
N ALA A 50 39.96 -37.54 -14.05
CA ALA A 50 40.62 -38.84 -14.17
C ALA A 50 39.64 -39.96 -14.55
N GLY A 51 38.42 -39.94 -14.00
CA GLY A 51 37.34 -40.86 -14.39
C GLY A 51 36.90 -40.68 -15.84
N LEU A 52 36.73 -39.42 -16.27
CA LEU A 52 36.43 -39.07 -17.67
C LEU A 52 37.50 -39.56 -18.64
N ALA A 53 38.78 -39.39 -18.29
CA ALA A 53 39.87 -39.87 -19.13
C ALA A 53 39.83 -41.40 -19.28
N LEU A 54 39.44 -42.14 -18.24
CA LEU A 54 39.31 -43.60 -18.29
C LEU A 54 38.15 -44.03 -19.18
N GLU A 55 36.97 -43.43 -19.01
CA GLU A 55 35.80 -43.67 -19.88
C GLU A 55 36.12 -43.35 -21.35
N ALA A 56 36.77 -42.21 -21.59
CA ALA A 56 37.22 -41.78 -22.92
C ALA A 56 38.21 -42.78 -23.54
N PHE A 57 39.15 -43.29 -22.74
CA PHE A 57 40.12 -44.30 -23.18
C PHE A 57 39.43 -45.63 -23.52
N GLU A 58 38.50 -46.09 -22.69
CA GLU A 58 37.74 -47.31 -22.96
C GLU A 58 36.86 -47.16 -24.20
N TRP A 59 36.18 -46.02 -24.36
CA TRP A 59 35.40 -45.71 -25.54
C TRP A 59 36.26 -45.66 -26.81
N SER A 60 37.48 -45.13 -26.69
CA SER A 60 38.47 -45.05 -27.77
C SER A 60 39.22 -46.37 -28.02
N TRP A 61 39.04 -47.40 -27.19
CA TRP A 61 39.86 -48.63 -27.24
C TRP A 61 39.75 -49.36 -28.59
N GLN A 62 38.55 -49.44 -29.15
CA GLN A 62 38.26 -50.10 -30.42
C GLN A 62 37.46 -49.19 -31.34
N ARG A 63 37.98 -49.00 -32.56
CA ARG A 63 37.35 -48.23 -33.65
C ARG A 63 37.78 -48.82 -34.98
N ALA A 64 36.83 -49.11 -35.87
CA ALA A 64 37.13 -49.57 -37.22
C ALA A 64 37.71 -48.44 -38.09
N PRO A 65 38.54 -48.74 -39.11
CA PRO A 65 39.04 -47.72 -40.03
C PRO A 65 37.88 -46.94 -40.67
N GLY A 66 37.93 -45.61 -40.60
CA GLY A 66 36.89 -44.71 -41.15
C GLY A 66 35.61 -44.56 -40.32
N GLU A 67 35.47 -45.28 -39.20
CA GLU A 67 34.27 -45.22 -38.36
C GLU A 67 34.17 -43.91 -37.56
N VAL A 68 32.99 -43.29 -37.57
CA VAL A 68 32.62 -42.18 -36.68
C VAL A 68 31.84 -42.75 -35.49
N LYS A 69 32.46 -42.84 -34.32
CA LYS A 69 31.79 -43.33 -33.10
C LYS A 69 31.12 -42.17 -32.38
N VAL A 70 29.81 -42.25 -32.16
CA VAL A 70 29.01 -41.28 -31.42
C VAL A 70 28.23 -42.00 -30.34
N ARG A 71 28.18 -41.43 -29.14
CA ARG A 71 27.36 -41.92 -28.02
C ARG A 71 26.73 -40.74 -27.28
N VAL A 72 25.43 -40.83 -26.98
CA VAL A 72 24.70 -39.83 -26.19
C VAL A 72 23.98 -40.52 -25.03
N LEU A 73 24.26 -40.12 -23.79
CA LEU A 73 23.68 -40.76 -22.59
C LEU A 73 23.54 -39.80 -21.41
N ASN A 74 22.70 -40.17 -20.44
CA ASN A 74 22.62 -39.51 -19.13
C ASN A 74 23.32 -40.41 -18.09
N PRO A 75 24.53 -40.08 -17.62
CA PRO A 75 25.23 -40.89 -16.62
C PRO A 75 24.53 -40.77 -15.25
N GLU A 76 24.31 -41.89 -14.55
CA GLU A 76 23.67 -41.92 -13.22
C GLU A 76 24.40 -41.06 -12.18
N ASP A 77 25.73 -40.97 -12.28
CA ASP A 77 26.60 -40.28 -11.32
C ASP A 77 26.81 -38.78 -11.60
N ARG A 78 26.20 -38.21 -12.66
CA ARG A 78 26.46 -36.82 -13.11
C ARG A 78 25.25 -35.90 -13.02
N LEU A 79 24.52 -35.93 -11.89
CA LEU A 79 23.46 -34.97 -11.52
C LEU A 79 22.48 -34.64 -12.66
N GLY A 80 22.10 -35.63 -13.45
CA GLY A 80 21.10 -35.51 -14.52
C GLY A 80 21.59 -34.86 -15.83
N HIS A 81 22.89 -34.59 -15.99
CA HIS A 81 23.46 -34.03 -17.23
C HIS A 81 23.46 -35.03 -18.39
N THR A 82 23.24 -34.54 -19.61
CA THR A 82 23.43 -35.31 -20.84
C THR A 82 24.86 -35.18 -21.34
N VAL A 83 25.49 -36.31 -21.67
CA VAL A 83 26.86 -36.42 -22.16
C VAL A 83 26.86 -36.86 -23.62
N ILE A 84 27.68 -36.21 -24.44
CA ILE A 84 27.89 -36.54 -25.84
C ILE A 84 29.37 -36.81 -26.08
N GLU A 85 29.70 -37.99 -26.60
CA GLU A 85 31.06 -38.41 -26.92
C GLU A 85 31.21 -38.75 -28.39
N VAL A 86 32.21 -38.16 -29.05
CA VAL A 86 32.52 -38.40 -30.46
C VAL A 86 33.98 -38.79 -30.62
N VAL A 87 34.25 -39.90 -31.33
CA VAL A 87 35.61 -40.33 -31.70
C VAL A 87 35.67 -40.58 -33.19
N GLN A 88 36.54 -39.83 -33.86
CA GLN A 88 36.74 -39.96 -35.30
C GLN A 88 38.14 -39.50 -35.71
N GLN A 89 38.47 -39.62 -36.99
CA GLN A 89 39.69 -39.04 -37.54
C GLN A 89 39.63 -37.51 -37.44
N ASP A 90 40.74 -36.88 -37.07
CA ASP A 90 40.83 -35.43 -36.92
C ASP A 90 40.65 -34.71 -38.27
N ARG A 91 39.71 -33.77 -38.30
CA ARG A 91 39.24 -33.06 -39.50
C ARG A 91 38.80 -31.64 -39.11
N PRO A 92 38.89 -30.65 -40.02
CA PRO A 92 38.33 -29.32 -39.76
C PRO A 92 36.82 -29.35 -39.47
N PHE A 93 36.33 -28.37 -38.70
CA PHE A 93 34.91 -28.11 -38.40
C PHE A 93 34.18 -29.08 -37.45
N ILE A 94 34.88 -30.02 -36.81
CA ILE A 94 34.25 -30.99 -35.90
C ILE A 94 33.49 -30.29 -34.76
N VAL A 95 34.17 -29.47 -33.95
CA VAL A 95 33.56 -28.82 -32.78
C VAL A 95 32.49 -27.82 -33.19
N ASP A 96 32.77 -26.95 -34.18
CA ASP A 96 31.80 -25.94 -34.61
C ASP A 96 30.50 -26.57 -35.14
N THR A 97 30.61 -27.71 -35.84
CA THR A 97 29.44 -28.45 -36.33
C THR A 97 28.64 -29.08 -35.18
N LEU A 98 29.31 -29.61 -34.14
CA LEU A 98 28.62 -30.14 -32.96
C LEU A 98 27.80 -29.05 -32.26
N ARG A 99 28.41 -27.88 -32.01
CA ARG A 99 27.73 -26.72 -31.43
C ARG A 99 26.51 -26.29 -32.24
N LEU A 100 26.65 -26.25 -33.57
CA LEU A 100 25.56 -25.93 -34.49
C LEU A 100 24.38 -26.91 -34.37
N VAL A 101 24.65 -28.22 -34.30
CA VAL A 101 23.61 -29.26 -34.17
C VAL A 101 22.91 -29.13 -32.82
N LEU A 102 23.64 -28.92 -31.73
CA LEU A 102 23.07 -28.78 -30.39
C LEU A 102 22.20 -27.53 -30.26
N ALA A 103 22.65 -26.40 -30.77
CA ALA A 103 21.86 -25.16 -30.78
C ALA A 103 20.52 -25.33 -31.51
N ARG A 104 20.50 -26.05 -32.65
CA ARG A 104 19.25 -26.35 -33.40
C ARG A 104 18.30 -27.26 -32.64
N LEU A 105 18.82 -28.14 -31.80
CA LEU A 105 18.02 -29.05 -30.97
C LEU A 105 17.62 -28.42 -29.63
N GLY A 106 17.97 -27.15 -29.38
CA GLY A 106 17.70 -26.46 -28.11
C GLY A 106 18.53 -26.97 -26.94
N VAL A 107 19.64 -27.66 -27.21
CA VAL A 107 20.52 -28.25 -26.18
C VAL A 107 21.68 -27.30 -25.94
N GLN A 108 21.82 -26.83 -24.69
CA GLN A 108 22.93 -25.95 -24.31
C GLN A 108 24.11 -26.75 -23.76
N GLU A 109 25.29 -26.51 -24.32
CA GLU A 109 26.57 -27.04 -23.84
C GLU A 109 27.08 -26.30 -22.60
N ARG A 110 27.70 -27.04 -21.68
CA ARG A 110 28.29 -26.55 -20.42
C ARG A 110 29.80 -26.75 -20.37
N LEU A 111 30.28 -27.88 -20.89
CA LEU A 111 31.70 -28.25 -20.90
C LEU A 111 32.06 -28.86 -22.24
N VAL A 112 33.24 -28.52 -22.77
CA VAL A 112 33.82 -29.10 -23.98
C VAL A 112 35.24 -29.57 -23.69
N ILE A 113 35.54 -30.84 -23.98
CA ILE A 113 36.89 -31.41 -23.94
C ILE A 113 37.20 -31.98 -25.33
N HIS A 114 38.27 -31.50 -25.98
CA HIS A 114 38.60 -31.87 -27.36
C HIS A 114 40.10 -32.14 -27.57
N PRO A 115 40.63 -33.27 -27.04
CA PRO A 115 42.00 -33.66 -27.34
C PRO A 115 42.14 -34.21 -28.76
N VAL A 116 43.14 -33.70 -29.48
CA VAL A 116 43.61 -34.27 -30.75
C VAL A 116 44.83 -35.14 -30.46
N VAL A 117 44.74 -36.44 -30.76
CA VAL A 117 45.74 -37.45 -30.41
C VAL A 117 46.01 -38.39 -31.55
N LYS A 118 47.25 -38.89 -31.67
CA LYS A 118 47.55 -39.93 -32.66
C LYS A 118 47.37 -41.30 -32.03
N LEU A 119 46.36 -42.04 -32.51
CA LEU A 119 46.04 -43.38 -32.02
C LEU A 119 46.38 -44.41 -33.10
N GLN A 120 47.39 -45.24 -32.86
CA GLN A 120 47.71 -46.35 -33.75
C GLN A 120 46.83 -47.55 -33.39
N ARG A 121 46.29 -48.22 -34.41
CA ARG A 121 45.40 -49.37 -34.23
C ARG A 121 45.88 -50.55 -35.06
N ASP A 122 45.57 -51.76 -34.61
CA ASP A 122 45.79 -52.98 -35.40
C ASP A 122 44.67 -53.21 -36.43
N ALA A 123 44.78 -54.30 -37.21
CA ALA A 123 43.78 -54.67 -38.22
C ALA A 123 42.38 -54.98 -37.64
N ALA A 124 42.28 -55.25 -36.33
CA ALA A 124 41.01 -55.45 -35.63
C ALA A 124 40.45 -54.14 -35.01
N GLY A 125 41.13 -53.00 -35.25
CA GLY A 125 40.74 -51.69 -34.75
C GLY A 125 41.13 -51.43 -33.29
N GLN A 126 41.89 -52.32 -32.65
CA GLN A 126 42.31 -52.17 -31.25
C GLN A 126 43.51 -51.25 -31.12
N LEU A 127 43.49 -50.39 -30.10
CA LEU A 127 44.55 -49.43 -29.81
C LEU A 127 45.88 -50.13 -29.48
N THR A 128 46.93 -49.80 -30.24
CA THR A 128 48.28 -50.37 -30.09
C THR A 128 49.31 -49.39 -29.56
N ALA A 129 49.17 -48.09 -29.85
CA ALA A 129 50.03 -47.00 -29.37
C ALA A 129 49.26 -45.67 -29.30
N VAL A 130 49.65 -44.80 -28.37
CA VAL A 130 49.14 -43.43 -28.21
C VAL A 130 50.31 -42.46 -28.33
N GLU A 131 50.25 -41.55 -29.29
CA GLU A 131 51.30 -40.58 -29.63
C GLU A 131 50.76 -39.15 -29.63
N ALA A 132 51.66 -38.17 -29.57
CA ALA A 132 51.28 -36.76 -29.70
C ALA A 132 50.87 -36.47 -31.15
N ALA A 133 49.82 -35.67 -31.33
CA ALA A 133 49.37 -35.26 -32.66
C ALA A 133 50.45 -34.43 -33.37
N ARG A 134 50.63 -34.68 -34.67
CA ARG A 134 51.55 -33.93 -35.54
C ARG A 134 50.83 -33.54 -36.82
N ASN A 135 51.18 -32.37 -37.36
CA ASN A 135 50.60 -31.89 -38.61
C ASN A 135 50.93 -32.86 -39.75
N GLY A 136 49.91 -33.29 -40.50
CA GLY A 136 50.04 -34.20 -41.64
C GLY A 136 50.06 -35.69 -41.29
N GLU A 137 49.93 -36.06 -40.01
CA GLU A 137 49.77 -37.45 -39.56
C GLU A 137 48.28 -37.80 -39.36
N PRO A 138 47.87 -39.08 -39.41
CA PRO A 138 46.48 -39.50 -39.21
C PRO A 138 46.09 -39.43 -37.72
N ASN A 139 45.85 -38.21 -37.24
CA ASN A 139 45.38 -37.96 -35.88
C ASN A 139 43.89 -38.34 -35.74
N GLU A 140 43.46 -38.62 -34.51
CA GLU A 140 42.06 -38.81 -34.11
C GLU A 140 41.64 -37.66 -33.19
N SER A 141 40.40 -37.20 -33.37
CA SER A 141 39.74 -36.20 -32.54
C SER A 141 38.76 -36.91 -31.61
N TYR A 142 38.93 -36.73 -30.31
CA TYR A 142 37.95 -37.15 -29.30
C TYR A 142 37.25 -35.90 -28.77
N VAL A 143 35.92 -35.85 -28.81
CA VAL A 143 35.13 -34.74 -28.28
C VAL A 143 34.22 -35.24 -27.18
N TYR A 144 34.22 -34.58 -26.03
CA TYR A 144 33.29 -34.79 -24.93
C TYR A 144 32.55 -33.50 -24.62
N LEU A 145 31.22 -33.56 -24.58
CA LEU A 145 30.34 -32.44 -24.27
C LEU A 145 29.43 -32.79 -23.09
N GLU A 146 29.34 -31.91 -22.10
CA GLU A 146 28.26 -31.96 -21.09
C GLU A 146 27.21 -30.91 -21.41
N CYS A 147 25.95 -31.28 -21.34
CA CYS A 147 24.81 -30.42 -21.67
C CYS A 147 23.86 -30.23 -20.47
N THR A 148 22.89 -29.32 -20.59
CA THR A 148 21.85 -29.08 -19.59
C THR A 148 21.06 -30.36 -19.23
N PRO A 149 20.66 -30.56 -17.95
CA PRO A 149 19.95 -31.75 -17.52
C PRO A 149 18.59 -31.97 -18.20
N GLY A 150 18.12 -33.23 -18.25
CA GLY A 150 16.69 -33.53 -18.42
C GLY A 150 16.22 -33.98 -19.82
N VAL A 151 17.10 -34.52 -20.66
CA VAL A 151 16.73 -35.08 -21.97
C VAL A 151 16.21 -36.53 -21.80
N ASP A 152 14.99 -36.81 -22.25
CA ASP A 152 14.40 -38.17 -22.21
C ASP A 152 15.06 -39.13 -23.22
N ALA A 153 14.76 -40.44 -23.10
CA ALA A 153 15.38 -41.46 -23.94
C ALA A 153 15.09 -41.29 -25.45
N ALA A 154 13.94 -40.73 -25.83
CA ALA A 154 13.59 -40.50 -27.23
C ALA A 154 14.43 -39.36 -27.82
N ARG A 155 14.59 -38.28 -27.03
CA ARG A 155 15.38 -37.11 -27.41
C ARG A 155 16.88 -37.40 -27.40
N LEU A 156 17.39 -38.30 -26.54
CA LEU A 156 18.79 -38.77 -26.60
C LEU A 156 19.09 -39.47 -27.94
N ALA A 157 18.19 -40.34 -28.41
CA ALA A 157 18.35 -41.04 -29.68
C ALA A 157 18.31 -40.09 -30.88
N GLU A 158 17.47 -39.06 -30.82
CA GLU A 158 17.41 -37.99 -31.83
C GLU A 158 18.72 -37.19 -31.90
N VAL A 159 19.26 -36.78 -30.75
CA VAL A 159 20.55 -36.08 -30.67
C VAL A 159 21.68 -36.96 -31.19
N GLU A 160 21.73 -38.24 -30.80
CA GLU A 160 22.76 -39.17 -31.28
C GLU A 160 22.72 -39.34 -32.81
N HIS A 161 21.53 -39.49 -33.38
CA HIS A 161 21.35 -39.62 -34.82
C HIS A 161 21.79 -38.35 -35.56
N ALA A 162 21.34 -37.18 -35.11
CA ALA A 162 21.70 -35.90 -35.71
C ALA A 162 23.20 -35.60 -35.65
N VAL A 163 23.84 -35.89 -34.52
CA VAL A 163 25.29 -35.73 -34.36
C VAL A 163 26.05 -36.68 -35.29
N ARG A 164 25.64 -37.95 -35.37
CA ARG A 164 26.28 -38.94 -36.24
C ARG A 164 26.18 -38.57 -37.72
N GLU A 165 25.00 -38.14 -38.15
CA GLU A 165 24.77 -37.66 -39.53
C GLU A 165 25.65 -36.45 -39.85
N ALA A 166 25.70 -35.46 -38.95
CA ALA A 166 26.50 -34.26 -39.15
C ALA A 166 28.01 -34.53 -39.19
N MET A 167 28.51 -35.44 -38.36
CA MET A 167 29.91 -35.87 -38.40
C MET A 167 30.24 -36.67 -39.67
N GLY A 168 29.27 -37.43 -40.19
CA GLY A 168 29.36 -38.05 -41.52
C GLY A 168 29.57 -37.02 -42.63
N TRP A 169 28.80 -35.93 -42.64
CA TRP A 169 29.00 -34.85 -43.62
C TRP A 169 30.35 -34.15 -43.45
N VAL A 170 30.79 -33.87 -42.22
CA VAL A 170 32.13 -33.31 -41.97
C VAL A 170 33.20 -34.23 -42.58
N ALA A 171 33.05 -35.55 -42.42
CA ALA A 171 33.93 -36.50 -43.03
C ALA A 171 33.91 -36.38 -44.57
N ASP A 172 32.75 -36.54 -45.19
CA ASP A 172 32.63 -36.51 -46.67
C ASP A 172 33.20 -35.23 -47.29
N ILE A 173 32.86 -34.08 -46.71
CA ILE A 173 33.23 -32.77 -47.22
C ILE A 173 34.73 -32.53 -47.14
N THR A 174 35.36 -32.91 -46.03
CA THR A 174 36.80 -32.68 -45.82
C THR A 174 37.65 -33.67 -46.64
N GLU A 175 37.16 -34.89 -46.85
CA GLU A 175 37.83 -35.89 -47.68
C GLU A 175 37.83 -35.50 -49.16
N ASP A 176 36.68 -35.03 -49.64
CA ASP A 176 36.52 -34.60 -51.04
C ASP A 176 37.10 -33.22 -51.32
N HIS A 177 37.55 -32.46 -50.32
CA HIS A 177 38.05 -31.10 -50.50
C HIS A 177 39.12 -30.99 -51.59
N ARG A 178 40.11 -31.90 -51.59
CA ARG A 178 41.16 -31.93 -52.63
C ARG A 178 40.59 -32.24 -54.02
N SER A 179 39.59 -33.12 -54.09
CA SER A 179 38.89 -33.48 -55.33
C SER A 179 38.04 -32.31 -55.84
N MET A 180 37.37 -31.56 -54.96
CA MET A 180 36.59 -30.36 -55.31
C MET A 180 37.50 -29.26 -55.86
N VAL A 181 38.64 -28.99 -55.22
CA VAL A 181 39.64 -28.03 -55.71
C VAL A 181 40.22 -28.46 -57.06
N ARG A 182 40.48 -29.76 -57.25
CA ARG A 182 40.94 -30.30 -58.54
C ARG A 182 39.89 -30.09 -59.63
N ALA A 183 38.63 -30.47 -59.37
CA ALA A 183 37.53 -30.31 -60.32
C ALA A 183 37.33 -28.83 -60.72
N LEU A 184 37.51 -27.90 -59.78
CA LEU A 184 37.43 -26.47 -60.05
C LEU A 184 38.60 -25.97 -60.91
N ARG A 185 39.83 -26.44 -60.67
CA ARG A 185 40.98 -26.12 -61.53
C ARG A 185 40.83 -26.68 -62.94
N GLU A 186 40.28 -27.89 -63.08
CA GLU A 186 39.95 -28.47 -64.39
C GLU A 186 38.86 -27.66 -65.11
N LEU A 187 37.86 -27.16 -64.37
CA LEU A 187 36.86 -26.25 -64.90
C LEU A 187 37.49 -24.94 -65.38
N MET A 188 38.38 -24.35 -64.61
CA MET A 188 39.12 -23.14 -65.00
C MET A 188 39.89 -23.35 -66.31
N ALA A 189 40.60 -24.48 -66.46
CA ALA A 189 41.32 -24.80 -67.70
C ALA A 189 40.38 -24.94 -68.91
N ARG A 190 39.18 -25.51 -68.73
CA ARG A 190 38.16 -25.60 -69.79
C ARG A 190 37.61 -24.23 -70.18
N LEU A 191 37.37 -23.35 -69.20
CA LEU A 191 36.93 -21.98 -69.46
C LEU A 191 37.99 -21.18 -70.24
N GLU A 192 39.26 -21.38 -69.91
CA GLU A 192 40.37 -20.71 -70.60
C GLU A 192 40.47 -21.16 -72.06
N PHE A 193 40.28 -22.46 -72.31
CA PHE A 193 40.24 -23.01 -73.67
C PHE A 193 39.08 -22.44 -74.49
N ALA A 194 37.89 -22.29 -73.89
CA ALA A 194 36.70 -21.72 -74.54
C ALA A 194 36.68 -20.18 -74.61
N ALA A 195 37.60 -19.49 -73.93
CA ALA A 195 37.62 -18.03 -73.83
C ALA A 195 37.60 -17.28 -75.17
N PRO A 196 38.29 -17.73 -76.25
CA PRO A 196 38.25 -17.05 -77.54
C PRO A 196 36.86 -17.07 -78.22
N ALA A 197 36.02 -18.05 -77.90
CA ALA A 197 34.69 -18.24 -78.49
C ALA A 197 33.60 -17.39 -77.81
N ILE A 198 33.91 -16.82 -76.63
CA ILE A 198 32.98 -16.02 -75.85
C ILE A 198 33.23 -14.53 -76.13
N GLU A 199 32.16 -13.75 -76.34
CA GLU A 199 32.27 -12.30 -76.54
C GLU A 199 32.92 -11.62 -75.31
N GLY A 200 34.05 -10.91 -75.52
CA GLY A 200 34.86 -10.36 -74.43
C GLY A 200 35.50 -11.43 -73.52
N GLY A 201 35.61 -12.67 -74.01
CA GLY A 201 35.88 -13.86 -73.23
C GLY A 201 37.24 -13.87 -72.53
N ALA A 202 38.31 -13.32 -73.12
CA ALA A 202 39.61 -13.22 -72.46
C ALA A 202 39.53 -12.43 -71.13
N GLU A 203 38.83 -11.29 -71.14
CA GLU A 203 38.64 -10.44 -69.96
C GLU A 203 37.60 -11.04 -69.00
N ARG A 204 36.48 -11.56 -69.52
CA ARG A 204 35.42 -12.20 -68.70
C ARG A 204 35.92 -13.46 -68.01
N VAL A 205 36.61 -14.35 -68.70
CA VAL A 205 37.20 -15.58 -68.15
C VAL A 205 38.34 -15.27 -67.19
N GLY A 206 39.21 -14.30 -67.51
CA GLY A 206 40.28 -13.87 -66.60
C GLY A 206 39.76 -13.38 -65.24
N ARG A 207 38.61 -12.70 -65.23
CA ARG A 207 37.92 -12.28 -64.00
C ARG A 207 37.31 -13.43 -63.23
N VAL A 208 36.66 -14.35 -63.92
CA VAL A 208 36.11 -15.58 -63.31
C VAL A 208 37.26 -16.38 -62.70
N HIS A 209 38.39 -16.55 -63.40
CA HIS A 209 39.60 -17.17 -62.89
C HIS A 209 40.10 -16.49 -61.62
N GLY A 210 40.25 -15.17 -61.64
CA GLY A 210 40.70 -14.41 -60.46
C GLY A 210 39.77 -14.59 -59.26
N PHE A 211 38.46 -14.66 -59.46
CA PHE A 211 37.51 -14.97 -58.40
C PHE A 211 37.59 -16.42 -57.91
N LEU A 212 37.72 -17.38 -58.83
CA LEU A 212 37.83 -18.81 -58.51
C LEU A 212 39.12 -19.13 -57.74
N ASP A 213 40.26 -18.56 -58.13
CA ASP A 213 41.51 -18.65 -57.37
C ASP A 213 41.38 -18.01 -55.99
N TRP A 214 40.71 -16.86 -55.92
CA TRP A 214 40.47 -16.16 -54.67
C TRP A 214 39.66 -17.04 -53.69
N ILE A 215 38.58 -17.69 -54.13
CA ILE A 215 37.82 -18.61 -53.26
C ILE A 215 38.59 -19.88 -52.89
N ILE A 216 39.43 -20.42 -53.78
CA ILE A 216 40.31 -21.58 -53.51
C ILE A 216 41.34 -21.26 -52.42
N ASP A 217 41.84 -20.03 -52.37
CA ASP A 217 42.82 -19.56 -51.37
C ASP A 217 42.18 -19.24 -50.00
N GLY A 218 41.45 -20.22 -49.44
CA GLY A 218 40.94 -20.19 -48.06
C GLY A 218 39.82 -19.16 -47.79
N ARG A 219 39.15 -18.66 -48.82
CA ARG A 219 38.08 -17.65 -48.71
C ARG A 219 36.68 -18.23 -48.84
N PHE A 220 36.58 -19.50 -49.19
CA PHE A 220 35.33 -20.25 -49.28
C PHE A 220 35.47 -21.64 -48.67
N VAL A 221 34.53 -22.01 -47.82
CA VAL A 221 34.40 -23.37 -47.29
C VAL A 221 33.53 -24.16 -48.27
N PHE A 222 34.16 -25.05 -49.04
CA PHE A 222 33.47 -25.91 -49.99
C PHE A 222 32.68 -27.00 -49.24
N VAL A 223 31.37 -27.06 -49.49
CA VAL A 223 30.46 -28.05 -48.87
C VAL A 223 29.99 -29.07 -49.92
N GLY A 224 29.82 -28.66 -51.18
CA GLY A 224 29.45 -29.58 -52.25
C GLY A 224 29.81 -29.03 -53.62
N LEU A 225 30.03 -29.95 -54.56
CA LEU A 225 30.28 -29.64 -55.96
C LEU A 225 29.62 -30.71 -56.83
N ARG A 226 28.96 -30.30 -57.92
CA ARG A 226 28.46 -31.24 -58.93
C ARG A 226 28.44 -30.61 -60.32
N ARG A 227 28.77 -31.40 -61.34
CA ARG A 227 28.75 -30.99 -62.74
C ARG A 227 27.49 -31.47 -63.45
N TYR A 228 26.95 -30.63 -64.31
CA TYR A 228 25.77 -30.89 -65.12
C TYR A 228 26.13 -30.72 -66.59
N ARG A 229 25.58 -31.60 -67.43
CA ARG A 229 25.62 -31.49 -68.89
C ARG A 229 24.33 -30.86 -69.37
N VAL A 230 24.47 -30.00 -70.39
CA VAL A 230 23.37 -29.31 -71.04
C VAL A 230 23.43 -29.62 -72.53
N SER A 231 22.31 -30.04 -73.09
CA SER A 231 22.09 -30.11 -74.53
C SER A 231 20.97 -29.14 -74.91
N GLN A 232 21.19 -28.38 -75.98
CA GLN A 232 20.18 -27.48 -76.54
C GLN A 232 19.51 -28.19 -77.73
N GLU A 233 18.22 -28.48 -77.63
CA GLU A 233 17.42 -29.08 -78.70
C GLU A 233 16.32 -28.11 -79.19
N GLU A 234 15.67 -28.40 -80.32
CA GLU A 234 14.51 -27.63 -80.82
C GLU A 234 13.36 -27.69 -79.79
N GLY A 235 13.27 -26.68 -78.93
CA GLY A 235 12.22 -26.56 -77.90
C GLY A 235 12.70 -26.26 -76.47
N GLY A 236 14.01 -26.14 -76.22
CA GLY A 236 14.55 -25.72 -74.91
C GLY A 236 15.81 -26.47 -74.49
N PHE A 237 16.15 -26.38 -73.21
CA PHE A 237 17.30 -27.09 -72.63
C PHE A 237 16.90 -28.50 -72.16
N GLU A 238 17.83 -29.45 -72.29
CA GLU A 238 17.85 -30.71 -71.55
C GLU A 238 19.03 -30.70 -70.57
N VAL A 239 18.78 -31.05 -69.30
CA VAL A 239 19.79 -31.00 -68.24
C VAL A 239 19.89 -32.34 -67.52
N CYS A 240 21.12 -32.83 -67.33
CA CYS A 240 21.42 -34.05 -66.58
C CYS A 240 22.69 -33.87 -65.74
N ALA A 241 22.68 -34.38 -64.50
CA ALA A 241 23.88 -34.51 -63.70
C ALA A 241 24.89 -35.43 -64.39
N THR A 242 26.18 -35.10 -64.31
CA THR A 242 27.25 -35.95 -64.84
C THR A 242 27.59 -37.01 -63.80
N PRO A 243 27.38 -38.31 -64.10
CA PRO A 243 27.64 -39.37 -63.13
C PRO A 243 29.07 -39.34 -62.59
N GLY A 244 29.24 -39.57 -61.29
CA GLY A 244 30.54 -39.61 -60.61
C GLY A 244 31.19 -38.25 -60.38
N THR A 245 30.50 -37.14 -60.66
CA THR A 245 31.02 -35.77 -60.43
C THR A 245 30.49 -35.12 -59.16
N GLY A 246 29.58 -35.77 -58.44
CA GLY A 246 29.10 -35.32 -57.14
C GLY A 246 30.17 -35.50 -56.06
N LEU A 247 30.48 -34.42 -55.35
CA LEU A 247 31.49 -34.38 -54.28
C LEU A 247 30.92 -33.68 -53.02
N GLY A 248 31.46 -34.03 -51.85
CA GLY A 248 31.03 -33.49 -50.56
C GLY A 248 29.59 -33.90 -50.23
N MET A 249 28.72 -32.95 -49.85
CA MET A 249 27.32 -33.24 -49.52
C MET A 249 26.49 -33.85 -50.66
N TRP A 250 27.01 -33.84 -51.89
CA TRP A 250 26.37 -34.37 -53.08
C TRP A 250 27.06 -35.63 -53.63
N ARG A 251 27.82 -36.35 -52.79
CA ARG A 251 28.50 -37.60 -53.15
C ARG A 251 27.55 -38.66 -53.73
N GLU A 252 26.32 -38.76 -53.22
CA GLU A 252 25.34 -39.73 -53.71
C GLU A 252 24.56 -39.20 -54.92
N ASP A 253 24.80 -39.76 -56.11
CA ASP A 253 24.16 -39.35 -57.37
C ASP A 253 22.64 -39.62 -57.40
N ALA A 254 22.17 -40.68 -56.72
CA ALA A 254 20.77 -41.10 -56.70
C ALA A 254 19.83 -40.07 -56.02
N SER A 255 20.38 -39.17 -55.21
CA SER A 255 19.63 -38.12 -54.50
C SER A 255 19.24 -36.93 -55.38
N SER A 256 19.78 -36.82 -56.61
CA SER A 256 19.54 -35.69 -57.51
C SER A 256 18.25 -35.84 -58.31
N ARG A 257 17.37 -34.83 -58.29
CA ARG A 257 16.23 -34.74 -59.23
C ARG A 257 16.66 -34.71 -60.71
N LEU A 258 17.90 -34.32 -60.97
CA LEU A 258 18.53 -34.29 -62.30
C LEU A 258 19.48 -35.47 -62.52
N ALA A 259 19.37 -36.56 -61.75
CA ALA A 259 20.17 -37.78 -61.97
C ALA A 259 19.89 -38.40 -63.35
N THR A 260 18.67 -38.20 -63.87
CA THR A 260 18.26 -38.52 -65.24
C THR A 260 18.04 -37.24 -66.04
N PRO A 261 18.13 -37.28 -67.39
CA PRO A 261 17.87 -36.12 -68.23
C PRO A 261 16.45 -35.57 -68.03
N GLN A 262 16.34 -34.26 -67.77
CA GLN A 262 15.08 -33.55 -67.61
C GLN A 262 14.91 -32.47 -68.68
N ARG A 263 13.66 -32.19 -69.09
CA ARG A 263 13.28 -31.15 -70.07
C ARG A 263 12.10 -30.32 -69.56
N GLY A 264 11.98 -29.08 -70.04
CA GLY A 264 10.84 -28.20 -69.75
C GLY A 264 10.59 -28.03 -68.24
N ALA A 265 9.35 -28.24 -67.79
CA ALA A 265 8.95 -28.12 -66.38
C ALA A 265 9.65 -29.12 -65.43
N GLY A 266 10.33 -30.15 -65.96
CA GLY A 266 11.16 -31.06 -65.17
C GLY A 266 12.50 -30.45 -64.73
N ILE A 267 12.94 -29.36 -65.38
CA ILE A 267 14.13 -28.60 -64.97
C ILE A 267 13.69 -27.57 -63.92
N PRO A 268 14.35 -27.50 -62.75
CA PRO A 268 14.09 -26.43 -61.78
C PRO A 268 14.19 -25.05 -62.43
N SER A 269 13.21 -24.18 -62.22
CA SER A 269 13.17 -22.85 -62.84
C SER A 269 14.42 -22.01 -62.55
N GLU A 270 15.01 -22.17 -61.37
CA GLU A 270 16.28 -21.51 -61.02
C GLU A 270 17.42 -21.89 -61.97
N ILE A 271 17.48 -23.14 -62.44
CA ILE A 271 18.49 -23.59 -63.40
C ILE A 271 18.18 -23.09 -64.81
N LEU A 272 16.91 -23.00 -65.20
CA LEU A 272 16.53 -22.42 -66.49
C LEU A 272 16.93 -20.93 -66.56
N ASP A 273 16.57 -20.16 -65.53
CA ASP A 273 16.93 -18.74 -65.44
C ASP A 273 18.46 -18.57 -65.42
N ASP A 274 19.17 -19.42 -64.67
CA ASP A 274 20.63 -19.42 -64.68
C ASP A 274 21.17 -19.68 -66.08
N LEU A 275 20.62 -20.63 -66.85
CA LEU A 275 21.06 -20.95 -68.21
C LEU A 275 20.80 -19.81 -69.21
N GLU A 276 19.69 -19.08 -69.05
CA GLU A 276 19.33 -17.93 -69.88
C GLU A 276 20.19 -16.68 -69.58
N ASP A 277 20.76 -16.56 -68.38
CA ASP A 277 21.59 -15.42 -67.99
C ASP A 277 22.90 -15.32 -68.80
N PRO A 278 23.27 -14.19 -69.42
CA PRO A 278 24.49 -14.12 -70.23
C PRO A 278 25.81 -14.21 -69.43
N ARG A 279 25.78 -14.22 -68.09
CA ARG A 279 26.98 -14.28 -67.24
C ARG A 279 27.59 -15.68 -67.18
N ILE A 280 28.93 -15.75 -67.22
CA ILE A 280 29.70 -17.00 -67.07
C ILE A 280 29.63 -17.54 -65.63
N ILE A 281 29.59 -16.64 -64.64
CA ILE A 281 29.50 -16.96 -63.22
C ILE A 281 28.29 -16.26 -62.59
N LEU A 282 27.53 -17.03 -61.82
CA LEU A 282 26.37 -16.56 -61.05
C LEU A 282 26.60 -16.92 -59.59
N ILE A 283 26.32 -15.98 -58.69
CA ILE A 283 26.52 -16.14 -57.25
C ILE A 283 25.22 -15.71 -56.58
N SER A 284 24.63 -16.62 -55.80
CA SER A 284 23.37 -16.39 -55.10
C SER A 284 23.35 -17.12 -53.75
N LYS A 285 22.37 -16.81 -52.90
CA LYS A 285 22.11 -17.60 -51.69
C LYS A 285 21.22 -18.78 -52.02
N SER A 286 21.64 -19.97 -51.62
CA SER A 286 20.88 -21.22 -51.74
C SER A 286 19.70 -21.24 -50.76
N HIS A 287 18.69 -22.06 -51.09
CA HIS A 287 17.64 -22.46 -50.15
C HIS A 287 18.14 -23.43 -49.07
N MET A 288 19.34 -23.97 -49.21
CA MET A 288 19.90 -24.88 -48.22
C MET A 288 20.56 -24.13 -47.07
N GLU A 289 20.25 -24.53 -45.84
CA GLU A 289 21.03 -24.11 -44.68
C GLU A 289 22.28 -24.96 -44.53
N SER A 290 23.34 -24.35 -44.03
CA SER A 290 24.53 -25.08 -43.68
C SER A 290 24.23 -26.07 -42.55
N ARG A 291 24.63 -27.31 -42.74
CA ARG A 291 24.56 -28.36 -41.72
C ARG A 291 25.89 -28.57 -41.00
N ILE A 292 26.94 -27.87 -41.42
CA ILE A 292 28.29 -27.96 -40.86
C ILE A 292 28.85 -26.56 -40.57
N HIS A 293 29.87 -26.48 -39.72
CA HIS A 293 30.67 -25.29 -39.37
C HIS A 293 29.91 -24.13 -38.70
N ARG A 294 28.88 -23.53 -39.33
CA ARG A 294 28.09 -22.45 -38.72
C ARG A 294 26.68 -22.37 -39.30
N SER A 295 25.75 -21.75 -38.58
CA SER A 295 24.40 -21.47 -39.06
C SER A 295 24.43 -20.43 -40.19
N GLY A 296 23.45 -20.51 -41.09
CA GLY A 296 23.31 -19.61 -42.23
C GLY A 296 22.99 -20.35 -43.53
N ARG A 297 22.46 -19.61 -44.50
CA ARG A 297 22.19 -20.12 -45.86
C ARG A 297 23.50 -20.31 -46.63
N LEU A 298 23.64 -21.44 -47.30
CA LEU A 298 24.78 -21.75 -48.16
C LEU A 298 24.83 -20.79 -49.36
N ASP A 299 26.03 -20.37 -49.73
CA ASP A 299 26.31 -19.65 -50.96
C ASP A 299 26.34 -20.65 -52.13
N ARG A 300 25.65 -20.31 -53.22
CA ARG A 300 25.54 -21.08 -54.46
C ARG A 300 26.30 -20.33 -55.55
N ILE A 301 27.30 -20.99 -56.13
CA ILE A 301 28.10 -20.47 -57.23
C ILE A 301 27.88 -21.38 -58.43
N VAL A 302 27.36 -20.82 -59.53
CA VAL A 302 27.15 -21.53 -60.79
C VAL A 302 28.14 -21.00 -61.80
N VAL A 303 28.88 -21.91 -62.45
CA VAL A 303 29.86 -21.56 -63.46
C VAL A 303 29.53 -22.32 -64.75
N LYS A 304 29.23 -21.58 -65.82
CA LYS A 304 28.81 -22.13 -67.11
C LYS A 304 29.99 -22.53 -67.98
N GLU A 305 29.91 -23.72 -68.56
CA GLU A 305 30.87 -24.25 -69.52
C GLU A 305 30.37 -24.02 -70.94
N HIS A 306 31.24 -23.51 -71.81
CA HIS A 306 30.93 -23.23 -73.20
C HIS A 306 31.77 -24.10 -74.14
N ASP A 307 31.25 -24.39 -75.33
CA ASP A 307 32.00 -25.02 -76.43
C ASP A 307 32.81 -24.00 -77.25
N GLU A 308 33.48 -24.47 -78.30
CA GLU A 308 34.27 -23.65 -79.24
C GLU A 308 33.41 -22.69 -80.08
N GLU A 309 32.09 -22.88 -80.10
CA GLU A 309 31.12 -21.97 -80.74
C GLU A 309 30.45 -21.01 -79.74
N GLY A 310 30.85 -21.04 -78.47
CA GLY A 310 30.32 -20.17 -77.42
C GLY A 310 28.94 -20.59 -76.88
N ARG A 311 28.48 -21.82 -77.14
CA ARG A 311 27.21 -22.36 -76.61
C ARG A 311 27.42 -23.05 -75.27
N VAL A 312 26.44 -22.95 -74.37
CA VAL A 312 26.50 -23.59 -73.05
C VAL A 312 26.32 -25.10 -73.17
N ILE A 313 27.37 -25.87 -72.89
CA ILE A 313 27.38 -27.35 -72.94
C ILE A 313 27.27 -27.99 -71.56
N GLY A 314 27.34 -27.19 -70.51
CA GLY A 314 27.28 -27.66 -69.14
C GLY A 314 27.43 -26.54 -68.13
N PHE A 315 27.30 -26.88 -66.86
CA PHE A 315 27.63 -25.98 -65.75
C PHE A 315 28.06 -26.77 -64.53
N THR A 316 28.87 -26.14 -63.69
CA THR A 316 29.25 -26.67 -62.39
C THR A 316 28.58 -25.83 -61.30
N ILE A 317 27.88 -26.49 -60.38
CA ILE A 317 27.36 -25.85 -59.17
C ILE A 317 28.30 -26.16 -58.02
N LEU A 318 28.73 -25.11 -57.33
CA LEU A 318 29.42 -25.18 -56.05
C LEU A 318 28.48 -24.64 -54.96
N VAL A 319 28.45 -25.31 -53.82
CA VAL A 319 27.77 -24.82 -52.62
C VAL A 319 28.73 -24.78 -51.44
N GLY A 320 28.63 -23.73 -50.63
CA GLY A 320 29.53 -23.54 -49.51
C GLY A 320 29.24 -22.31 -48.69
N LEU A 321 30.22 -21.84 -47.94
CA LEU A 321 30.13 -20.62 -47.13
C LEU A 321 31.34 -19.73 -47.37
N PHE A 322 31.12 -18.44 -47.62
CA PHE A 322 32.22 -17.47 -47.51
C PHE A 322 32.78 -17.44 -46.08
N THR A 323 34.10 -17.33 -45.94
CA THR A 323 34.74 -17.28 -44.62
C THR A 323 34.52 -15.94 -43.94
N LEU A 324 34.64 -15.88 -42.61
CA LEU A 324 34.57 -14.62 -41.84
C LEU A 324 35.54 -13.55 -42.36
N ARG A 325 36.68 -13.97 -42.94
CA ARG A 325 37.63 -13.07 -43.60
C ARG A 325 37.00 -12.33 -44.78
N VAL A 326 36.22 -13.02 -45.61
CA VAL A 326 35.49 -12.41 -46.73
C VAL A 326 34.41 -11.45 -46.23
N LEU A 327 33.66 -11.86 -45.21
CA LEU A 327 32.58 -11.05 -44.65
C LEU A 327 33.05 -9.71 -44.04
N ARG A 328 34.34 -9.58 -43.73
CA ARG A 328 34.98 -8.36 -43.23
C ARG A 328 35.83 -7.63 -44.28
N THR A 329 35.91 -8.17 -45.50
CA THR A 329 36.66 -7.53 -46.59
C THR A 329 35.78 -6.45 -47.21
N PRO A 330 36.25 -5.20 -47.35
CA PRO A 330 35.51 -4.16 -48.06
C PRO A 330 35.11 -4.64 -49.45
N GLY A 331 33.86 -4.39 -49.87
CA GLY A 331 33.35 -4.84 -51.16
C GLY A 331 34.24 -4.38 -52.33
N SER A 332 34.86 -3.21 -52.21
CA SER A 332 35.80 -2.64 -53.18
C SER A 332 37.07 -3.47 -53.38
N GLN A 333 37.37 -4.42 -52.49
CA GLN A 333 38.55 -5.31 -52.56
C GLN A 333 38.20 -6.74 -53.01
N VAL A 334 36.92 -7.05 -53.19
CA VAL A 334 36.48 -8.38 -53.64
C VAL A 334 36.51 -8.44 -55.17
N PRO A 335 37.17 -9.45 -55.77
CA PRO A 335 37.16 -9.65 -57.22
C PRO A 335 35.71 -9.74 -57.75
N LEU A 336 35.46 -9.23 -58.97
CA LEU A 336 34.12 -9.00 -59.58
C LEU A 336 33.35 -7.79 -59.02
N LEU A 337 33.45 -7.48 -57.73
CA LEU A 337 32.72 -6.37 -57.10
C LEU A 337 33.35 -5.00 -57.36
N SER A 338 34.67 -4.91 -57.25
CA SER A 338 35.43 -3.68 -57.53
C SER A 338 35.16 -3.11 -58.92
N GLU A 339 35.02 -3.98 -59.92
CA GLU A 339 34.68 -3.59 -61.29
C GLU A 339 33.22 -3.17 -61.42
N ARG A 340 32.28 -3.89 -60.80
CA ARG A 340 30.86 -3.47 -60.80
C ARG A 340 30.71 -2.09 -60.18
N LEU A 341 31.41 -1.82 -59.08
CA LEU A 341 31.47 -0.49 -58.48
C LEU A 341 32.01 0.55 -59.48
N THR A 342 33.11 0.24 -60.18
CA THR A 342 33.68 1.14 -61.20
C THR A 342 32.66 1.46 -62.30
N LYS A 343 31.94 0.45 -62.81
CA LYS A 343 30.87 0.63 -63.80
C LYS A 343 29.71 1.46 -63.29
N VAL A 344 29.31 1.29 -62.02
CA VAL A 344 28.27 2.11 -61.39
C VAL A 344 28.73 3.57 -61.30
N LEU A 345 29.96 3.81 -60.85
CA LEU A 345 30.53 5.16 -60.75
C LEU A 345 30.62 5.85 -62.12
N GLU A 346 31.05 5.12 -63.16
CA GLU A 346 31.10 5.61 -64.54
C GLU A 346 29.70 5.92 -65.11
N ARG A 347 28.72 5.02 -64.91
CA ARG A 347 27.33 5.22 -65.36
C ARG A 347 26.67 6.43 -64.71
N LEU A 348 26.96 6.66 -63.43
CA LEU A 348 26.46 7.82 -62.69
C LEU A 348 27.24 9.12 -62.99
N GLY A 349 28.31 9.06 -63.79
CA GLY A 349 29.13 10.22 -64.12
C GLY A 349 29.83 10.85 -62.91
N ILE A 350 30.10 10.06 -61.85
CA ILE A 350 30.64 10.57 -60.59
C ILE A 350 32.17 10.74 -60.70
N PRO A 351 32.71 11.96 -60.57
CA PRO A 351 34.15 12.18 -60.67
C PRO A 351 34.91 11.52 -59.52
N TYR A 352 36.05 10.88 -59.83
CA TYR A 352 36.95 10.29 -58.85
C TYR A 352 37.37 11.32 -57.79
N GLY A 353 37.23 10.97 -56.51
CA GLY A 353 37.61 11.83 -55.37
C GLY A 353 36.59 12.90 -54.95
N SER A 354 35.46 13.04 -55.66
CA SER A 354 34.36 13.92 -55.27
C SER A 354 33.68 13.50 -53.95
N HIS A 355 32.86 14.37 -53.35
CA HIS A 355 32.06 14.02 -52.17
C HIS A 355 31.16 12.81 -52.45
N SER A 356 30.40 12.84 -53.55
CA SER A 356 29.54 11.73 -53.98
C SER A 356 30.33 10.44 -54.25
N HIS A 357 31.56 10.53 -54.77
CA HIS A 357 32.44 9.35 -54.91
C HIS A 357 32.77 8.73 -53.55
N LYS A 358 33.12 9.56 -52.55
CA LYS A 358 33.42 9.08 -51.19
C LYS A 358 32.18 8.49 -50.51
N SER A 359 31.02 9.14 -50.61
CA SER A 359 29.76 8.68 -50.01
C SER A 359 29.28 7.36 -50.63
N LEU A 360 29.33 7.21 -51.95
CA LEU A 360 28.96 5.95 -52.62
C LEU A 360 29.97 4.83 -52.34
N LEU A 361 31.25 5.14 -52.26
CA LEU A 361 32.28 4.16 -51.87
C LEU A 361 32.08 3.70 -50.42
N ALA A 362 31.80 4.62 -49.49
CA ALA A 362 31.48 4.28 -48.10
C ALA A 362 30.20 3.43 -48.01
N ALA A 363 29.13 3.80 -48.72
CA ALA A 363 27.91 2.99 -48.79
C ALA A 363 28.17 1.58 -49.36
N PHE A 364 29.05 1.47 -50.35
CA PHE A 364 29.43 0.18 -50.92
C PHE A 364 30.26 -0.68 -49.97
N ASP A 365 31.24 -0.09 -49.30
CA ASP A 365 32.12 -0.83 -48.37
C ASP A 365 31.44 -1.16 -47.04
N SER A 366 30.42 -0.41 -46.62
CA SER A 366 29.62 -0.69 -45.42
C SER A 366 28.48 -1.69 -45.69
N ALA A 367 28.08 -1.92 -46.96
CA ALA A 367 27.10 -2.93 -47.31
C ALA A 367 27.70 -4.35 -47.24
N PRO A 368 26.95 -5.36 -46.76
CA PRO A 368 27.47 -6.73 -46.69
C PRO A 368 27.79 -7.30 -48.07
N VAL A 369 28.97 -7.92 -48.21
CA VAL A 369 29.46 -8.53 -49.47
C VAL A 369 28.43 -9.48 -50.07
N GLU A 370 27.65 -10.18 -49.24
CA GLU A 370 26.62 -11.12 -49.68
C GLU A 370 25.47 -10.45 -50.45
N VAL A 371 25.14 -9.18 -50.17
CA VAL A 371 24.17 -8.40 -50.95
C VAL A 371 24.80 -8.00 -52.27
N LEU A 372 26.03 -7.50 -52.21
CA LEU A 372 26.73 -6.91 -53.35
C LEU A 372 27.04 -7.97 -54.41
N ILE A 373 27.49 -9.16 -54.00
CA ILE A 373 28.01 -10.19 -54.91
C ILE A 373 26.94 -10.78 -55.83
N GLY A 374 25.69 -10.84 -55.35
CA GLY A 374 24.54 -11.27 -56.13
C GLY A 374 23.91 -10.17 -56.99
N ALA A 375 24.13 -8.89 -56.66
CA ALA A 375 23.55 -7.76 -57.37
C ALA A 375 24.22 -7.53 -58.75
N ASP A 376 23.39 -7.28 -59.77
CA ASP A 376 23.86 -6.74 -61.04
C ASP A 376 24.17 -5.23 -60.92
N VAL A 377 24.64 -4.62 -62.01
CA VAL A 377 25.04 -3.20 -62.00
C VAL A 377 23.84 -2.27 -61.74
N ASP A 378 22.65 -2.60 -62.21
CA ASP A 378 21.45 -1.77 -62.07
C ASP A 378 20.90 -1.82 -60.63
N ALA A 379 20.79 -3.02 -60.07
CA ALA A 379 20.38 -3.25 -58.69
C ALA A 379 21.38 -2.64 -57.70
N LEU A 380 22.68 -2.73 -58.01
CA LEU A 380 23.73 -2.14 -57.20
C LEU A 380 23.66 -0.61 -57.22
N GLN A 381 23.48 0.00 -58.39
CA GLN A 381 23.31 1.44 -58.54
C GLN A 381 22.12 1.94 -57.68
N ALA A 382 20.96 1.28 -57.76
CA ALA A 382 19.78 1.65 -57.01
C ALA A 382 19.99 1.53 -55.49
N LEU A 383 20.64 0.46 -55.02
CA LEU A 383 20.94 0.28 -53.60
C LEU A 383 21.86 1.39 -53.06
N LEU A 384 22.95 1.70 -53.78
CA LEU A 384 23.93 2.68 -53.31
C LEU A 384 23.37 4.09 -53.28
N GLN A 385 22.53 4.47 -54.24
CA GLN A 385 21.86 5.77 -54.25
C GLN A 385 20.92 5.94 -53.04
N GLU A 386 20.14 4.92 -52.69
CA GLU A 386 19.25 4.97 -51.53
C GLU A 386 20.01 5.02 -50.21
N LEU A 387 21.06 4.20 -50.05
CA LEU A 387 21.90 4.24 -48.84
C LEU A 387 22.58 5.60 -48.68
N ALA A 388 23.12 6.18 -49.76
CA ALA A 388 23.75 7.49 -49.71
C ALA A 388 22.75 8.61 -49.38
N LEU A 389 21.53 8.57 -49.93
CA LEU A 389 20.49 9.55 -49.61
C LEU A 389 19.98 9.42 -48.17
N ALA A 390 19.82 8.18 -47.67
CA ALA A 390 19.36 7.92 -46.32
C ALA A 390 20.34 8.45 -45.26
N ALA A 391 21.64 8.32 -45.53
CA ALA A 391 22.73 8.80 -44.68
C ALA A 391 22.67 10.32 -44.41
N GLU A 392 22.24 11.12 -45.39
CA GLU A 392 22.18 12.58 -45.24
C GLU A 392 21.03 13.06 -44.33
N SER A 393 20.04 12.20 -44.05
CA SER A 393 18.78 12.63 -43.43
C SER A 393 18.83 12.85 -41.91
N LYS A 394 19.88 12.39 -41.21
CA LYS A 394 20.02 12.41 -39.74
C LYS A 394 18.82 11.85 -38.95
N ARG A 395 17.94 11.09 -39.60
CA ARG A 395 16.74 10.47 -39.02
C ARG A 395 16.82 8.96 -39.21
N VAL A 396 16.00 8.24 -38.45
CA VAL A 396 15.83 6.80 -38.65
C VAL A 396 15.26 6.57 -40.05
N ARG A 397 15.95 5.78 -40.87
CA ARG A 397 15.54 5.41 -42.24
C ARG A 397 15.62 3.92 -42.43
N LEU A 398 14.69 3.40 -43.23
CA LEU A 398 14.64 2.00 -43.59
C LEU A 398 14.80 1.85 -45.12
N VAL A 399 15.85 1.14 -45.54
CA VAL A 399 16.04 0.75 -46.94
C VAL A 399 15.70 -0.73 -47.08
N LEU A 400 14.74 -1.06 -47.95
CA LEU A 400 14.29 -2.43 -48.20
C LEU A 400 14.63 -2.88 -49.62
N ARG A 401 15.09 -4.12 -49.75
CA ARG A 401 15.31 -4.80 -51.03
C ARG A 401 14.72 -6.20 -50.99
N LEU A 402 13.57 -6.36 -51.64
CA LEU A 402 12.96 -7.66 -51.84
C LEU A 402 13.61 -8.33 -53.07
N HIS A 403 14.04 -9.58 -52.92
CA HIS A 403 14.52 -10.38 -54.04
C HIS A 403 13.38 -10.54 -55.08
N PRO A 404 13.64 -10.57 -56.41
CA PRO A 404 12.59 -10.64 -57.44
C PRO A 404 11.57 -11.77 -57.29
N ARG A 405 11.97 -12.88 -56.65
CA ARG A 405 11.09 -14.03 -56.35
C ARG A 405 10.37 -13.95 -54.99
N GLY A 406 10.54 -12.86 -54.24
CA GLY A 406 9.93 -12.59 -52.94
C GLY A 406 10.33 -13.53 -51.80
N ARG A 407 11.44 -14.30 -51.94
CA ARG A 407 11.88 -15.31 -50.96
C ARG A 407 12.94 -14.83 -49.97
N ALA A 408 13.52 -13.67 -50.24
CA ALA A 408 14.52 -13.04 -49.39
C ALA A 408 14.29 -11.54 -49.39
N LEU A 409 14.50 -10.91 -48.24
CA LEU A 409 14.37 -9.48 -48.01
C LEU A 409 15.63 -9.01 -47.29
N TYR A 410 16.28 -8.00 -47.85
CA TYR A 410 17.32 -7.25 -47.18
C TYR A 410 16.74 -5.95 -46.65
N ALA A 411 16.97 -5.67 -45.37
CA ALA A 411 16.63 -4.43 -44.71
C ALA A 411 17.91 -3.77 -44.17
N ALA A 412 18.06 -2.47 -44.38
CA ALA A 412 19.07 -1.66 -43.74
C ALA A 412 18.38 -0.53 -42.96
N VAL A 413 18.52 -0.56 -41.63
CA VAL A 413 18.05 0.51 -40.74
C VAL A 413 19.21 1.44 -40.46
N LEU A 414 19.11 2.68 -40.91
CA LEU A 414 20.08 3.73 -40.66
C LEU A 414 19.57 4.60 -39.51
N LEU A 415 20.42 4.88 -38.53
CA LEU A 415 20.08 5.71 -37.38
C LEU A 415 21.30 6.49 -36.89
N PRO A 416 21.10 7.64 -36.22
CA PRO A 416 22.18 8.34 -35.52
C PRO A 416 22.89 7.38 -34.56
N ARG A 417 24.23 7.40 -34.57
CA ARG A 417 25.07 6.50 -33.78
C ARG A 417 24.76 6.57 -32.28
N GLU A 418 24.38 7.74 -31.78
CA GLU A 418 23.99 7.97 -30.38
C GLU A 418 22.70 7.26 -29.96
N HIS A 419 21.82 6.93 -30.90
CA HIS A 419 20.60 6.17 -30.64
C HIS A 419 20.81 4.64 -30.69
N TYR A 420 21.95 4.18 -31.25
CA TYR A 420 22.24 2.75 -31.36
C TYR A 420 22.56 2.14 -29.98
N ARG A 421 21.84 1.07 -29.64
CA ARG A 421 22.09 0.20 -28.49
C ARG A 421 22.00 -1.26 -28.95
N GLU A 422 22.70 -2.17 -28.27
CA GLU A 422 22.67 -3.59 -28.63
C GLU A 422 21.26 -4.19 -28.46
N ASP A 423 20.53 -3.77 -27.42
CA ASP A 423 19.14 -4.19 -27.16
C ASP A 423 18.19 -3.74 -28.28
N LEU A 424 18.41 -2.55 -28.83
CA LEU A 424 17.63 -2.02 -29.95
C LEU A 424 17.77 -2.89 -31.21
N ARG A 425 18.92 -3.52 -31.43
CA ARG A 425 19.12 -4.46 -32.54
C ARG A 425 18.21 -5.68 -32.40
N ALA A 426 18.06 -6.20 -31.18
CA ALA A 426 17.17 -7.32 -30.90
C ALA A 426 15.69 -6.93 -31.07
N GLU A 427 15.30 -5.74 -30.64
CA GLU A 427 13.94 -5.21 -30.84
C GLU A 427 13.60 -5.02 -32.33
N ILE A 428 14.52 -4.45 -33.12
CA ILE A 428 14.37 -4.33 -34.58
C ILE A 428 14.24 -5.71 -35.22
N ARG A 429 15.05 -6.70 -34.80
CA ARG A 429 14.98 -8.07 -35.28
C ARG A 429 13.61 -8.69 -35.02
N ALA A 430 13.12 -8.62 -33.77
CA ALA A 430 11.84 -9.19 -33.39
C ALA A 430 10.67 -8.54 -34.15
N LEU A 431 10.70 -7.22 -34.31
CA LEU A 431 9.70 -6.48 -35.08
C LEU A 431 9.68 -6.91 -36.55
N LEU A 432 10.85 -7.06 -37.18
CA LEU A 432 10.96 -7.53 -38.56
C LEU A 432 10.50 -8.98 -38.71
N GLU A 433 10.80 -9.85 -37.75
CA GLU A 433 10.34 -11.25 -37.73
C GLU A 433 8.81 -11.32 -37.71
N GLN A 434 8.18 -10.60 -36.77
CA GLN A 434 6.73 -10.57 -36.61
C GLN A 434 6.03 -9.99 -37.84
N ARG A 435 6.56 -8.91 -38.42
CA ARG A 435 5.88 -8.18 -39.51
C ARG A 435 6.12 -8.76 -40.90
N THR A 436 7.24 -9.45 -41.12
CA THR A 436 7.57 -10.03 -42.44
C THR A 436 7.25 -11.52 -42.54
N GLY A 437 7.04 -12.21 -41.41
CA GLY A 437 6.83 -13.66 -41.37
C GLY A 437 8.08 -14.45 -41.74
N ALA A 438 9.27 -13.89 -41.51
CA ALA A 438 10.53 -14.52 -41.86
C ALA A 438 10.73 -15.82 -41.05
N ALA A 439 11.10 -16.91 -41.73
CA ALA A 439 11.43 -18.17 -41.07
C ALA A 439 12.88 -18.21 -40.55
N TYR A 440 13.72 -17.28 -41.04
CA TYR A 440 15.09 -17.13 -40.61
C TYR A 440 15.54 -15.67 -40.81
N ILE A 441 16.27 -15.15 -39.82
CA ILE A 441 16.85 -13.81 -39.81
C ILE A 441 18.34 -13.86 -39.44
N ASP A 442 19.19 -13.22 -40.24
CA ASP A 442 20.59 -12.89 -39.91
C ASP A 442 20.72 -11.37 -39.82
N ASP A 443 21.34 -10.83 -38.78
CA ASP A 443 21.52 -9.40 -38.58
C ASP A 443 22.97 -9.02 -38.28
N ARG A 444 23.40 -7.84 -38.75
CA ARG A 444 24.75 -7.32 -38.57
C ARG A 444 24.74 -5.81 -38.45
N THR A 445 25.65 -5.29 -37.64
CA THR A 445 25.87 -3.84 -37.55
C THR A 445 27.12 -3.45 -38.32
N SER A 446 27.00 -2.39 -39.12
CA SER A 446 28.12 -1.69 -39.74
C SER A 446 28.01 -0.19 -39.45
N PHE A 447 29.08 0.54 -39.75
CA PHE A 447 29.12 1.99 -39.63
C PHE A 447 29.37 2.56 -41.01
N LEU A 448 28.54 3.51 -41.42
CA LEU A 448 28.68 4.19 -42.70
C LEU A 448 29.73 5.30 -42.61
N ASP A 449 29.68 6.06 -41.52
CA ASP A 449 30.61 7.12 -41.15
C ASP A 449 30.73 7.21 -39.61
N GLU A 450 31.27 8.32 -39.08
CA GLU A 450 31.40 8.51 -37.62
C GLU A 450 30.06 8.71 -36.91
N ASP A 451 29.02 9.18 -37.61
CA ASP A 451 27.75 9.65 -37.06
C ASP A 451 26.58 8.69 -37.30
N THR A 452 26.70 7.75 -38.24
CA THR A 452 25.60 6.88 -38.70
C THR A 452 25.89 5.41 -38.46
N ALA A 453 25.06 4.77 -37.63
CA ALA A 453 25.03 3.33 -37.47
C ALA A 453 24.04 2.71 -38.46
N MET A 454 24.39 1.54 -39.00
CA MET A 454 23.56 0.80 -39.95
C MET A 454 23.36 -0.63 -39.46
N VAL A 455 22.11 -1.00 -39.22
CA VAL A 455 21.70 -2.37 -38.87
C VAL A 455 21.19 -3.06 -40.12
N HIS A 456 21.93 -4.04 -40.60
CA HIS A 456 21.57 -4.91 -41.70
C HIS A 456 20.80 -6.10 -41.19
N VAL A 457 19.67 -6.41 -41.83
CA VAL A 457 18.86 -7.57 -41.50
C VAL A 457 18.51 -8.31 -42.78
N PHE A 458 18.76 -9.61 -42.79
CA PHE A 458 18.50 -10.53 -43.88
C PHE A 458 17.40 -11.48 -43.46
N CYS A 459 16.22 -11.29 -44.03
CA CYS A 459 15.07 -12.15 -43.79
C CYS A 459 14.92 -13.15 -44.95
N THR A 460 14.64 -14.42 -44.65
CA THR A 460 14.30 -15.44 -45.66
C THR A 460 12.97 -16.11 -45.33
N SER A 461 12.17 -16.42 -46.35
CA SER A 461 10.90 -17.13 -46.17
C SER A 461 11.08 -18.63 -45.97
N GLY A 462 10.07 -19.28 -45.37
CA GLY A 462 9.95 -20.74 -45.34
C GLY A 462 9.60 -21.33 -46.72
N GLU A 463 9.68 -22.66 -46.84
CA GLU A 463 9.36 -23.36 -48.09
C GLU A 463 7.90 -23.08 -48.51
N GLY A 464 7.70 -22.54 -49.71
CA GLY A 464 6.38 -22.16 -50.24
C GLY A 464 5.83 -20.80 -49.80
N GLN A 465 6.55 -20.04 -48.97
CA GLN A 465 6.14 -18.71 -48.50
C GLN A 465 6.82 -17.57 -49.28
N VAL A 466 6.14 -16.43 -49.37
CA VAL A 466 6.65 -15.18 -49.95
C VAL A 466 6.66 -14.12 -48.86
N LEU A 467 7.77 -13.39 -48.72
CA LEU A 467 7.86 -12.27 -47.78
C LEU A 467 7.05 -11.09 -48.33
N HIS A 468 6.21 -10.52 -47.48
CA HIS A 468 5.51 -9.27 -47.75
C HIS A 468 6.06 -8.21 -46.80
N ALA A 469 6.43 -7.04 -47.34
CA ALA A 469 6.86 -5.90 -46.53
C ALA A 469 6.25 -4.61 -47.09
N VAL A 470 5.45 -3.91 -46.27
CA VAL A 470 4.99 -2.55 -46.56
C VAL A 470 6.01 -1.59 -45.94
N ALA A 471 6.85 -0.99 -46.78
CA ALA A 471 8.00 -0.20 -46.33
C ALA A 471 7.63 0.93 -45.35
N ALA A 472 6.52 1.64 -45.60
CA ALA A 472 6.12 2.80 -44.80
C ALA A 472 5.65 2.43 -43.37
N GLU A 473 4.87 1.35 -43.23
CA GLU A 473 4.40 0.89 -41.91
C GLU A 473 5.56 0.35 -41.07
N LEU A 474 6.51 -0.34 -41.71
CA LEU A 474 7.68 -0.90 -41.07
C LEU A 474 8.68 0.19 -40.67
N GLU A 475 8.88 1.22 -41.50
CA GLU A 475 9.70 2.39 -41.18
C GLU A 475 9.14 3.15 -39.98
N GLU A 476 7.82 3.33 -39.90
CA GLU A 476 7.18 4.03 -38.77
C GLU A 476 7.26 3.23 -37.46
N ALA A 477 7.04 1.92 -37.52
CA ALA A 477 7.18 1.05 -36.35
C ALA A 477 8.63 1.03 -35.84
N ILE A 478 9.62 0.92 -36.74
CA ILE A 478 11.04 0.98 -36.38
C ILE A 478 11.40 2.37 -35.84
N ARG A 479 10.88 3.46 -36.43
CA ARG A 479 11.10 4.83 -35.94
C ARG A 479 10.64 5.02 -34.50
N LEU A 480 9.47 4.49 -34.14
CA LEU A 480 8.94 4.58 -32.78
C LEU A 480 9.85 3.86 -31.77
N VAL A 481 10.29 2.65 -32.10
CA VAL A 481 11.20 1.84 -31.26
C VAL A 481 12.57 2.53 -31.11
N CYS A 482 13.05 3.20 -32.15
CA CYS A 482 14.33 3.92 -32.15
C CYS A 482 14.27 5.33 -31.53
N SER A 483 13.10 5.84 -31.11
CA SER A 483 12.96 7.21 -30.57
C SER A 483 13.24 7.27 -29.06
N PRO A 484 13.91 8.32 -28.54
CA PRO A 484 14.09 8.52 -27.10
C PRO A 484 12.76 8.57 -26.32
N TRP A 485 12.77 8.16 -25.05
CA TRP A 485 11.56 8.11 -24.21
C TRP A 485 10.92 9.48 -24.04
N GLU A 486 11.74 10.53 -24.02
CA GLU A 486 11.38 11.94 -23.91
C GLU A 486 10.54 12.41 -25.10
N ASP A 487 10.97 12.07 -26.31
CA ASP A 487 10.25 12.39 -27.55
C ASP A 487 8.92 11.64 -27.61
N GLN A 488 8.92 10.37 -27.18
CA GLN A 488 7.70 9.58 -27.09
C GLN A 488 6.71 10.13 -26.05
N LEU A 489 7.21 10.64 -24.91
CA LEU A 489 6.38 11.30 -23.90
C LEU A 489 5.77 12.59 -24.46
N LEU A 490 6.56 13.43 -25.15
CA LEU A 490 6.06 14.66 -25.74
C LEU A 490 4.96 14.39 -26.77
N ASP A 491 5.13 13.37 -27.62
CA ASP A 491 4.09 12.97 -28.57
C ASP A 491 2.85 12.40 -27.86
N ALA A 492 3.02 11.64 -26.78
CA ALA A 492 1.90 11.16 -25.96
C ALA A 492 1.14 12.32 -25.29
N LEU A 493 1.86 13.31 -24.77
CA LEU A 493 1.29 14.54 -24.21
C LEU A 493 0.52 15.34 -25.26
N ARG A 494 1.05 15.47 -26.50
CA ARG A 494 0.35 16.13 -27.61
C ARG A 494 -0.98 15.47 -27.93
N ARG A 495 -1.02 14.13 -27.98
CA ARG A 495 -2.26 13.39 -28.23
C ARG A 495 -3.31 13.59 -27.15
N ARG A 496 -2.89 13.77 -25.89
CA ARG A 496 -3.80 13.91 -24.74
C ARG A 496 -4.26 15.35 -24.50
N PHE A 497 -3.35 16.32 -24.55
CA PHE A 497 -3.60 17.72 -24.15
C PHE A 497 -3.61 18.70 -25.33
N GLY A 498 -3.31 18.24 -26.55
CA GLY A 498 -3.23 19.06 -27.76
C GLY A 498 -1.92 19.85 -27.89
N ASP A 499 -1.72 20.45 -29.07
CA ASP A 499 -0.46 21.10 -29.45
C ASP A 499 -0.10 22.35 -28.64
N ALA A 500 -1.07 22.97 -27.97
CA ALA A 500 -0.85 24.19 -27.20
C ALA A 500 -0.25 23.93 -25.81
N ALA A 501 -0.74 22.91 -25.08
CA ALA A 501 -0.33 22.63 -23.70
C ALA A 501 0.81 21.61 -23.60
N ALA A 502 0.94 20.71 -24.59
CA ALA A 502 1.94 19.64 -24.57
C ALA A 502 3.40 20.11 -24.54
N PRO A 503 3.81 21.19 -25.24
CA PRO A 503 5.20 21.68 -25.16
C PRO A 503 5.57 22.18 -23.75
N GLU A 504 4.63 22.83 -23.06
CA GLU A 504 4.86 23.34 -21.70
C GLU A 504 4.97 22.20 -20.68
N LEU A 505 4.08 21.20 -20.78
CA LEU A 505 4.15 19.99 -19.95
C LEU A 505 5.39 19.15 -20.27
N GLY A 506 5.76 19.03 -21.54
CA GLY A 506 6.98 18.36 -21.99
C GLY A 506 8.21 18.99 -21.37
N ALA A 507 8.40 20.31 -21.53
CA ALA A 507 9.52 21.04 -20.94
C ALA A 507 9.57 20.92 -19.40
N ARG A 508 8.41 20.79 -18.74
CA ARG A 508 8.31 20.63 -17.28
C ARG A 508 8.74 19.24 -16.82
N TYR A 509 8.39 18.18 -17.56
CA TYR A 509 8.50 16.79 -17.09
C TYR A 509 9.56 15.94 -17.79
N GLU A 510 10.11 16.38 -18.93
CA GLU A 510 11.14 15.67 -19.72
C GLU A 510 12.34 15.22 -18.86
N ALA A 511 12.85 16.10 -18.01
CA ALA A 511 13.95 15.81 -17.09
C ALA A 511 13.49 15.35 -15.69
N ALA A 512 12.18 15.40 -15.39
CA ALA A 512 11.66 15.23 -14.04
C ALA A 512 11.61 13.77 -13.59
N PHE A 513 11.34 12.85 -14.51
CA PHE A 513 11.22 11.42 -14.20
C PHE A 513 12.59 10.77 -14.02
N SER A 514 12.79 10.05 -12.91
CA SER A 514 14.03 9.30 -12.67
C SER A 514 14.22 8.15 -13.67
N ARG A 515 15.47 7.74 -13.91
CA ARG A 515 15.78 6.61 -14.81
C ARG A 515 15.08 5.31 -14.41
N ALA A 516 14.94 5.05 -13.12
CA ALA A 516 14.23 3.89 -12.60
C ALA A 516 12.74 3.89 -12.98
N LEU A 517 12.10 5.07 -12.96
CA LEU A 517 10.69 5.22 -13.32
C LEU A 517 10.49 5.14 -14.84
N ARG A 518 11.39 5.74 -15.64
CA ARG A 518 11.36 5.65 -17.12
C ARG A 518 11.47 4.21 -17.63
N ASN A 519 12.31 3.39 -17.00
CA ASN A 519 12.50 1.98 -17.38
C ASN A 519 11.27 1.10 -17.17
N ARG A 520 10.29 1.55 -16.37
CA ARG A 520 9.12 0.74 -15.95
C ARG A 520 7.79 1.39 -16.32
N THR A 521 7.83 2.55 -16.97
CA THR A 521 6.64 3.33 -17.29
C THR A 521 6.65 3.62 -18.77
N THR A 522 5.60 3.17 -19.45
CA THR A 522 5.42 3.51 -20.86
C THR A 522 5.20 5.04 -20.96
N PRO A 523 5.61 5.68 -22.07
CA PRO A 523 5.32 7.10 -22.29
C PRO A 523 3.83 7.44 -22.20
N ARG A 524 2.94 6.49 -22.52
CA ARG A 524 1.49 6.62 -22.39
C ARG A 524 1.05 6.67 -20.94
N ASP A 525 1.58 5.79 -20.09
CA ASP A 525 1.30 5.77 -18.65
C ASP A 525 1.87 7.00 -17.94
N ALA A 526 3.03 7.47 -18.38
CA ALA A 526 3.65 8.69 -17.86
C ALA A 526 2.78 9.94 -18.09
N VAL A 527 1.92 9.97 -19.11
CA VAL A 527 0.92 11.03 -19.26
C VAL A 527 -0.08 11.03 -18.10
N ARG A 528 -0.50 9.86 -17.60
CA ARG A 528 -1.37 9.75 -16.42
C ARG A 528 -0.63 10.15 -15.14
N ASP A 529 0.67 9.85 -15.04
CA ASP A 529 1.51 10.34 -13.96
C ASP A 529 1.57 11.89 -13.96
N VAL A 530 1.71 12.50 -15.13
CA VAL A 530 1.69 13.97 -15.28
C VAL A 530 0.34 14.54 -14.85
N GLU A 531 -0.78 13.95 -15.26
CA GLU A 531 -2.13 14.37 -14.81
C GLU A 531 -2.25 14.34 -13.28
N ALA A 532 -1.82 13.25 -12.65
CA ALA A 532 -1.86 13.09 -11.20
C ALA A 532 -0.95 14.08 -10.47
N LEU A 533 0.27 14.32 -10.98
CA LEU A 533 1.20 15.29 -10.39
C LEU A 533 0.70 16.74 -10.51
N GLU A 534 0.06 17.09 -11.62
CA GLU A 534 -0.58 18.39 -11.80
C GLU A 534 -1.78 18.59 -10.85
N ALA A 535 -2.58 17.53 -10.63
CA ALA A 535 -3.70 17.55 -9.68
C ALA A 535 -3.24 17.65 -8.21
N LEU A 536 -2.16 16.94 -7.84
CA LEU A 536 -1.52 17.01 -6.53
C LEU A 536 -1.06 18.43 -6.22
N GLU A 537 -0.43 19.10 -7.19
CA GLU A 537 0.04 20.48 -7.00
C GLU A 537 -1.14 21.42 -6.75
N LYS A 538 -2.19 21.30 -7.56
CA LYS A 538 -3.36 22.19 -7.49
C LYS A 538 -4.18 22.03 -6.21
N THR A 539 -4.36 20.79 -5.74
CA THR A 539 -5.26 20.48 -4.61
C THR A 539 -4.52 20.34 -3.29
N GLY A 540 -3.23 19.96 -3.32
CA GLY A 540 -2.49 19.55 -2.13
C GLY A 540 -2.89 18.18 -1.57
N VAL A 541 -3.83 17.48 -2.21
CA VAL A 541 -4.36 16.19 -1.77
C VAL A 541 -3.62 15.06 -2.51
N PRO A 542 -3.24 13.96 -1.83
CA PRO A 542 -2.65 12.79 -2.47
C PRO A 542 -3.48 12.30 -3.67
N GLN A 543 -2.79 11.92 -4.75
CA GLN A 543 -3.42 11.36 -5.95
C GLN A 543 -3.07 9.89 -6.10
N PHE A 544 -3.81 9.18 -6.94
CA PHE A 544 -3.68 7.73 -7.10
C PHE A 544 -3.90 7.31 -8.54
N ALA A 545 -3.23 6.24 -8.97
CA ALA A 545 -3.45 5.63 -10.28
C ALA A 545 -3.20 4.11 -10.21
N LEU A 546 -3.92 3.34 -11.02
CA LEU A 546 -3.75 1.89 -11.13
C LEU A 546 -3.31 1.54 -12.56
N TYR A 547 -2.25 0.75 -12.65
CA TYR A 547 -1.66 0.27 -13.92
C TYR A 547 -1.68 -1.26 -13.95
N PHE A 548 -1.94 -1.83 -15.12
CA PHE A 548 -1.97 -3.27 -15.37
C PHE A 548 -0.84 -3.64 -16.34
N ALA A 549 -0.23 -4.81 -16.18
CA ALA A 549 0.80 -5.27 -17.10
C ALA A 549 0.18 -5.58 -18.48
N GLU A 550 0.75 -5.03 -19.57
CA GLU A 550 0.26 -5.23 -20.93
C GLU A 550 0.77 -6.55 -21.58
N ASP A 551 1.83 -7.17 -21.04
CA ASP A 551 2.66 -8.17 -21.76
C ASP A 551 2.85 -9.54 -21.06
N ASP A 552 2.04 -9.90 -20.07
CA ASP A 552 2.05 -11.27 -19.52
C ASP A 552 0.68 -11.92 -19.73
N ASP A 553 0.67 -13.14 -20.29
CA ASP A 553 -0.50 -14.02 -20.41
C ASP A 553 -1.11 -14.42 -19.04
N ALA A 554 -0.61 -13.83 -17.94
CA ALA A 554 -1.14 -13.94 -16.59
C ALA A 554 -1.36 -12.54 -15.98
N ARG A 555 -2.62 -12.15 -15.77
CA ARG A 555 -3.05 -10.93 -15.05
C ARG A 555 -2.78 -11.00 -13.54
N ASP A 556 -1.62 -11.47 -13.12
CA ASP A 556 -1.36 -11.88 -11.74
C ASP A 556 -0.99 -10.73 -10.80
N THR A 557 -0.71 -9.52 -11.31
CA THR A 557 -0.42 -8.33 -10.49
C THR A 557 -0.86 -7.01 -11.14
N ALA A 558 -1.14 -6.00 -10.30
CA ALA A 558 -1.38 -4.61 -10.71
C ALA A 558 -0.39 -3.67 -9.99
N THR A 559 -0.22 -2.44 -10.48
CA THR A 559 0.62 -1.42 -9.83
C THR A 559 -0.25 -0.25 -9.37
N LEU A 560 -0.38 -0.06 -8.05
CA LEU A 560 -1.00 1.11 -7.43
C LEU A 560 0.07 2.18 -7.21
N ARG A 561 -0.05 3.31 -7.89
CA ARG A 561 0.78 4.50 -7.68
C ARG A 561 0.10 5.48 -6.75
N ILE A 562 0.87 6.02 -5.81
CA ILE A 562 0.46 7.04 -4.86
C ILE A 562 1.37 8.26 -5.06
N TYR A 563 0.77 9.41 -5.34
CA TYR A 563 1.48 10.66 -5.60
C TYR A 563 1.36 11.59 -4.39
N LEU A 564 2.50 11.97 -3.82
CA LEU A 564 2.61 12.68 -2.54
C LEU A 564 3.56 13.88 -2.65
N LYS A 565 3.35 14.91 -1.82
CA LYS A 565 4.28 16.06 -1.74
C LYS A 565 5.57 15.73 -0.99
N GLU A 566 5.47 14.84 -0.01
CA GLU A 566 6.60 14.43 0.82
C GLU A 566 6.73 12.91 0.84
N PRO A 567 7.95 12.37 1.00
CA PRO A 567 8.17 10.94 1.06
C PRO A 567 7.55 10.36 2.34
N PRO A 568 6.63 9.39 2.23
CA PRO A 568 6.02 8.71 3.36
C PRO A 568 6.99 7.68 3.97
N LEU A 569 6.73 7.25 5.20
CA LEU A 569 7.35 6.02 5.70
C LEU A 569 6.70 4.83 5.00
N LEU A 570 7.53 3.92 4.46
CA LEU A 570 7.03 2.73 3.75
C LEU A 570 6.13 1.86 4.63
N SER A 571 6.45 1.74 5.92
CA SER A 571 5.62 1.02 6.89
C SER A 571 4.20 1.56 6.89
N ASP A 572 4.04 2.88 6.87
CA ASP A 572 2.74 3.53 7.06
C ASP A 572 1.86 3.30 5.83
N ILE A 573 2.43 3.40 4.63
CA ILE A 573 1.70 3.12 3.39
C ILE A 573 1.32 1.65 3.26
N VAL A 574 2.24 0.73 3.57
CA VAL A 574 1.95 -0.71 3.49
C VAL A 574 0.86 -1.08 4.50
N HIS A 575 0.88 -0.52 5.71
CA HIS A 575 -0.19 -0.70 6.69
C HIS A 575 -1.54 -0.13 6.22
N VAL A 576 -1.54 1.05 5.59
CA VAL A 576 -2.76 1.61 4.99
C VAL A 576 -3.29 0.67 3.91
N ALA A 577 -2.44 0.21 2.99
CA ALA A 577 -2.84 -0.72 1.93
C ALA A 577 -3.42 -2.03 2.49
N ASP A 578 -2.78 -2.62 3.51
CA ASP A 578 -3.24 -3.83 4.18
C ASP A 578 -4.64 -3.66 4.82
N HIS A 579 -4.92 -2.50 5.41
CA HIS A 579 -6.25 -2.16 5.95
C HIS A 579 -7.35 -2.08 4.87
N PHE A 580 -6.99 -1.82 3.61
CA PHE A 580 -7.91 -1.91 2.46
C PHE A 580 -8.01 -3.33 1.89
N GLY A 581 -7.33 -4.32 2.47
CA GLY A 581 -7.24 -5.68 1.94
C GLY A 581 -6.29 -5.82 0.75
N ILE A 582 -5.44 -4.82 0.50
CA ILE A 582 -4.51 -4.79 -0.63
C ILE A 582 -3.21 -5.48 -0.23
N ARG A 583 -2.93 -6.64 -0.86
CA ARG A 583 -1.68 -7.36 -0.61
C ARG A 583 -0.55 -6.83 -1.49
N VAL A 584 0.41 -6.17 -0.86
CA VAL A 584 1.61 -5.61 -1.51
C VAL A 584 2.67 -6.70 -1.68
N VAL A 585 3.17 -6.85 -2.91
CA VAL A 585 4.23 -7.81 -3.30
C VAL A 585 5.60 -7.15 -3.27
N ASP A 586 5.70 -5.92 -3.79
CA ASP A 586 6.92 -5.09 -3.81
C ASP A 586 6.50 -3.61 -3.78
N ALA A 587 7.38 -2.74 -3.29
CA ALA A 587 7.13 -1.31 -3.15
C ALA A 587 8.37 -0.50 -3.56
N GLN A 588 8.17 0.58 -4.30
CA GLN A 588 9.25 1.39 -4.84
C GLN A 588 8.95 2.88 -4.77
N LEU A 589 9.87 3.60 -4.16
CA LEU A 589 9.84 5.05 -4.02
C LEU A 589 10.62 5.70 -5.15
N ALA A 590 9.97 6.58 -5.92
CA ALA A 590 10.61 7.43 -6.92
C ALA A 590 10.38 8.91 -6.58
N ARG A 591 11.44 9.72 -6.66
CA ARG A 591 11.33 11.18 -6.60
C ARG A 591 11.19 11.74 -8.01
N VAL A 592 10.27 12.68 -8.19
CA VAL A 592 10.03 13.40 -9.44
C VAL A 592 10.26 14.88 -9.18
N GLU A 593 11.03 15.54 -10.05
CA GLU A 593 11.44 16.95 -9.89
C GLU A 593 11.00 17.77 -11.10
N PRO A 594 9.73 18.21 -11.16
CA PRO A 594 9.22 19.00 -12.28
C PRO A 594 9.84 20.39 -12.33
N ALA A 595 10.21 20.88 -13.52
CA ALA A 595 10.82 22.20 -13.66
C ALA A 595 9.85 23.32 -13.21
N GLY A 596 10.31 24.17 -12.29
CA GLY A 596 9.53 25.29 -11.76
C GLY A 596 8.47 24.91 -10.72
N ARG A 597 8.46 23.68 -10.19
CA ARG A 597 7.58 23.25 -9.09
C ARG A 597 8.35 22.58 -7.95
N ALA A 598 7.67 22.36 -6.83
CA ALA A 598 8.21 21.54 -5.75
C ALA A 598 8.40 20.08 -6.21
N ALA A 599 9.40 19.41 -5.65
CA ALA A 599 9.58 17.98 -5.88
C ALA A 599 8.38 17.21 -5.32
N ALA A 600 8.01 16.13 -6.00
CA ALA A 600 6.97 15.21 -5.58
C ALA A 600 7.53 13.79 -5.47
N THR A 601 6.78 12.95 -4.77
CA THR A 601 7.09 11.55 -4.56
C THR A 601 6.03 10.69 -5.25
N VAL A 602 6.49 9.66 -5.94
CA VAL A 602 5.66 8.61 -6.54
C VAL A 602 6.02 7.29 -5.87
N GLU A 603 5.14 6.79 -5.01
CA GLU A 603 5.25 5.46 -4.41
C GLU A 603 4.51 4.47 -5.31
N SER A 604 5.21 3.46 -5.83
CA SER A 604 4.64 2.41 -6.68
C SER A 604 4.58 1.10 -5.93
N LEU A 605 3.37 0.65 -5.61
CA LEU A 605 3.10 -0.63 -4.96
C LEU A 605 2.69 -1.64 -6.03
N ARG A 606 3.46 -2.70 -6.20
CA ARG A 606 3.01 -3.87 -6.96
C ARG A 606 2.13 -4.71 -6.05
N VAL A 607 0.88 -4.91 -6.43
CA VAL A 607 -0.16 -5.54 -5.61
C VAL A 607 -0.74 -6.76 -6.33
N LEU A 608 -1.26 -7.71 -5.55
CA LEU A 608 -2.08 -8.79 -6.11
C LEU A 608 -3.39 -8.24 -6.71
N PRO A 609 -4.07 -9.00 -7.59
CA PRO A 609 -5.27 -8.54 -8.27
C PRO A 609 -6.34 -8.12 -7.26
N LEU A 610 -6.93 -6.94 -7.47
CA LEU A 610 -7.93 -6.33 -6.59
C LEU A 610 -9.36 -6.79 -6.91
N GLY A 611 -9.55 -7.72 -7.85
CA GLY A 611 -10.82 -8.26 -8.33
C GLY A 611 -10.61 -9.39 -9.35
N GLU A 612 -11.67 -10.13 -9.68
CA GLU A 612 -11.62 -11.22 -10.66
C GLU A 612 -11.63 -10.70 -12.13
N ASP A 613 -12.28 -9.55 -12.39
CA ASP A 613 -12.43 -8.94 -13.72
C ASP A 613 -12.11 -7.43 -13.77
N GLN A 614 -11.81 -6.92 -14.98
CA GLN A 614 -11.40 -5.53 -15.22
C GLN A 614 -12.55 -4.51 -15.06
N GLU A 615 -13.77 -4.88 -15.45
CA GLU A 615 -14.95 -3.99 -15.35
C GLU A 615 -15.28 -3.64 -13.88
N ASP A 616 -15.11 -4.60 -12.97
CA ASP A 616 -15.30 -4.38 -11.52
C ASP A 616 -14.27 -3.38 -10.98
N LEU A 617 -13.03 -3.42 -11.47
CA LEU A 617 -11.96 -2.52 -11.04
C LEU A 617 -12.17 -1.09 -11.50
N ASP A 618 -12.68 -0.87 -12.72
CA ASP A 618 -13.01 0.47 -13.21
C ASP A 618 -14.10 1.14 -12.36
N HIS A 619 -15.02 0.35 -11.80
CA HIS A 619 -16.04 0.83 -10.86
C HIS A 619 -15.51 1.05 -9.43
N LEU A 620 -14.59 0.21 -8.95
CA LEU A 620 -14.06 0.28 -7.58
C LEU A 620 -12.91 1.27 -7.41
N ALA A 621 -12.07 1.46 -8.43
CA ALA A 621 -10.87 2.29 -8.34
C ALA A 621 -11.15 3.73 -7.90
N PRO A 622 -12.18 4.45 -8.41
CA PRO A 622 -12.49 5.80 -7.92
C PRO A 622 -12.81 5.82 -6.42
N ARG A 623 -13.59 4.85 -5.93
CA ARG A 623 -13.94 4.75 -4.49
C ARG A 623 -12.72 4.44 -3.65
N LEU A 624 -11.86 3.53 -4.11
CA LEU A 624 -10.61 3.21 -3.46
C LEU A 624 -9.70 4.45 -3.36
N PHE A 625 -9.56 5.22 -4.43
CA PHE A 625 -8.71 6.41 -4.46
C PHE A 625 -9.23 7.51 -3.54
N GLU A 626 -10.54 7.76 -3.53
CA GLU A 626 -11.14 8.70 -2.58
C GLU A 626 -10.96 8.25 -1.12
N ALA A 627 -11.10 6.94 -0.85
CA ALA A 627 -10.92 6.39 0.48
C ALA A 627 -9.45 6.48 0.96
N LEU A 628 -8.50 6.12 0.10
CA LEU A 628 -7.07 6.27 0.38
C LEU A 628 -6.71 7.75 0.62
N ALA A 629 -7.25 8.67 -0.18
CA ALA A 629 -7.06 10.11 0.03
C ALA A 629 -7.58 10.55 1.41
N ALA A 630 -8.79 10.14 1.78
CA ALA A 630 -9.40 10.49 3.06
C ALA A 630 -8.59 9.96 4.25
N VAL A 631 -8.05 8.74 4.16
CA VAL A 631 -7.17 8.16 5.19
C VAL A 631 -5.84 8.91 5.29
N LEU A 632 -5.19 9.20 4.15
CA LEU A 632 -3.89 9.88 4.16
C LEU A 632 -3.97 11.34 4.59
N VAL A 633 -5.10 12.03 4.35
CA VAL A 633 -5.35 13.39 4.85
C VAL A 633 -5.78 13.38 6.33
N GLY A 634 -6.20 12.23 6.86
CA GLY A 634 -6.63 12.07 8.25
C GLY A 634 -8.10 12.40 8.52
N ASP A 635 -8.94 12.44 7.47
CA ASP A 635 -10.40 12.64 7.59
C ASP A 635 -11.10 11.43 8.22
N VAL A 636 -10.52 10.23 8.06
CA VAL A 636 -11.06 8.95 8.55
C VAL A 636 -9.94 8.06 9.07
N ALA A 637 -10.27 7.15 9.99
CA ALA A 637 -9.29 6.24 10.59
C ALA A 637 -8.76 5.20 9.58
N SER A 638 -7.47 4.87 9.72
CA SER A 638 -6.85 3.71 9.05
C SER A 638 -7.06 2.46 9.92
N ASP A 639 -8.06 1.64 9.58
CA ASP A 639 -8.33 0.37 10.25
C ASP A 639 -8.90 -0.69 9.27
N PRO A 640 -8.97 -1.98 9.67
CA PRO A 640 -9.39 -3.06 8.76
C PRO A 640 -10.79 -2.91 8.14
N LEU A 641 -11.67 -2.05 8.66
CA LEU A 641 -12.98 -1.83 8.03
C LEU A 641 -12.85 -1.16 6.66
N ASN A 642 -11.72 -0.52 6.37
CA ASN A 642 -11.44 0.06 5.05
C ASN A 642 -11.47 -1.00 3.93
N GLY A 643 -11.23 -2.28 4.25
CA GLY A 643 -11.37 -3.40 3.32
C GLY A 643 -12.78 -3.56 2.75
N LEU A 644 -13.82 -3.01 3.41
CA LEU A 644 -15.19 -3.01 2.90
C LEU A 644 -15.37 -2.13 1.65
N VAL A 645 -14.45 -1.21 1.36
CA VAL A 645 -14.47 -0.46 0.09
C VAL A 645 -14.32 -1.39 -1.09
N LEU A 646 -13.42 -2.38 -1.00
CA LEU A 646 -13.24 -3.39 -2.04
C LEU A 646 -14.18 -4.59 -1.83
N GLY A 647 -14.28 -5.12 -0.61
CA GLY A 647 -15.03 -6.34 -0.32
C GLY A 647 -16.56 -6.18 -0.41
N ALA A 648 -17.08 -4.99 -0.10
CA ALA A 648 -18.52 -4.70 -0.14
C ALA A 648 -18.88 -3.59 -1.15
N GLY A 649 -17.89 -3.02 -1.84
CA GLY A 649 -18.10 -1.94 -2.80
C GLY A 649 -18.66 -0.66 -2.17
N LEU A 650 -18.36 -0.38 -0.90
CA LEU A 650 -18.87 0.81 -0.20
C LEU A 650 -18.02 2.05 -0.47
N ASP A 651 -18.61 3.24 -0.32
CA ASP A 651 -17.82 4.45 -0.18
C ASP A 651 -17.23 4.58 1.24
N TRP A 652 -16.16 5.36 1.40
CA TRP A 652 -15.46 5.45 2.68
C TRP A 652 -16.30 6.10 3.79
N ARG A 653 -17.30 6.93 3.45
CA ARG A 653 -18.22 7.55 4.42
C ARG A 653 -19.24 6.54 4.90
N GLU A 654 -19.74 5.68 4.03
CA GLU A 654 -20.58 4.52 4.39
C GLU A 654 -19.82 3.56 5.33
N VAL A 655 -18.53 3.32 5.06
CA VAL A 655 -17.67 2.57 5.98
C VAL A 655 -17.55 3.28 7.33
N ASP A 656 -17.44 4.61 7.35
CA ASP A 656 -17.35 5.37 8.60
C ASP A 656 -18.68 5.41 9.39
N VAL A 657 -19.84 5.28 8.73
CA VAL A 657 -21.14 5.03 9.39
C VAL A 657 -21.09 3.73 10.19
N LEU A 658 -20.59 2.65 9.58
CA LEU A 658 -20.41 1.37 10.27
C LEU A 658 -19.40 1.47 11.40
N ARG A 659 -18.31 2.22 11.18
CA ARG A 659 -17.32 2.49 12.23
C ARG A 659 -17.96 3.20 13.41
N ALA A 660 -18.75 4.24 13.19
CA ALA A 660 -19.47 4.95 14.24
C ALA A 660 -20.43 4.03 15.02
N TYR A 661 -21.14 3.11 14.34
CA TYR A 661 -21.95 2.10 15.02
C TYR A 661 -21.10 1.10 15.82
N VAL A 662 -19.95 0.64 15.30
CA VAL A 662 -19.02 -0.23 16.06
C VAL A 662 -18.57 0.46 17.35
N GLU A 663 -18.21 1.75 17.27
CA GLU A 663 -17.79 2.53 18.43
C GLU A 663 -18.88 2.63 19.49
N TYR A 664 -20.11 2.93 19.08
CA TYR A 664 -21.24 2.98 20.01
C TYR A 664 -21.62 1.60 20.55
N PHE A 665 -21.56 0.55 19.72
CA PHE A 665 -21.86 -0.83 20.11
C PHE A 665 -20.96 -1.29 21.27
N LEU A 666 -19.68 -0.94 21.22
CA LEU A 666 -18.72 -1.24 22.29
C LEU A 666 -19.02 -0.53 23.61
N GLN A 667 -19.71 0.62 23.57
CA GLN A 667 -20.12 1.36 24.77
C GLN A 667 -21.35 0.76 25.46
N ILE A 668 -22.12 -0.07 24.75
CA ILE A 668 -23.37 -0.66 25.26
C ILE A 668 -23.26 -2.17 25.52
N GLN A 669 -22.28 -2.86 24.94
CA GLN A 669 -22.10 -4.31 25.10
C GLN A 669 -20.66 -4.69 25.46
N GLY A 670 -20.44 -5.13 26.70
CA GLY A 670 -19.10 -5.53 27.19
C GLY A 670 -18.63 -6.94 26.81
N THR A 671 -19.42 -7.73 26.07
CA THR A 671 -19.09 -9.16 25.79
C THR A 671 -18.39 -9.41 24.46
N LEU A 672 -18.57 -8.53 23.47
CA LEU A 672 -17.94 -8.68 22.14
C LEU A 672 -16.80 -7.67 22.00
N SER A 673 -15.67 -8.13 21.45
CA SER A 673 -14.49 -7.30 21.31
C SER A 673 -14.49 -6.52 19.99
N ARG A 674 -13.80 -5.38 19.97
CA ARG A 674 -13.62 -4.56 18.76
C ARG A 674 -13.06 -5.35 17.56
N PRO A 675 -12.02 -6.19 17.69
CA PRO A 675 -11.54 -7.00 16.57
C PRO A 675 -12.62 -7.96 16.05
N PHE A 676 -13.40 -8.58 16.94
CA PHE A 676 -14.46 -9.51 16.54
C PHE A 676 -15.57 -8.81 15.74
N LEU A 677 -16.07 -7.66 16.20
CA LEU A 677 -17.10 -6.90 15.48
C LEU A 677 -16.64 -6.48 14.08
N ARG A 678 -15.38 -6.03 13.95
CA ARG A 678 -14.80 -5.67 12.65
C ARG A 678 -14.69 -6.88 11.74
N GLN A 679 -14.23 -8.01 12.26
CA GLN A 679 -14.11 -9.25 11.51
C GLN A 679 -15.47 -9.73 10.99
N VAL A 680 -16.52 -9.72 11.82
CA VAL A 680 -17.88 -10.08 11.41
C VAL A 680 -18.37 -9.23 10.24
N LEU A 681 -18.14 -7.91 10.27
CA LEU A 681 -18.52 -7.03 9.17
C LEU A 681 -17.72 -7.35 7.88
N ILE A 682 -16.41 -7.56 7.99
CA ILE A 682 -15.52 -7.85 6.85
C ILE A 682 -15.87 -9.20 6.20
N GLU A 683 -16.18 -10.22 7.00
CA GLU A 683 -16.52 -11.58 6.53
C GLU A 683 -17.94 -11.68 5.95
N ASN A 684 -18.80 -10.67 6.16
CA ASN A 684 -20.18 -10.64 5.68
C ASN A 684 -20.50 -9.43 4.77
N PRO A 685 -19.82 -9.27 3.62
CA PRO A 685 -19.97 -8.10 2.77
C PRO A 685 -21.40 -7.90 2.24
N LEU A 686 -22.15 -8.98 2.00
CA LEU A 686 -23.56 -8.89 1.59
C LEU A 686 -24.46 -8.34 2.69
N ALA A 687 -24.29 -8.80 3.94
CA ALA A 687 -25.04 -8.25 5.08
C ALA A 687 -24.73 -6.77 5.26
N VAL A 688 -23.44 -6.40 5.17
CA VAL A 688 -22.98 -5.02 5.26
C VAL A 688 -23.63 -4.13 4.20
N ARG A 689 -23.66 -4.57 2.93
CA ARG A 689 -24.35 -3.83 1.86
C ARG A 689 -25.84 -3.65 2.14
N LEU A 690 -26.51 -4.68 2.67
CA LEU A 690 -27.92 -4.60 3.04
C LEU A 690 -28.14 -3.61 4.20
N LEU A 691 -27.29 -3.64 5.22
CA LEU A 691 -27.37 -2.71 6.36
C LEU A 691 -27.15 -1.26 5.95
N VAL A 692 -26.13 -0.97 5.13
CA VAL A 692 -25.87 0.39 4.64
C VAL A 692 -27.00 0.90 3.74
N ARG A 693 -27.52 0.06 2.85
CA ARG A 693 -28.69 0.42 2.03
C ARG A 693 -29.94 0.62 2.89
N TYR A 694 -30.12 -0.19 3.94
CA TYR A 694 -31.23 -0.05 4.87
C TYR A 694 -31.11 1.26 5.66
N PHE A 695 -29.92 1.61 6.13
CA PHE A 695 -29.63 2.92 6.71
C PHE A 695 -29.97 4.06 5.74
N ALA A 696 -29.56 3.96 4.47
CA ALA A 696 -29.86 4.98 3.47
C ALA A 696 -31.36 5.09 3.18
N ALA A 697 -32.07 3.96 3.05
CA ALA A 697 -33.53 3.97 2.84
C ALA A 697 -34.25 4.73 3.96
N ARG A 698 -33.84 4.54 5.23
CA ARG A 698 -34.45 5.20 6.40
C ARG A 698 -34.18 6.70 6.50
N HIS A 699 -33.00 7.14 6.07
CA HIS A 699 -32.47 8.43 6.47
C HIS A 699 -32.21 9.41 5.33
N ASP A 700 -32.23 8.95 4.07
CA ASP A 700 -32.05 9.83 2.92
C ASP A 700 -33.29 10.76 2.77
N PRO A 701 -33.11 12.09 2.92
CA PRO A 701 -34.19 13.06 2.78
C PRO A 701 -34.65 13.25 1.33
N ALA A 702 -33.90 12.72 0.34
CA ALA A 702 -34.31 12.78 -1.07
C ALA A 702 -35.38 11.75 -1.44
N LEU A 703 -35.60 10.73 -0.60
CA LEU A 703 -36.63 9.71 -0.80
C LEU A 703 -37.99 10.19 -0.26
N ALA A 704 -39.05 9.94 -1.02
CA ALA A 704 -40.42 10.14 -0.52
C ALA A 704 -40.77 9.09 0.55
N ASP A 705 -41.68 9.43 1.47
CA ASP A 705 -42.01 8.56 2.61
C ASP A 705 -42.50 7.16 2.18
N GLU A 706 -43.39 7.06 1.20
CA GLU A 706 -43.89 5.77 0.70
C GLU A 706 -42.77 4.91 0.07
N GLU A 707 -41.86 5.54 -0.66
CA GLU A 707 -40.72 4.86 -1.31
C GLU A 707 -39.70 4.37 -0.27
N SER A 708 -39.41 5.21 0.73
CA SER A 708 -38.58 4.86 1.88
C SER A 708 -39.11 3.63 2.59
N GLU A 709 -40.39 3.65 2.99
CA GLU A 709 -41.02 2.55 3.72
C GLU A 709 -41.00 1.25 2.92
N GLN A 710 -41.22 1.32 1.60
CA GLN A 710 -41.16 0.15 0.74
C GLN A 710 -39.74 -0.43 0.66
N ARG A 711 -38.72 0.41 0.42
CA ARG A 711 -37.32 -0.02 0.37
C ARG A 711 -36.85 -0.57 1.73
N GLU A 712 -37.26 0.05 2.82
CA GLU A 712 -36.98 -0.43 4.18
C GLU A 712 -37.49 -1.85 4.40
N ARG A 713 -38.75 -2.13 4.04
CA ARG A 713 -39.33 -3.48 4.15
C ARG A 713 -38.55 -4.51 3.34
N GLU A 714 -38.31 -4.23 2.06
CA GLU A 714 -37.60 -5.15 1.14
C GLU A 714 -36.17 -5.44 1.61
N LEU A 715 -35.44 -4.42 2.06
CA LEU A 715 -34.07 -4.56 2.56
C LEU A 715 -34.03 -5.29 3.91
N ARG A 716 -35.00 -5.03 4.79
CA ARG A 716 -35.12 -5.72 6.08
C ARG A 716 -35.39 -7.21 5.90
N GLU A 717 -36.32 -7.57 5.01
CA GLU A 717 -36.62 -8.97 4.65
C GLU A 717 -35.41 -9.66 4.02
N SER A 718 -34.70 -8.98 3.12
CA SER A 718 -33.48 -9.49 2.50
C SER A 718 -32.37 -9.73 3.52
N PHE A 719 -32.25 -8.83 4.51
CA PHE A 719 -31.29 -8.98 5.61
C PHE A 719 -31.66 -10.14 6.54
N ASP A 720 -32.93 -10.30 6.91
CA ASP A 720 -33.40 -11.46 7.68
C ASP A 720 -33.08 -12.78 6.95
N ALA A 721 -33.37 -12.85 5.65
CA ALA A 721 -33.11 -14.05 4.85
C ALA A 721 -31.61 -14.39 4.71
N TYR A 722 -30.72 -13.38 4.75
CA TYR A 722 -29.28 -13.59 4.83
C TYR A 722 -28.87 -14.08 6.23
N ARG A 723 -29.34 -13.38 7.27
CA ARG A 723 -29.03 -13.66 8.68
C ARG A 723 -29.44 -15.08 9.08
N ASP A 724 -30.58 -15.58 8.61
CA ASP A 724 -31.07 -16.93 8.92
C ASP A 724 -30.12 -18.06 8.47
N ARG A 725 -29.11 -17.75 7.63
CA ARG A 725 -28.07 -18.69 7.19
C ARG A 725 -26.85 -18.72 8.12
N ILE A 726 -26.73 -17.76 9.04
CA ILE A 726 -25.61 -17.62 9.96
C ILE A 726 -25.78 -18.58 11.13
N SER A 727 -24.83 -19.51 11.27
CA SER A 727 -24.89 -20.54 12.31
C SER A 727 -24.20 -20.14 13.63
N ALA A 728 -23.30 -19.16 13.58
CA ALA A 728 -22.56 -18.68 14.75
C ALA A 728 -23.38 -17.65 15.54
N LEU A 729 -23.76 -17.98 16.78
CA LEU A 729 -24.62 -17.14 17.63
C LEU A 729 -24.07 -15.73 17.88
N ASN A 730 -22.75 -15.59 18.09
CA ASN A 730 -22.14 -14.28 18.35
C ASN A 730 -22.08 -13.40 17.09
N GLU A 731 -21.97 -14.01 15.92
CA GLU A 731 -21.99 -13.32 14.62
C GLU A 731 -23.40 -12.82 14.31
N ASP A 732 -24.41 -13.68 14.49
CA ASP A 732 -25.83 -13.34 14.40
C ASP A 732 -26.19 -12.20 15.36
N ARG A 733 -25.73 -12.29 16.62
CA ARG A 733 -25.93 -11.24 17.62
C ARG A 733 -25.31 -9.91 17.21
N ALA A 734 -24.11 -9.92 16.65
CA ALA A 734 -23.44 -8.70 16.20
C ALA A 734 -24.21 -8.03 15.04
N LEU A 735 -24.57 -8.80 14.01
CA LEU A 735 -25.31 -8.28 12.85
C LEU A 735 -26.73 -7.81 13.22
N SER A 736 -27.44 -8.58 14.06
CA SER A 736 -28.75 -8.20 14.59
C SER A 736 -28.67 -6.91 15.41
N GLY A 737 -27.61 -6.77 16.20
CA GLY A 737 -27.35 -5.58 16.98
C GLY A 737 -27.08 -4.34 16.11
N PHE A 738 -26.26 -4.45 15.06
CA PHE A 738 -26.08 -3.36 14.09
C PHE A 738 -27.38 -2.96 13.39
N CYS A 739 -28.21 -3.94 12.99
CA CYS A 739 -29.53 -3.67 12.44
C CYS A 739 -30.41 -2.90 13.43
N ASN A 740 -30.44 -3.32 14.70
CA ASN A 740 -31.23 -2.66 15.73
C ASN A 740 -30.75 -1.22 16.01
N LEU A 741 -29.44 -0.96 15.98
CA LEU A 741 -28.92 0.41 16.10
C LEU A 741 -29.35 1.31 14.95
N ILE A 742 -29.40 0.79 13.72
CA ILE A 742 -29.94 1.52 12.56
C ILE A 742 -31.45 1.77 12.73
N GLU A 743 -32.21 0.78 13.19
CA GLU A 743 -33.65 0.93 13.48
C GLU A 743 -33.92 1.98 14.58
N ALA A 744 -33.06 2.04 15.60
CA ALA A 744 -33.14 2.98 16.71
C ALA A 744 -32.65 4.40 16.38
N THR A 745 -31.98 4.58 15.23
CA THR A 745 -31.53 5.90 14.77
C THR A 745 -32.73 6.71 14.28
N LEU A 746 -32.86 7.93 14.80
CA LEU A 746 -33.97 8.84 14.51
C LEU A 746 -33.56 9.94 13.54
N ARG A 747 -32.32 10.43 13.65
CA ARG A 747 -31.75 11.49 12.83
C ARG A 747 -30.27 11.24 12.60
N THR A 748 -29.78 11.64 11.44
CA THR A 748 -28.35 11.66 11.13
C THR A 748 -28.03 12.80 10.17
N GLN A 749 -26.88 13.43 10.34
CA GLN A 749 -26.39 14.47 9.44
C GLN A 749 -25.78 13.92 8.15
N PHE A 750 -25.66 12.59 7.99
CA PHE A 750 -24.90 11.96 6.91
C PHE A 750 -25.24 12.47 5.49
N PHE A 751 -26.52 12.75 5.23
CA PHE A 751 -27.02 13.24 3.93
C PHE A 751 -26.95 14.76 3.75
N ALA A 752 -26.59 15.50 4.81
CA ALA A 752 -26.39 16.93 4.73
C ALA A 752 -25.10 17.27 3.96
N PRO A 753 -24.96 18.51 3.44
CA PRO A 753 -23.73 18.96 2.79
C PRO A 753 -22.50 18.74 3.66
N ARG A 754 -21.44 18.19 3.07
CA ARG A 754 -20.21 17.86 3.79
C ARG A 754 -19.60 19.12 4.39
N THR A 755 -19.38 19.09 5.70
CA THR A 755 -18.64 20.13 6.44
C THR A 755 -17.32 19.56 6.96
N ALA A 756 -16.28 20.38 7.01
CA ALA A 756 -15.00 20.00 7.60
C ALA A 756 -14.96 20.43 9.09
N PRO A 757 -14.44 19.60 10.00
CA PRO A 757 -13.94 18.23 9.77
C PRO A 757 -15.08 17.23 9.53
N HIS A 758 -14.76 16.13 8.81
CA HIS A 758 -15.70 15.04 8.58
C HIS A 758 -16.11 14.38 9.90
N ARG A 759 -17.40 14.03 10.02
CA ARG A 759 -17.98 13.42 11.20
C ARG A 759 -19.27 12.68 10.86
N ILE A 760 -19.64 11.74 11.71
CA ILE A 760 -20.92 11.04 11.70
C ILE A 760 -21.65 11.34 12.99
N VAL A 761 -22.94 11.69 12.88
CA VAL A 761 -23.79 12.01 14.02
C VAL A 761 -25.04 11.15 13.94
N PHE A 762 -25.38 10.50 15.05
CA PHE A 762 -26.62 9.75 15.21
C PHE A 762 -27.38 10.29 16.42
N LYS A 763 -28.67 10.53 16.26
CA LYS A 763 -29.61 10.72 17.38
C LYS A 763 -30.40 9.42 17.53
N LEU A 764 -30.24 8.75 18.66
CA LEU A 764 -30.78 7.42 18.93
C LEU A 764 -31.92 7.49 19.95
N ALA A 765 -32.91 6.60 19.78
CA ALA A 765 -33.96 6.32 20.75
C ALA A 765 -33.52 5.17 21.67
N SER A 766 -33.11 5.46 22.92
CA SER A 766 -32.59 4.41 23.82
C SER A 766 -33.62 3.33 24.12
N ASP A 767 -34.91 3.67 24.17
CA ASP A 767 -36.03 2.74 24.37
C ASP A 767 -36.20 1.72 23.24
N ARG A 768 -35.56 1.93 22.09
CA ARG A 768 -35.57 1.02 20.94
C ARG A 768 -34.32 0.15 20.81
N ILE A 769 -33.32 0.35 21.68
CA ILE A 769 -32.07 -0.42 21.67
C ILE A 769 -32.20 -1.62 22.62
N ARG A 770 -32.14 -2.84 22.09
CA ARG A 770 -32.45 -4.06 22.83
C ARG A 770 -31.39 -4.43 23.87
N GLU A 771 -30.14 -4.07 23.61
CA GLU A 771 -28.99 -4.40 24.45
C GLU A 771 -28.86 -3.51 25.68
N LEU A 772 -29.61 -2.40 25.75
CA LEU A 772 -29.58 -1.51 26.90
C LEU A 772 -30.37 -2.08 28.08
N SER A 773 -29.84 -1.86 29.28
CA SER A 773 -30.48 -2.22 30.55
C SER A 773 -30.26 -1.12 31.60
N GLY A 774 -31.09 -1.12 32.65
CA GLY A 774 -31.06 -0.09 33.68
C GLY A 774 -31.68 1.24 33.22
N VAL A 775 -31.08 2.36 33.64
CA VAL A 775 -31.55 3.71 33.29
C VAL A 775 -31.42 3.97 31.79
N LEU A 776 -32.55 4.24 31.13
CA LEU A 776 -32.60 4.56 29.70
C LEU A 776 -32.74 6.08 29.51
N PRO A 777 -31.78 6.75 28.86
CA PRO A 777 -31.96 8.12 28.41
C PRO A 777 -33.17 8.22 27.46
N HIS A 778 -33.82 9.38 27.41
CA HIS A 778 -34.81 9.65 26.36
C HIS A 778 -34.14 9.61 24.98
N ARG A 779 -32.98 10.27 24.82
CA ARG A 779 -32.21 10.28 23.56
C ARG A 779 -30.72 10.27 23.82
N GLU A 780 -29.98 9.62 22.92
CA GLU A 780 -28.52 9.65 22.89
C GLU A 780 -28.06 10.24 21.56
N ILE A 781 -27.26 11.30 21.61
CA ILE A 781 -26.62 11.87 20.43
C ILE A 781 -25.17 11.39 20.44
N VAL A 782 -24.81 10.55 19.48
CA VAL A 782 -23.46 10.00 19.29
C VAL A 782 -22.78 10.80 18.19
N VAL A 783 -21.53 11.20 18.44
CA VAL A 783 -20.68 11.95 17.52
C VAL A 783 -19.39 11.18 17.32
N HIS A 784 -19.08 10.85 16.08
CA HIS A 784 -17.89 10.12 15.67
C HIS A 784 -17.11 10.89 14.62
N SER A 785 -15.79 10.94 14.74
CA SER A 785 -14.86 11.38 13.70
C SER A 785 -13.51 10.70 13.89
N ALA A 786 -12.54 10.97 13.00
CA ALA A 786 -11.18 10.46 13.13
C ALA A 786 -10.50 10.84 14.47
N GLU A 787 -10.79 12.03 15.01
CA GLU A 787 -10.13 12.53 16.22
C GLU A 787 -11.00 12.45 17.49
N LEU A 788 -12.31 12.27 17.34
CA LEU A 788 -13.30 12.44 18.42
C LEU A 788 -14.27 11.26 18.49
N PHE A 789 -14.57 10.83 19.71
CA PHE A 789 -15.82 10.13 20.01
C PHE A 789 -16.53 10.82 21.16
N GLY A 790 -17.80 11.17 20.97
CA GLY A 790 -18.59 11.89 21.95
C GLY A 790 -20.01 11.35 22.03
N ILE A 791 -20.60 11.52 23.19
CA ILE A 791 -21.98 11.13 23.46
C ILE A 791 -22.67 12.18 24.32
N HIS A 792 -23.93 12.47 24.03
CA HIS A 792 -24.78 13.34 24.82
C HIS A 792 -26.11 12.65 25.13
N LEU A 793 -26.40 12.49 26.42
CA LEU A 793 -27.57 11.78 26.93
C LEU A 793 -28.55 12.79 27.52
N ARG A 794 -29.84 12.67 27.19
CA ARG A 794 -30.91 13.50 27.75
C ARG A 794 -31.97 12.62 28.41
N GLY A 795 -32.44 12.99 29.59
CA GLY A 795 -33.56 12.33 30.28
C GLY A 795 -34.95 12.67 29.71
N GLY A 796 -35.06 13.68 28.82
CA GLY A 796 -36.33 14.09 28.22
C GLY A 796 -36.18 15.27 27.25
N PRO A 797 -37.30 15.82 26.73
CA PRO A 797 -37.29 16.90 25.74
C PRO A 797 -36.71 18.22 26.25
N VAL A 798 -36.94 18.55 27.54
CA VAL A 798 -36.39 19.74 28.20
C VAL A 798 -35.42 19.28 29.27
N ALA A 799 -34.14 19.19 28.91
CA ALA A 799 -33.09 18.68 29.77
C ALA A 799 -31.86 19.62 29.76
N ARG A 800 -31.10 19.66 30.86
CA ARG A 800 -29.88 20.47 30.96
C ARG A 800 -28.73 19.71 31.58
N GLY A 801 -27.52 19.97 31.08
CA GLY A 801 -26.35 19.20 31.44
C GLY A 801 -25.02 19.78 30.98
N GLY A 802 -23.99 19.56 31.79
CA GLY A 802 -22.61 19.89 31.43
C GLY A 802 -22.02 18.96 30.37
N LEU A 803 -21.06 19.46 29.58
CA LEU A 803 -20.28 18.66 28.62
C LEU A 803 -18.86 18.42 29.17
N ARG A 804 -18.45 17.16 29.33
CA ARG A 804 -17.14 16.79 29.91
C ARG A 804 -16.12 16.40 28.84
N TRP A 805 -14.87 16.82 29.03
CA TRP A 805 -13.74 16.15 28.36
C TRP A 805 -13.23 15.03 29.27
N SER A 806 -13.31 13.78 28.79
CA SER A 806 -12.95 12.58 29.54
C SER A 806 -11.67 11.92 28.99
N ASP A 807 -10.99 11.19 29.86
CA ASP A 807 -9.89 10.27 29.54
C ASP A 807 -10.35 8.80 29.46
N ARG A 808 -11.65 8.54 29.66
CA ARG A 808 -12.26 7.21 29.69
C ARG A 808 -12.80 6.77 28.32
N ALA A 809 -11.92 6.36 27.42
CA ALA A 809 -12.32 5.95 26.07
C ALA A 809 -13.20 4.69 26.02
N ASP A 810 -12.93 3.71 26.87
CA ASP A 810 -13.60 2.40 26.80
C ASP A 810 -14.99 2.38 27.45
N ASP A 811 -15.27 3.28 28.40
CA ASP A 811 -16.53 3.32 29.16
C ASP A 811 -17.12 4.73 29.32
N LEU A 812 -16.89 5.59 28.31
CA LEU A 812 -17.41 6.96 28.25
C LEU A 812 -18.93 7.02 28.48
N ARG A 813 -19.70 6.14 27.84
CA ARG A 813 -21.18 6.14 28.01
C ARG A 813 -21.57 5.84 29.44
N VAL A 814 -20.88 4.93 30.12
CA VAL A 814 -21.16 4.59 31.53
C VAL A 814 -20.89 5.80 32.42
N GLU A 815 -19.77 6.50 32.19
CA GLU A 815 -19.46 7.74 32.91
C GLU A 815 -20.53 8.81 32.69
N VAL A 816 -20.88 9.09 31.42
CA VAL A 816 -21.85 10.13 31.06
C VAL A 816 -23.25 9.77 31.56
N LEU A 817 -23.64 8.49 31.52
CA LEU A 817 -24.91 8.00 32.03
C LEU A 817 -25.01 8.19 33.55
N GLY A 818 -23.98 7.80 34.31
CA GLY A 818 -23.95 8.02 35.75
C GLY A 818 -24.08 9.50 36.11
N LEU A 819 -23.36 10.37 35.40
CA LEU A 819 -23.44 11.82 35.60
C LEU A 819 -24.81 12.41 35.19
N MET A 820 -25.44 11.90 34.13
CA MET A 820 -26.80 12.29 33.72
C MET A 820 -27.81 11.91 34.81
N THR A 821 -27.74 10.69 35.33
CA THR A 821 -28.63 10.21 36.42
C THR A 821 -28.47 11.06 37.67
N THR A 822 -27.23 11.40 38.06
CA THR A 822 -27.00 12.34 39.17
C THR A 822 -27.60 13.72 38.86
N GLN A 823 -27.49 14.19 37.61
CA GLN A 823 -28.07 15.48 37.21
C GLN A 823 -29.60 15.47 37.23
N MET A 824 -30.25 14.33 36.94
CA MET A 824 -31.70 14.20 37.06
C MET A 824 -32.17 14.44 38.49
N LEU A 825 -31.47 13.88 39.48
CA LEU A 825 -31.77 14.10 40.90
C LEU A 825 -31.49 15.56 41.33
N LYS A 826 -30.41 16.17 40.82
CA LYS A 826 -30.07 17.57 41.12
C LYS A 826 -31.08 18.56 40.55
N ASN A 827 -31.69 18.26 39.41
CA ASN A 827 -32.57 19.17 38.69
C ASN A 827 -34.01 19.19 39.20
N GLY A 828 -34.39 18.35 40.17
CA GLY A 828 -35.78 18.14 40.59
C GLY A 828 -36.60 19.41 40.88
N LEU A 829 -35.97 20.51 41.33
CA LEU A 829 -36.65 21.78 41.61
C LEU A 829 -36.59 22.85 40.50
N ILE A 830 -35.87 22.59 39.41
CA ILE A 830 -35.42 23.65 38.49
C ILE A 830 -35.83 23.35 37.04
N VAL A 831 -35.38 22.21 36.51
CA VAL A 831 -35.63 21.77 35.13
C VAL A 831 -36.20 20.36 35.18
N PRO A 832 -37.22 19.98 34.37
CA PRO A 832 -37.93 18.71 34.54
C PRO A 832 -37.02 17.47 34.59
N VAL A 833 -35.90 17.47 33.86
CA VAL A 833 -34.96 16.33 33.80
C VAL A 833 -33.51 16.79 33.54
N GLY A 834 -32.56 15.88 33.76
CA GLY A 834 -31.13 16.07 33.53
C GLY A 834 -30.64 15.65 32.14
N ALA A 835 -29.54 16.26 31.70
CA ALA A 835 -28.74 15.82 30.56
C ALA A 835 -27.25 15.73 30.97
N LYS A 836 -26.45 15.05 30.15
CA LYS A 836 -24.99 15.12 30.25
C LYS A 836 -24.36 14.78 28.92
N GLY A 837 -23.28 15.47 28.57
CA GLY A 837 -22.43 15.10 27.45
C GLY A 837 -21.01 14.79 27.89
N GLY A 838 -20.32 13.98 27.10
CA GLY A 838 -18.91 13.71 27.29
C GLY A 838 -18.24 13.33 25.98
N PHE A 839 -16.95 13.63 25.84
CA PHE A 839 -16.17 13.20 24.69
C PHE A 839 -14.73 12.85 25.06
N VAL A 840 -14.11 12.03 24.21
CA VAL A 840 -12.74 11.56 24.31
C VAL A 840 -11.97 11.86 23.03
N LEU A 841 -10.67 12.11 23.16
CA LEU A 841 -9.76 12.25 22.03
C LEU A 841 -9.23 10.88 21.62
N ARG A 842 -9.21 10.60 20.32
CA ARG A 842 -8.68 9.33 19.78
C ARG A 842 -7.17 9.36 19.55
N ARG A 843 -6.57 10.56 19.51
CA ARG A 843 -5.14 10.75 19.25
C ARG A 843 -4.30 10.47 20.50
N ALA A 844 -3.44 9.47 20.42
CA ALA A 844 -2.48 9.13 21.47
C ALA A 844 -1.19 9.95 21.39
N GLY A 845 -0.43 10.02 22.48
CA GLY A 845 0.94 10.55 22.50
C GLY A 845 1.08 12.08 22.47
N LEU A 846 -0.02 12.83 22.63
CA LEU A 846 0.01 14.29 22.69
C LEU A 846 0.61 14.78 24.01
N SER A 847 1.38 15.87 23.96
CA SER A 847 1.76 16.59 25.19
C SER A 847 0.51 17.22 25.84
N PRO A 848 0.52 17.53 27.15
CA PRO A 848 -0.64 18.11 27.84
C PRO A 848 -1.17 19.41 27.19
N SER A 849 -0.28 20.27 26.68
CA SER A 849 -0.70 21.51 25.99
C SER A 849 -1.33 21.25 24.63
N GLU A 850 -0.79 20.30 23.86
CA GLU A 850 -1.35 19.92 22.56
C GLU A 850 -2.71 19.23 22.76
N ALA A 851 -2.81 18.31 23.72
CA ALA A 851 -4.06 17.64 24.07
C ALA A 851 -5.17 18.63 24.44
N ARG A 852 -4.85 19.68 25.21
CA ARG A 852 -5.80 20.76 25.53
C ARG A 852 -6.25 21.52 24.30
N SER A 853 -5.32 21.90 23.41
CA SER A 853 -5.65 22.63 22.18
C SER A 853 -6.55 21.79 21.26
N VAL A 854 -6.24 20.50 21.11
CA VAL A 854 -7.06 19.57 20.32
C VAL A 854 -8.42 19.37 20.99
N ALA A 855 -8.48 19.22 22.32
CA ALA A 855 -9.74 19.10 23.04
C ALA A 855 -10.65 20.32 22.86
N ASP A 856 -10.10 21.54 22.85
CA ASP A 856 -10.87 22.77 22.60
C ASP A 856 -11.40 22.83 21.16
N ALA A 857 -10.59 22.42 20.18
CA ALA A 857 -11.03 22.31 18.79
C ALA A 857 -12.13 21.25 18.63
N GLN A 858 -11.97 20.08 19.25
CA GLN A 858 -12.94 18.99 19.17
C GLN A 858 -14.21 19.28 19.99
N TYR A 859 -14.15 20.10 21.04
CA TYR A 859 -15.34 20.62 21.72
C TYR A 859 -16.22 21.42 20.76
N ARG A 860 -15.63 22.27 19.90
CA ARG A 860 -16.38 23.02 18.88
C ARG A 860 -17.06 22.09 17.87
N VAL A 861 -16.35 21.05 17.43
CA VAL A 861 -16.91 20.01 16.56
C VAL A 861 -18.05 19.30 17.26
N PHE A 862 -17.89 18.92 18.52
CA PHE A 862 -18.92 18.23 19.30
C PHE A 862 -20.18 19.08 19.45
N VAL A 863 -20.07 20.34 19.89
CA VAL A 863 -21.22 21.25 20.03
C VAL A 863 -21.91 21.49 18.68
N GLY A 864 -21.14 21.73 17.62
CA GLY A 864 -21.70 21.84 16.27
C GLY A 864 -22.45 20.57 15.85
N SER A 865 -21.91 19.40 16.17
CA SER A 865 -22.53 18.11 15.87
C SER A 865 -23.88 17.93 16.56
N LEU A 866 -24.01 18.36 17.81
CA LEU A 866 -25.29 18.29 18.52
C LEU A 866 -26.35 19.16 17.82
N LEU A 867 -25.97 20.35 17.38
CA LEU A 867 -26.85 21.26 16.65
C LEU A 867 -27.19 20.77 15.23
N ASP A 868 -26.36 19.96 14.60
CA ASP A 868 -26.65 19.40 13.25
C ASP A 868 -27.87 18.46 13.24
N VAL A 869 -28.30 17.95 14.41
CA VAL A 869 -29.45 17.04 14.56
C VAL A 869 -30.55 17.59 15.47
N THR A 870 -30.47 18.86 15.87
CA THR A 870 -31.42 19.55 16.75
C THR A 870 -32.23 20.57 15.94
N ASP A 871 -33.55 20.63 16.12
CA ASP A 871 -34.37 21.62 15.41
C ASP A 871 -34.03 23.04 15.91
N ASN A 872 -34.28 24.06 15.09
CA ASN A 872 -34.17 25.47 15.48
C ASN A 872 -35.57 26.12 15.57
N LEU A 873 -35.67 27.35 16.09
CA LEU A 873 -36.90 28.15 16.05
C LEU A 873 -36.67 29.44 15.26
N ASP A 874 -37.64 29.79 14.41
CA ASP A 874 -37.68 31.11 13.80
C ASP A 874 -38.16 32.19 14.81
N PRO A 875 -38.12 33.49 14.46
CA PRO A 875 -38.59 34.56 15.33
C PRO A 875 -40.07 34.49 15.73
N ASP A 876 -40.91 33.83 14.94
CA ASP A 876 -42.35 33.68 15.18
C ASP A 876 -42.68 32.41 16.01
N GLY A 877 -41.66 31.59 16.31
CA GLY A 877 -41.78 30.37 17.09
C GLY A 877 -42.04 29.11 16.26
N THR A 878 -41.91 29.18 14.94
CA THR A 878 -42.01 28.02 14.05
C THR A 878 -40.77 27.14 14.15
N VAL A 879 -40.97 25.83 14.20
CA VAL A 879 -39.87 24.85 14.22
C VAL A 879 -39.23 24.73 12.84
N LEU A 880 -37.91 24.94 12.79
CA LEU A 880 -37.07 24.81 11.61
C LEU A 880 -36.24 23.52 11.70
N PRO A 881 -36.49 22.51 10.86
CA PRO A 881 -35.69 21.28 10.88
C PRO A 881 -34.25 21.52 10.35
N PRO A 882 -33.26 20.73 10.79
CA PRO A 882 -31.92 20.78 10.21
C PRO A 882 -31.91 20.47 8.71
N THR A 883 -31.10 21.19 7.95
CA THR A 883 -31.00 21.00 6.49
C THR A 883 -30.36 19.65 6.15
N GLY A 884 -30.97 18.89 5.24
CA GLY A 884 -30.44 17.59 4.80
C GLY A 884 -30.56 16.46 5.83
N VAL A 885 -31.42 16.63 6.84
CA VAL A 885 -31.69 15.63 7.89
C VAL A 885 -33.14 15.21 7.85
N ARG A 886 -33.39 13.91 7.68
CA ARG A 886 -34.72 13.34 7.84
C ARG A 886 -35.06 13.12 9.31
N ARG A 887 -36.26 13.51 9.73
CA ARG A 887 -36.74 13.40 11.11
C ARG A 887 -37.68 12.21 11.25
N LEU A 888 -37.31 11.21 12.04
CA LEU A 888 -38.16 10.06 12.39
C LEU A 888 -38.78 10.19 13.79
N ASP A 889 -38.65 11.38 14.40
CA ASP A 889 -39.21 11.79 15.68
C ASP A 889 -39.95 13.14 15.54
N GLY A 890 -40.58 13.60 16.63
CA GLY A 890 -41.26 14.89 16.68
C GLY A 890 -40.30 16.10 16.78
N ASP A 891 -40.88 17.27 16.99
CA ASP A 891 -40.12 18.51 17.15
C ASP A 891 -39.24 18.48 18.41
N ASP A 892 -37.99 18.90 18.25
CA ASP A 892 -36.97 18.92 19.29
C ASP A 892 -36.06 20.16 19.17
N PRO A 893 -36.60 21.37 19.43
CA PRO A 893 -35.85 22.62 19.29
C PRO A 893 -34.99 22.97 20.51
N TYR A 894 -35.14 22.24 21.63
CA TYR A 894 -34.54 22.61 22.90
C TYR A 894 -33.26 21.82 23.18
N LEU A 895 -32.12 22.53 23.17
CA LEU A 895 -30.83 22.00 23.59
C LEU A 895 -30.06 23.09 24.34
N VAL A 896 -29.77 22.85 25.61
CA VAL A 896 -28.95 23.73 26.46
C VAL A 896 -27.83 22.92 27.08
N VAL A 897 -26.62 23.47 27.01
CA VAL A 897 -25.41 22.85 27.54
C VAL A 897 -24.83 23.68 28.68
N ALA A 898 -23.91 23.10 29.44
CA ALA A 898 -23.18 23.82 30.49
C ALA A 898 -21.70 23.40 30.52
N ALA A 899 -20.91 24.17 31.26
CA ALA A 899 -19.53 23.83 31.58
C ALA A 899 -19.46 22.57 32.49
N ASP A 900 -18.43 21.74 32.29
CA ASP A 900 -18.03 20.67 33.22
C ASP A 900 -16.49 20.62 33.34
N LYS A 901 -15.99 19.61 34.06
CA LYS A 901 -14.57 19.27 34.13
C LYS A 901 -13.99 19.15 32.72
N GLY A 902 -12.90 19.89 32.49
CA GLY A 902 -12.20 19.90 31.20
C GLY A 902 -12.85 20.80 30.14
N THR A 903 -13.94 21.50 30.43
CA THR A 903 -14.59 22.42 29.47
C THR A 903 -15.06 23.72 30.12
N SER A 904 -14.69 23.98 31.37
CA SER A 904 -15.21 25.10 32.16
C SER A 904 -14.94 26.49 31.59
N HIS A 905 -13.93 26.64 30.73
CA HIS A 905 -13.61 27.89 30.03
C HIS A 905 -14.31 28.05 28.68
N LEU A 906 -15.16 27.10 28.27
CA LEU A 906 -15.69 27.00 26.91
C LEU A 906 -17.18 27.35 26.78
N SER A 907 -17.86 27.79 27.85
CA SER A 907 -19.27 28.22 27.77
C SER A 907 -19.48 29.33 26.73
N ASP A 908 -18.57 30.32 26.68
CA ASP A 908 -18.62 31.38 25.67
C ASP A 908 -18.42 30.82 24.26
N THR A 909 -17.53 29.84 24.08
CA THR A 909 -17.36 29.16 22.79
C THR A 909 -18.63 28.43 22.34
N ALA A 910 -19.37 27.79 23.25
CA ALA A 910 -20.65 27.16 22.92
C ALA A 910 -21.70 28.19 22.49
N ASN A 911 -21.79 29.32 23.21
CA ASN A 911 -22.68 30.43 22.85
C ASN A 911 -22.30 31.07 21.50
N GLU A 912 -21.01 31.27 21.23
CA GLU A 912 -20.51 31.75 19.94
C GLU A 912 -20.95 30.84 18.78
N ILE A 913 -20.88 29.52 18.96
CA ILE A 913 -21.33 28.54 17.95
C ILE A 913 -22.84 28.64 17.72
N ALA A 914 -23.63 28.74 18.79
CA ALA A 914 -25.08 28.87 18.70
C ALA A 914 -25.48 30.17 17.98
N VAL A 915 -24.86 31.31 18.34
CA VAL A 915 -25.08 32.61 17.68
C VAL A 915 -24.65 32.58 16.21
N ALA A 916 -23.49 31.99 15.89
CA ALA A 916 -23.00 31.89 14.51
C ALA A 916 -23.88 31.02 13.61
N ARG A 917 -24.73 30.17 14.20
CA ARG A 917 -25.70 29.30 13.51
C ARG A 917 -27.12 29.84 13.57
N ASP A 918 -27.32 31.07 14.03
CA ASP A 918 -28.63 31.68 14.26
C ASP A 918 -29.56 30.78 15.08
N PHE A 919 -29.01 30.02 16.03
CA PHE A 919 -29.79 29.17 16.91
C PHE A 919 -30.60 30.02 17.88
N TRP A 920 -31.88 29.72 18.05
CA TRP A 920 -32.85 30.60 18.71
C TRP A 920 -32.53 30.95 20.17
N LEU A 921 -31.80 30.07 20.87
CA LEU A 921 -31.32 30.31 22.23
C LEU A 921 -30.17 31.31 22.29
N GLY A 922 -29.45 31.55 21.19
CA GLY A 922 -28.32 32.48 21.13
C GLY A 922 -27.31 32.23 22.26
N ASP A 923 -27.04 33.26 23.06
CA ASP A 923 -26.14 33.21 24.22
C ASP A 923 -26.79 32.71 25.53
N ALA A 924 -28.01 32.17 25.44
CA ALA A 924 -28.64 31.34 26.46
C ALA A 924 -28.41 29.83 26.21
N PHE A 925 -27.74 29.46 25.10
CA PHE A 925 -27.43 28.07 24.77
C PHE A 925 -26.53 27.40 25.80
N ALA A 926 -25.56 28.14 26.34
CA ALA A 926 -24.67 27.71 27.40
C ALA A 926 -24.71 28.68 28.59
N SER A 927 -24.84 28.14 29.80
CA SER A 927 -24.83 28.91 31.06
C SER A 927 -23.40 29.07 31.62
N GLY A 928 -23.21 30.07 32.48
CA GLY A 928 -21.93 30.33 33.17
C GLY A 928 -20.83 30.93 32.28
N GLY A 929 -21.23 31.62 31.20
CA GLY A 929 -20.33 32.40 30.35
C GLY A 929 -19.92 33.75 30.96
N SER A 930 -19.06 34.50 30.28
CA SER A 930 -18.57 35.82 30.73
C SER A 930 -19.67 36.88 30.90
N GLU A 931 -20.77 36.73 30.17
CA GLU A 931 -21.94 37.61 30.21
C GLU A 931 -23.11 37.04 31.04
N GLY A 932 -22.82 36.04 31.89
CA GLY A 932 -23.77 35.39 32.82
C GLY A 932 -23.52 35.76 34.29
N TYR A 933 -24.18 35.05 35.22
CA TYR A 933 -23.90 35.23 36.64
C TYR A 933 -22.56 34.57 37.00
N ASP A 934 -21.68 35.29 37.70
CA ASP A 934 -20.41 34.75 38.19
C ASP A 934 -20.65 34.07 39.54
N HIS A 935 -20.69 32.74 39.54
CA HIS A 935 -21.00 31.93 40.72
C HIS A 935 -20.00 32.15 41.86
N LYS A 936 -18.73 32.42 41.53
CA LYS A 936 -17.68 32.67 42.53
C LYS A 936 -17.83 34.05 43.17
N LYS A 937 -18.19 35.07 42.38
CA LYS A 937 -18.51 36.41 42.91
C LYS A 937 -19.80 36.42 43.71
N CYS A 938 -20.84 35.70 43.25
CA CYS A 938 -22.10 35.56 43.96
C CYS A 938 -21.96 34.68 45.22
N ALA A 939 -20.90 33.86 45.27
CA ALA A 939 -20.65 32.82 46.26
C ALA A 939 -21.82 31.83 46.42
N ILE A 940 -22.67 31.70 45.39
CA ILE A 940 -24.02 31.15 45.56
C ILE A 940 -24.01 29.68 45.97
N THR A 941 -23.12 28.87 45.40
CA THR A 941 -22.99 27.44 45.73
C THR A 941 -22.55 27.25 47.18
N ALA A 942 -21.57 28.04 47.63
CA ALA A 942 -21.11 28.01 49.02
C ALA A 942 -22.17 28.53 50.00
N ARG A 943 -22.89 29.60 49.62
CA ARG A 943 -23.99 30.15 50.41
C ARG A 943 -25.13 29.14 50.57
N GLY A 944 -25.53 28.46 49.49
CA GLY A 944 -26.54 27.40 49.53
C GLY A 944 -26.15 26.26 50.46
N ALA A 945 -24.95 25.71 50.29
CA ALA A 945 -24.44 24.65 51.17
C ALA A 945 -24.32 25.11 52.63
N TRP A 946 -23.98 26.39 52.84
CA TRP A 946 -23.93 26.98 54.17
C TRP A 946 -25.31 27.12 54.81
N GLU A 947 -26.38 27.41 54.05
CA GLU A 947 -27.76 27.39 54.57
C GLU A 947 -28.14 26.00 55.08
N CYS A 948 -27.77 24.92 54.36
CA CYS A 948 -27.99 23.54 54.81
C CYS A 948 -27.19 23.23 56.10
N VAL A 949 -25.91 23.60 56.15
CA VAL A 949 -25.06 23.41 57.33
C VAL A 949 -25.58 24.18 58.54
N LYS A 950 -26.04 25.43 58.37
CA LYS A 950 -26.68 26.21 59.45
C LYS A 950 -27.89 25.48 60.02
N HIS A 951 -28.71 24.87 59.17
CA HIS A 951 -29.86 24.10 59.60
C HIS A 951 -29.46 22.87 60.42
N HIS A 952 -28.44 22.11 59.98
CA HIS A 952 -27.90 20.99 60.78
C HIS A 952 -27.35 21.43 62.14
N PHE A 953 -26.63 22.56 62.21
CA PHE A 953 -26.16 23.10 63.49
C PHE A 953 -27.31 23.55 64.41
N ALA A 954 -28.35 24.16 63.84
CA ALA A 954 -29.54 24.56 64.59
C ALA A 954 -30.25 23.33 65.22
N GLU A 955 -30.32 22.20 64.51
CA GLU A 955 -30.84 20.94 65.05
C GLU A 955 -29.98 20.35 66.18
N LEU A 956 -28.71 20.76 66.27
CA LEU A 956 -27.78 20.40 67.35
C LEU A 956 -27.72 21.45 68.47
N GLY A 957 -28.49 22.54 68.35
CA GLY A 957 -28.50 23.64 69.32
C GLY A 957 -27.22 24.50 69.32
N ILE A 958 -26.51 24.54 68.19
CA ILE A 958 -25.29 25.36 67.99
C ILE A 958 -25.63 26.48 67.03
N ASP A 959 -25.26 27.71 67.36
CA ASP A 959 -25.34 28.84 66.43
C ASP A 959 -23.95 29.04 65.78
N PRO A 960 -23.74 28.62 64.52
CA PRO A 960 -22.43 28.71 63.88
C PRO A 960 -22.00 30.14 63.56
N GLU A 961 -22.87 31.14 63.71
CA GLU A 961 -22.51 32.55 63.53
C GLU A 961 -21.92 33.16 64.80
N THR A 962 -22.24 32.62 65.98
CA THR A 962 -21.74 33.13 67.28
C THR A 962 -20.82 32.16 68.02
N ASP A 963 -21.11 30.86 67.98
CA ASP A 963 -20.38 29.82 68.70
C ASP A 963 -19.14 29.36 67.93
N SER A 964 -18.07 29.00 68.63
CA SER A 964 -16.87 28.45 68.00
C SER A 964 -16.93 26.93 67.91
N TYR A 965 -16.64 26.39 66.73
CA TYR A 965 -16.73 24.96 66.41
C TYR A 965 -15.51 24.50 65.61
N SER A 966 -15.20 23.21 65.69
CA SER A 966 -14.04 22.58 65.03
C SER A 966 -14.36 22.14 63.60
N VAL A 967 -13.42 22.36 62.67
CA VAL A 967 -13.62 22.07 61.24
C VAL A 967 -12.44 21.31 60.65
N VAL A 968 -12.75 20.31 59.81
CA VAL A 968 -11.82 19.74 58.82
C VAL A 968 -12.30 20.10 57.41
N GLY A 969 -11.37 20.45 56.54
CA GLY A 969 -11.66 20.87 55.17
C GLY A 969 -11.10 19.98 54.08
N ILE A 970 -11.86 19.78 53.00
CA ILE A 970 -11.38 19.20 51.75
C ILE A 970 -11.37 20.31 50.68
N GLY A 971 -10.20 20.83 50.33
CA GLY A 971 -10.03 21.94 49.40
C GLY A 971 -8.96 22.96 49.82
N ASP A 972 -8.94 24.11 49.15
CA ASP A 972 -8.04 25.23 49.43
C ASP A 972 -8.72 26.60 49.24
N MET A 973 -8.15 27.65 49.82
CA MET A 973 -8.73 29.00 49.82
C MET A 973 -8.86 29.65 48.43
N SER A 974 -8.19 29.15 47.40
CA SER A 974 -8.38 29.66 46.03
C SER A 974 -9.64 29.10 45.35
N GLY A 975 -10.16 27.99 45.87
CA GLY A 975 -11.37 27.32 45.36
C GLY A 975 -12.63 28.14 45.58
N ASP A 976 -13.57 28.06 44.63
CA ASP A 976 -14.86 28.74 44.72
C ASP A 976 -15.64 28.30 45.96
N VAL A 977 -16.02 27.03 46.04
CA VAL A 977 -16.86 26.53 47.14
C VAL A 977 -16.12 26.50 48.47
N PHE A 978 -14.90 25.97 48.49
CA PHE A 978 -14.10 25.86 49.70
C PHE A 978 -13.78 27.23 50.31
N GLY A 979 -13.24 28.13 49.49
CA GLY A 979 -12.83 29.46 49.91
C GLY A 979 -14.02 30.29 50.38
N ASN A 980 -15.07 30.41 49.57
CA ASN A 980 -16.28 31.15 49.95
C ASN A 980 -16.93 30.56 51.21
N GLY A 981 -17.03 29.23 51.32
CA GLY A 981 -17.60 28.56 52.50
C GLY A 981 -16.86 28.89 53.78
N LEU A 982 -15.52 28.87 53.77
CA LEU A 982 -14.73 29.23 54.93
C LEU A 982 -14.74 30.74 55.26
N LEU A 983 -15.10 31.61 54.30
CA LEU A 983 -15.34 33.02 54.58
C LEU A 983 -16.70 33.26 55.26
N LEU A 984 -17.71 32.43 54.97
CA LEU A 984 -18.99 32.44 55.69
C LEU A 984 -18.82 31.92 57.12
N ALA A 985 -17.92 30.95 57.32
CA ALA A 985 -17.63 30.29 58.59
C ALA A 985 -16.67 31.10 59.51
N ARG A 986 -17.03 32.32 59.90
CA ARG A 986 -16.16 33.20 60.72
C ARG A 986 -15.69 32.57 62.03
N ARG A 987 -16.55 31.82 62.71
CA ARG A 987 -16.26 31.22 64.03
C ARG A 987 -15.63 29.81 63.94
N ALA A 988 -15.34 29.32 62.73
CA ALA A 988 -14.72 28.02 62.52
C ALA A 988 -13.25 27.99 62.97
N ARG A 989 -12.91 26.99 63.78
CA ARG A 989 -11.53 26.57 64.08
C ARG A 989 -11.12 25.49 63.08
N LEU A 990 -10.48 25.88 61.98
CA LEU A 990 -10.00 24.96 60.95
C LEU A 990 -8.77 24.19 61.44
N LEU A 991 -8.96 22.96 61.90
CA LEU A 991 -7.90 22.14 62.48
C LEU A 991 -7.00 21.51 61.43
N ALA A 992 -7.60 21.14 60.30
CA ALA A 992 -6.88 20.56 59.17
C ALA A 992 -7.61 20.83 57.86
N ALA A 993 -6.86 20.93 56.77
CA ALA A 993 -7.41 20.91 55.42
C ALA A 993 -6.43 20.25 54.43
N PHE A 994 -6.92 19.76 53.30
CA PHE A 994 -6.03 19.23 52.26
C PHE A 994 -6.58 19.44 50.85
N ASP A 995 -5.68 19.62 49.88
CA ASP A 995 -5.99 19.65 48.44
C ASP A 995 -5.12 18.62 47.69
N HIS A 996 -4.97 18.77 46.36
CA HIS A 996 -4.11 17.90 45.57
C HIS A 996 -2.61 18.19 45.78
N ARG A 997 -2.24 19.30 46.43
CA ARG A 997 -0.86 19.81 46.57
C ARG A 997 -0.35 19.71 48.01
N HIS A 998 -1.17 20.10 48.97
CA HIS A 998 -0.78 20.39 50.35
C HIS A 998 -1.76 19.80 51.37
N ILE A 999 -1.26 19.65 52.59
CA ILE A 999 -1.99 19.34 53.82
C ILE A 999 -1.68 20.48 54.79
N PHE A 1000 -2.73 21.18 55.22
CA PHE A 1000 -2.73 22.24 56.23
C PHE A 1000 -3.11 21.65 57.58
N LEU A 1001 -2.38 22.02 58.64
CA LEU A 1001 -2.63 21.62 60.02
C LEU A 1001 -2.52 22.84 60.94
N ASP A 1002 -3.50 23.03 61.81
CA ASP A 1002 -3.48 24.06 62.86
C ASP A 1002 -4.11 23.51 64.15
N PRO A 1003 -3.32 23.17 65.19
CA PRO A 1003 -3.82 22.47 66.38
C PRO A 1003 -4.88 23.23 67.18
N ASP A 1004 -4.77 24.55 67.30
CA ASP A 1004 -5.64 25.42 68.11
C ASP A 1004 -5.75 26.83 67.51
N PRO A 1005 -6.39 26.99 66.33
CA PRO A 1005 -6.50 28.27 65.65
C PRO A 1005 -7.41 29.24 66.42
N ASP A 1006 -6.97 30.49 66.56
CA ASP A 1006 -7.86 31.60 66.95
C ASP A 1006 -8.81 31.92 65.77
N PRO A 1007 -10.14 31.83 65.94
CA PRO A 1007 -11.08 31.99 64.84
C PRO A 1007 -10.99 33.33 64.11
N ASP A 1008 -10.81 34.44 64.83
CA ASP A 1008 -10.81 35.78 64.24
C ASP A 1008 -9.47 36.05 63.52
N VAL A 1009 -8.34 35.63 64.10
CA VAL A 1009 -7.02 35.75 63.45
C VAL A 1009 -6.94 34.86 62.20
N ALA A 1010 -7.40 33.60 62.30
CA ALA A 1010 -7.39 32.66 61.18
C ALA A 1010 -8.37 33.08 60.08
N TRP A 1011 -9.51 33.70 60.41
CA TRP A 1011 -10.44 34.21 59.41
C TRP A 1011 -9.87 35.38 58.60
N GLU A 1012 -9.24 36.36 59.24
CA GLU A 1012 -8.59 37.47 58.51
C GLU A 1012 -7.47 36.96 57.58
N GLU A 1013 -6.73 35.94 58.00
CA GLU A 1013 -5.70 35.33 57.17
C GLU A 1013 -6.30 34.54 55.99
N ARG A 1014 -7.36 33.75 56.22
CA ARG A 1014 -8.11 33.09 55.15
C ARG A 1014 -8.65 34.10 54.13
N LYS A 1015 -9.19 35.24 54.60
CA LYS A 1015 -9.67 36.34 53.74
C LYS A 1015 -8.54 36.96 52.91
N ARG A 1016 -7.36 37.17 53.50
CA ARG A 1016 -6.18 37.62 52.76
C ARG A 1016 -5.79 36.64 51.66
N LEU A 1017 -5.74 35.34 51.98
CA LEU A 1017 -5.41 34.28 51.00
C LEU A 1017 -6.41 34.18 49.86
N PHE A 1018 -7.71 34.31 50.15
CA PHE A 1018 -8.77 34.30 49.14
C PHE A 1018 -8.65 35.48 48.16
N ALA A 1019 -8.22 36.65 48.63
CA ALA A 1019 -8.08 37.86 47.81
C ALA A 1019 -6.83 37.89 46.92
N LEU A 1020 -5.90 36.94 47.06
CA LEU A 1020 -4.71 36.87 46.22
C LEU A 1020 -5.07 36.42 44.79
N PRO A 1021 -4.45 36.98 43.73
CA PRO A 1021 -4.69 36.55 42.35
C PRO A 1021 -4.41 35.07 42.09
N ARG A 1022 -3.44 34.49 42.82
CA ARG A 1022 -3.17 33.06 42.92
C ARG A 1022 -2.78 32.77 44.36
N SER A 1023 -3.36 31.74 44.95
CA SER A 1023 -3.01 31.28 46.30
C SER A 1023 -3.02 29.77 46.42
N SER A 1024 -2.35 29.30 47.47
CA SER A 1024 -2.31 27.93 47.93
C SER A 1024 -2.15 27.93 49.45
N TRP A 1025 -2.28 26.76 50.09
CA TRP A 1025 -1.98 26.65 51.52
C TRP A 1025 -0.54 27.09 51.86
N ALA A 1026 0.42 26.95 50.93
CA ALA A 1026 1.81 27.38 51.18
C ALA A 1026 1.97 28.89 51.36
N ASP A 1027 0.98 29.69 50.95
CA ASP A 1027 0.98 31.15 51.10
C ASP A 1027 0.46 31.60 52.48
N TYR A 1028 -0.01 30.66 53.32
CA TYR A 1028 -0.53 30.94 54.67
C TYR A 1028 0.60 31.44 55.59
N ALA A 1029 0.36 32.56 56.24
CA ALA A 1029 1.35 33.23 57.06
C ALA A 1029 1.67 32.40 58.33
N THR A 1030 2.92 31.95 58.46
CA THR A 1030 3.35 31.04 59.52
C THR A 1030 3.27 31.64 60.93
N ASP A 1031 3.33 32.97 61.04
CA ASP A 1031 3.13 33.71 62.30
C ASP A 1031 1.66 33.75 62.76
N ARG A 1032 0.72 33.29 61.92
CA ARG A 1032 -0.72 33.20 62.20
C ARG A 1032 -1.17 31.79 62.57
N LEU A 1033 -0.31 30.78 62.46
CA LEU A 1033 -0.58 29.41 62.90
C LEU A 1033 -0.40 29.28 64.42
N SER A 1034 -1.19 28.42 65.06
CA SER A 1034 -0.93 28.06 66.45
C SER A 1034 0.35 27.21 66.59
N ALA A 1035 0.82 27.05 67.83
CA ALA A 1035 2.03 26.28 68.09
C ALA A 1035 1.87 24.82 67.60
N GLY A 1036 2.77 24.38 66.72
CA GLY A 1036 2.69 23.05 66.10
C GLY A 1036 1.90 22.99 64.78
N GLY A 1037 1.33 24.12 64.33
CA GLY A 1037 0.73 24.22 62.99
C GLY A 1037 1.75 24.22 61.87
N GLY A 1038 1.32 23.83 60.67
CA GLY A 1038 2.18 23.75 59.50
C GLY A 1038 1.46 23.40 58.20
N VAL A 1039 2.12 23.70 57.09
CA VAL A 1039 1.68 23.33 55.75
C VAL A 1039 2.71 22.41 55.12
N HIS A 1040 2.25 21.25 54.65
CA HIS A 1040 3.10 20.19 54.15
C HIS A 1040 2.71 19.77 52.74
N PRO A 1041 3.65 19.45 51.84
CA PRO A 1041 3.31 18.86 50.54
C PRO A 1041 2.60 17.50 50.73
N ARG A 1042 1.50 17.27 50.02
CA ARG A 1042 0.76 15.99 50.07
C ARG A 1042 1.60 14.81 49.58
N SER A 1043 2.57 15.06 48.69
CA SER A 1043 3.52 14.07 48.18
C SER A 1043 4.67 13.76 49.15
N ALA A 1044 4.76 14.43 50.29
CA ALA A 1044 5.82 14.21 51.26
C ALA A 1044 5.74 12.79 51.86
N LYS A 1045 6.85 12.06 51.79
CA LYS A 1045 7.00 10.72 52.40
C LYS A 1045 7.18 10.76 53.91
N ARG A 1046 7.52 11.92 54.46
CA ARG A 1046 7.76 12.16 55.89
C ARG A 1046 7.29 13.56 56.26
N ILE A 1047 6.24 13.62 57.05
CA ILE A 1047 5.64 14.82 57.64
C ILE A 1047 5.82 14.70 59.16
N PRO A 1048 6.56 15.62 59.81
CA PRO A 1048 6.72 15.61 61.26
C PRO A 1048 5.40 15.97 61.94
N LEU A 1049 5.03 15.24 62.99
CA LEU A 1049 3.82 15.48 63.77
C LEU A 1049 4.18 15.86 65.21
N PRO A 1050 3.88 17.10 65.64
CA PRO A 1050 4.00 17.52 67.03
C PRO A 1050 3.16 16.64 67.97
N PRO A 1051 3.52 16.53 69.27
CA PRO A 1051 2.82 15.70 70.25
C PRO A 1051 1.30 15.95 70.28
N ASP A 1052 0.88 17.21 70.30
CA ASP A 1052 -0.54 17.60 70.40
C ASP A 1052 -1.36 17.15 69.17
N LEU A 1053 -0.75 17.14 67.98
CA LEU A 1053 -1.40 16.66 66.76
C LEU A 1053 -1.42 15.13 66.67
N ARG A 1054 -0.39 14.45 67.20
CA ARG A 1054 -0.35 12.98 67.23
C ARG A 1054 -1.48 12.38 68.05
N GLU A 1055 -1.75 12.97 69.22
CA GLU A 1055 -2.84 12.55 70.09
C GLU A 1055 -4.20 12.77 69.42
N LYS A 1056 -4.43 13.98 68.87
CA LYS A 1056 -5.67 14.31 68.14
C LYS A 1056 -5.91 13.41 66.92
N LEU A 1057 -4.88 13.15 66.11
CA LEU A 1057 -4.98 12.36 64.87
C LEU A 1057 -4.90 10.84 65.10
N GLY A 1058 -4.61 10.38 66.32
CA GLY A 1058 -4.45 8.96 66.63
C GLY A 1058 -3.24 8.30 65.92
N ILE A 1059 -2.21 9.07 65.57
CA ILE A 1059 -1.01 8.56 64.87
C ILE A 1059 0.11 8.30 65.91
N PRO A 1060 0.57 7.04 66.07
CA PRO A 1060 1.53 6.70 67.11
C PRO A 1060 2.96 7.19 66.84
N GLY A 1061 3.34 7.38 65.57
CA GLY A 1061 4.69 7.78 65.15
C GLY A 1061 4.94 9.29 65.15
N GLU A 1062 6.21 9.69 65.29
CA GLU A 1062 6.66 11.10 65.20
C GLU A 1062 6.62 11.67 63.78
N THR A 1063 6.55 10.80 62.76
CA THR A 1063 6.41 11.17 61.36
C THR A 1063 5.41 10.26 60.66
N THR A 1064 4.67 10.80 59.69
CA THR A 1064 3.77 10.03 58.82
C THR A 1064 3.97 10.41 57.34
N ASP A 1065 3.41 9.65 56.41
CA ASP A 1065 3.31 10.05 55.01
C ASP A 1065 1.98 10.80 54.74
N GLY A 1066 1.91 11.53 53.62
CA GLY A 1066 0.73 12.33 53.28
C GLY A 1066 -0.56 11.51 53.10
N GLN A 1067 -0.51 10.27 52.62
CA GLN A 1067 -1.73 9.46 52.43
C GLN A 1067 -2.30 9.00 53.78
N THR A 1068 -1.44 8.51 54.66
CA THR A 1068 -1.80 8.12 56.02
C THR A 1068 -2.32 9.32 56.81
N LEU A 1069 -1.73 10.51 56.63
CA LEU A 1069 -2.20 11.74 57.28
C LEU A 1069 -3.60 12.17 56.81
N VAL A 1070 -3.87 12.17 55.50
CA VAL A 1070 -5.22 12.48 54.98
C VAL A 1070 -6.26 11.53 55.54
N ARG A 1071 -5.94 10.23 55.63
CA ARG A 1071 -6.84 9.23 56.22
C ARG A 1071 -7.16 9.55 57.69
N ALA A 1072 -6.16 9.93 58.48
CA ALA A 1072 -6.35 10.32 59.88
C ALA A 1072 -7.16 11.61 60.02
N ILE A 1073 -6.94 12.59 59.14
CA ILE A 1073 -7.70 13.85 59.10
C ILE A 1073 -9.19 13.59 58.86
N LEU A 1074 -9.54 12.68 57.94
CA LEU A 1074 -10.94 12.34 57.65
C LEU A 1074 -11.64 11.63 58.83
N GLY A 1075 -10.89 10.92 59.67
CA GLY A 1075 -11.41 10.26 60.88
C GLY A 1075 -11.34 11.12 62.15
N LEU A 1076 -10.97 12.40 62.03
CA LEU A 1076 -10.82 13.31 63.17
C LEU A 1076 -12.18 13.63 63.80
N GLU A 1077 -12.22 13.71 65.13
CA GLU A 1077 -13.42 14.14 65.85
C GLU A 1077 -13.56 15.66 65.75
N VAL A 1078 -14.56 16.11 64.97
CA VAL A 1078 -14.84 17.53 64.72
C VAL A 1078 -16.34 17.81 64.62
N ASP A 1079 -16.70 19.08 64.75
CA ASP A 1079 -18.10 19.52 64.60
C ASP A 1079 -18.53 19.52 63.12
N LEU A 1080 -17.64 19.93 62.20
CA LEU A 1080 -17.93 20.01 60.76
C LEU A 1080 -16.81 19.40 59.90
N LEU A 1081 -17.19 18.50 59.00
CA LEU A 1081 -16.40 18.18 57.81
C LEU A 1081 -16.95 19.02 56.63
N TRP A 1082 -16.18 20.00 56.17
CA TRP A 1082 -16.54 20.84 55.03
C TRP A 1082 -15.85 20.33 53.77
N ASN A 1083 -16.63 19.73 52.87
CA ASN A 1083 -16.14 19.32 51.57
C ASN A 1083 -16.40 20.45 50.55
N GLY A 1084 -15.35 21.16 50.13
CA GLY A 1084 -15.39 22.10 49.02
C GLY A 1084 -14.55 21.66 47.82
N GLY A 1085 -14.12 20.40 47.81
CA GLY A 1085 -13.22 19.79 46.82
C GLY A 1085 -13.94 18.81 45.91
N ILE A 1086 -13.17 18.02 45.16
CA ILE A 1086 -13.68 16.99 44.25
C ILE A 1086 -13.05 15.64 44.64
N GLY A 1087 -13.87 14.61 44.75
CA GLY A 1087 -13.44 13.23 44.94
C GLY A 1087 -14.19 12.51 46.06
N THR A 1088 -14.24 11.20 45.99
CA THR A 1088 -14.97 10.35 46.94
C THR A 1088 -14.04 9.88 48.05
N TYR A 1089 -14.18 10.45 49.24
CA TYR A 1089 -13.29 10.23 50.40
C TYR A 1089 -13.86 9.29 51.45
N VAL A 1090 -15.17 9.05 51.45
CA VAL A 1090 -15.84 8.14 52.38
C VAL A 1090 -16.72 7.15 51.58
N LYS A 1091 -16.62 5.86 51.90
CA LYS A 1091 -17.49 4.80 51.38
C LYS A 1091 -18.20 4.09 52.54
N ALA A 1092 -19.24 3.31 52.25
CA ALA A 1092 -19.81 2.42 53.26
C ALA A 1092 -18.80 1.31 53.64
N SER A 1093 -18.94 0.77 54.84
CA SER A 1093 -18.09 -0.30 55.36
C SER A 1093 -18.18 -1.60 54.54
N PHE A 1094 -19.31 -1.84 53.87
CA PHE A 1094 -19.53 -3.01 53.00
C PHE A 1094 -19.11 -2.79 51.54
N GLU A 1095 -18.82 -1.56 51.11
CA GLU A 1095 -18.34 -1.27 49.76
C GLU A 1095 -16.83 -1.57 49.62
N GLY A 1096 -16.40 -2.06 48.47
CA GLY A 1096 -14.99 -2.06 48.09
C GLY A 1096 -14.52 -0.66 47.68
N HIS A 1097 -13.22 -0.37 47.75
CA HIS A 1097 -12.70 0.92 47.26
C HIS A 1097 -12.99 1.13 45.76
N SER A 1098 -13.05 0.05 44.97
CA SER A 1098 -13.42 0.09 43.55
C SER A 1098 -14.82 0.62 43.28
N ASP A 1099 -15.74 0.37 44.21
CA ASP A 1099 -17.18 0.60 44.01
C ASP A 1099 -17.51 2.10 44.09
N ALA A 1100 -16.66 2.88 44.77
CA ALA A 1100 -16.76 4.33 44.89
C ALA A 1100 -16.46 5.11 43.60
N GLY A 1101 -16.02 4.45 42.51
CA GLY A 1101 -15.83 5.08 41.19
C GLY A 1101 -14.67 6.09 41.07
N ASP A 1102 -13.88 6.29 42.13
CA ASP A 1102 -12.77 7.25 42.18
C ASP A 1102 -11.45 6.57 42.58
N ARG A 1103 -10.71 6.06 41.58
CA ARG A 1103 -9.45 5.34 41.83
C ARG A 1103 -8.36 6.23 42.43
N ALA A 1104 -8.37 7.54 42.14
CA ALA A 1104 -7.32 8.46 42.58
C ALA A 1104 -7.29 8.61 44.10
N ASN A 1105 -8.45 8.48 44.76
CA ASN A 1105 -8.57 8.58 46.21
C ASN A 1105 -8.62 7.22 46.94
N ASN A 1106 -8.43 6.09 46.26
CA ASN A 1106 -8.43 4.75 46.88
C ASN A 1106 -7.47 4.65 48.08
N ALA A 1107 -6.29 5.27 47.98
CA ALA A 1107 -5.27 5.18 49.03
C ALA A 1107 -5.64 5.94 50.31
N VAL A 1108 -6.52 6.94 50.23
CA VAL A 1108 -6.87 7.83 51.36
C VAL A 1108 -8.29 7.64 51.88
N ARG A 1109 -9.15 6.95 51.12
CA ARG A 1109 -10.57 6.73 51.44
C ARG A 1109 -10.76 5.98 52.76
N ILE A 1110 -11.73 6.42 53.57
CA ILE A 1110 -12.14 5.79 54.82
C ILE A 1110 -13.55 5.18 54.70
N ASP A 1111 -13.91 4.34 55.67
CA ASP A 1111 -15.27 3.85 55.83
C ASP A 1111 -16.11 4.87 56.61
N ALA A 1112 -17.42 4.93 56.35
CA ALA A 1112 -18.35 5.80 57.06
C ALA A 1112 -18.38 5.51 58.57
N SER A 1113 -18.14 4.26 58.98
CA SER A 1113 -17.98 3.88 60.39
C SER A 1113 -16.76 4.49 61.08
N GLN A 1114 -15.80 5.03 60.33
CA GLN A 1114 -14.61 5.71 60.83
C GLN A 1114 -14.78 7.24 60.88
N LEU A 1115 -15.84 7.78 60.26
CA LEU A 1115 -16.15 9.20 60.25
C LEU A 1115 -16.68 9.63 61.63
N ARG A 1116 -16.05 10.66 62.22
CA ARG A 1116 -16.40 11.19 63.56
C ARG A 1116 -16.90 12.62 63.53
N ALA A 1117 -17.13 13.18 62.35
CA ALA A 1117 -17.72 14.51 62.22
C ALA A 1117 -19.18 14.50 62.68
N ARG A 1118 -19.63 15.55 63.38
CA ARG A 1118 -21.04 15.70 63.78
C ARG A 1118 -21.92 16.16 62.63
N VAL A 1119 -21.41 17.06 61.80
CA VAL A 1119 -22.04 17.60 60.60
C VAL A 1119 -21.11 17.39 59.41
N VAL A 1120 -21.66 17.03 58.25
CA VAL A 1120 -20.93 17.04 56.97
C VAL A 1120 -21.66 17.99 56.03
N GLY A 1121 -20.93 18.96 55.47
CA GLY A 1121 -21.42 19.82 54.39
C GLY A 1121 -20.74 19.47 53.08
N GLU A 1122 -21.50 18.96 52.11
CA GLU A 1122 -21.01 18.59 50.78
C GLU A 1122 -21.23 19.71 49.75
N GLY A 1123 -20.52 20.84 49.94
CA GLY A 1123 -20.50 21.90 48.93
C GLY A 1123 -19.84 21.46 47.62
N GLY A 1124 -18.84 20.57 47.68
CA GLY A 1124 -18.23 19.90 46.55
C GLY A 1124 -19.02 18.66 46.11
N ASN A 1125 -18.75 18.16 44.90
CA ASN A 1125 -19.47 16.98 44.38
C ASN A 1125 -18.86 15.67 44.87
N LEU A 1126 -19.75 14.70 45.20
CA LEU A 1126 -19.42 13.29 45.48
C LEU A 1126 -18.36 13.08 46.57
N GLY A 1127 -18.43 13.80 47.70
CA GLY A 1127 -17.52 13.58 48.83
C GLY A 1127 -17.67 12.19 49.47
N LEU A 1128 -18.89 11.69 49.47
CA LEU A 1128 -19.29 10.41 50.04
C LEU A 1128 -20.09 9.59 49.02
N THR A 1129 -19.96 8.25 49.04
CA THR A 1129 -20.91 7.38 48.32
C THR A 1129 -22.30 7.50 48.94
N GLN A 1130 -23.36 7.21 48.16
CA GLN A 1130 -24.72 7.26 48.70
C GLN A 1130 -24.88 6.29 49.89
N ALA A 1131 -24.32 5.09 49.79
CA ALA A 1131 -24.32 4.13 50.89
C ALA A 1131 -23.57 4.66 52.14
N ALA A 1132 -22.44 5.36 51.95
CA ALA A 1132 -21.71 6.00 53.06
C ALA A 1132 -22.55 7.06 53.77
N ARG A 1133 -23.33 7.84 53.02
CA ARG A 1133 -24.21 8.86 53.58
C ARG A 1133 -25.27 8.24 54.47
N VAL A 1134 -25.90 7.16 54.00
CA VAL A 1134 -26.90 6.41 54.78
C VAL A 1134 -26.27 5.80 56.04
N GLU A 1135 -25.12 5.16 55.94
CA GLU A 1135 -24.41 4.59 57.10
C GLU A 1135 -24.02 5.67 58.12
N ALA A 1136 -23.49 6.81 57.67
CA ALA A 1136 -23.15 7.94 58.53
C ALA A 1136 -24.40 8.55 59.20
N ALA A 1137 -25.49 8.72 58.45
CA ALA A 1137 -26.76 9.23 58.99
C ALA A 1137 -27.33 8.30 60.07
N LEU A 1138 -27.28 6.98 59.85
CA LEU A 1138 -27.69 5.98 60.85
C LEU A 1138 -26.80 6.00 62.10
N ALA A 1139 -25.53 6.39 61.96
CA ALA A 1139 -24.61 6.62 63.08
C ALA A 1139 -24.82 7.96 63.80
N GLY A 1140 -25.77 8.79 63.34
CA GLY A 1140 -26.12 10.07 63.96
C GLY A 1140 -25.39 11.29 63.40
N VAL A 1141 -24.63 11.14 62.31
CA VAL A 1141 -24.02 12.27 61.59
C VAL A 1141 -25.13 13.04 60.87
N ARG A 1142 -25.12 14.38 60.97
CA ARG A 1142 -26.04 15.26 60.23
C ARG A 1142 -25.47 15.59 58.87
N LEU A 1143 -26.10 15.07 57.82
CA LEU A 1143 -25.70 15.32 56.44
C LEU A 1143 -26.88 15.10 55.50
N ASP A 1144 -26.86 15.84 54.40
CA ASP A 1144 -27.71 15.62 53.24
C ASP A 1144 -26.86 15.05 52.08
N THR A 1145 -27.44 14.99 50.88
CA THR A 1145 -26.64 14.67 49.68
C THR A 1145 -26.06 15.95 49.10
N ASP A 1146 -24.97 15.83 48.34
CA ASP A 1146 -24.40 16.96 47.59
C ASP A 1146 -25.40 17.60 46.61
N ALA A 1147 -26.38 16.82 46.13
CA ALA A 1147 -27.48 17.32 45.30
C ALA A 1147 -28.40 18.35 46.00
N ILE A 1148 -28.42 18.35 47.33
CA ILE A 1148 -29.15 19.33 48.14
C ILE A 1148 -28.22 20.47 48.55
N ASP A 1149 -27.05 20.13 49.10
CA ASP A 1149 -26.12 21.12 49.62
C ASP A 1149 -25.62 22.09 48.53
N ASN A 1150 -25.29 21.59 47.34
CA ASN A 1150 -24.71 22.41 46.27
C ASN A 1150 -25.69 22.77 45.13
N SER A 1151 -27.00 22.56 45.34
CA SER A 1151 -28.06 22.82 44.34
C SER A 1151 -28.11 24.28 43.88
N ALA A 1152 -27.74 25.22 44.76
CA ALA A 1152 -27.82 26.66 44.53
C ALA A 1152 -27.05 27.14 43.28
N GLY A 1153 -25.95 26.47 42.95
CA GLY A 1153 -25.22 26.76 41.72
C GLY A 1153 -26.09 26.47 40.49
N VAL A 1154 -26.66 25.27 40.42
CA VAL A 1154 -27.50 24.85 39.28
C VAL A 1154 -28.75 25.72 39.17
N ASP A 1155 -29.34 26.11 40.29
CA ASP A 1155 -30.53 26.96 40.37
C ASP A 1155 -30.28 28.38 39.85
N LEU A 1156 -29.14 28.99 40.22
CA LEU A 1156 -28.78 30.32 39.70
C LEU A 1156 -28.53 30.29 38.19
N SER A 1157 -27.91 29.21 37.67
CA SER A 1157 -27.74 29.03 36.22
C SER A 1157 -29.08 28.93 35.49
N ASP A 1158 -30.12 28.38 36.13
CA ASP A 1158 -31.44 28.31 35.52
C ASP A 1158 -32.15 29.65 35.46
N HIS A 1159 -32.07 30.43 36.54
CA HIS A 1159 -32.54 31.81 36.54
C HIS A 1159 -31.87 32.61 35.42
N GLU A 1160 -30.55 32.45 35.22
CA GLU A 1160 -29.83 33.09 34.11
C GLU A 1160 -30.44 32.75 32.75
N VAL A 1161 -30.58 31.45 32.43
CA VAL A 1161 -31.10 30.99 31.14
C VAL A 1161 -32.54 31.47 30.95
N ASN A 1162 -33.40 31.34 31.96
CA ASN A 1162 -34.80 31.74 31.87
C ASN A 1162 -34.96 33.26 31.69
N TYR A 1163 -34.15 34.07 32.37
CA TYR A 1163 -34.13 35.52 32.14
C TYR A 1163 -33.62 35.88 30.75
N LYS A 1164 -32.58 35.22 30.25
CA LYS A 1164 -32.09 35.44 28.88
C LYS A 1164 -33.15 35.07 27.84
N ILE A 1165 -33.82 33.94 27.98
CA ILE A 1165 -34.92 33.50 27.11
C ILE A 1165 -36.07 34.52 27.16
N ALA A 1166 -36.50 34.95 28.35
CA ALA A 1166 -37.59 35.91 28.53
C ALA A 1166 -37.28 37.28 27.90
N LEU A 1167 -36.02 37.72 27.94
CA LEU A 1167 -35.57 39.00 27.38
C LEU A 1167 -35.22 38.93 25.89
N ALA A 1168 -34.99 37.73 25.33
CA ALA A 1168 -34.59 37.56 23.93
C ALA A 1168 -35.54 38.22 22.91
N PRO A 1169 -36.88 38.18 23.04
CA PRO A 1169 -37.78 38.89 22.13
C PRO A 1169 -37.57 40.41 22.10
N LEU A 1170 -37.21 41.03 23.23
CA LEU A 1170 -36.94 42.46 23.31
C LEU A 1170 -35.62 42.83 22.62
N VAL A 1171 -34.63 41.95 22.71
CA VAL A 1171 -33.35 42.11 21.99
C VAL A 1171 -33.55 41.95 20.48
N ARG A 1172 -34.30 40.91 20.06
CA ARG A 1172 -34.59 40.66 18.64
C ARG A 1172 -35.41 41.78 17.99
N SER A 1173 -36.36 42.36 18.71
CA SER A 1173 -37.16 43.50 18.22
C SER A 1173 -36.42 44.85 18.25
N GLY A 1174 -35.18 44.89 18.77
CA GLY A 1174 -34.39 46.11 18.91
C GLY A 1174 -34.86 47.06 20.01
N GLN A 1175 -35.82 46.66 20.83
CA GLN A 1175 -36.29 47.44 21.99
C GLN A 1175 -35.27 47.46 23.14
N LEU A 1176 -34.36 46.48 23.16
CA LEU A 1176 -33.28 46.35 24.12
C LEU A 1176 -31.98 46.02 23.38
N SER A 1177 -30.88 46.72 23.62
CA SER A 1177 -29.57 46.27 23.13
C SER A 1177 -29.07 45.08 23.96
N ALA A 1178 -28.17 44.27 23.39
CA ALA A 1178 -27.52 43.18 24.14
C ALA A 1178 -26.83 43.69 25.42
N SER A 1179 -26.18 44.86 25.36
CA SER A 1179 -25.55 45.50 26.52
C SER A 1179 -26.54 45.96 27.58
N GLN A 1180 -27.71 46.49 27.19
CA GLN A 1180 -28.77 46.87 28.12
C GLN A 1180 -29.38 45.64 28.80
N ARG A 1181 -29.55 44.54 28.06
CA ARG A 1181 -29.97 43.25 28.64
C ARG A 1181 -28.99 42.77 29.70
N HIS A 1182 -27.68 42.77 29.42
CA HIS A 1182 -26.68 42.36 30.42
C HIS A 1182 -26.72 43.24 31.68
N ALA A 1183 -26.81 44.56 31.51
CA ALA A 1183 -26.94 45.47 32.63
C ALA A 1183 -28.18 45.17 33.50
N LEU A 1184 -29.30 44.80 32.88
CA LEU A 1184 -30.51 44.38 33.60
C LEU A 1184 -30.32 43.05 34.35
N LEU A 1185 -29.69 42.04 33.72
CA LEU A 1185 -29.36 40.78 34.38
C LEU A 1185 -28.49 41.02 35.61
N PHE A 1186 -27.42 41.81 35.49
CA PHE A 1186 -26.57 42.14 36.64
C PHE A 1186 -27.32 42.90 37.74
N ALA A 1187 -28.26 43.77 37.39
CA ALA A 1187 -29.02 44.56 38.36
C ALA A 1187 -29.95 43.70 39.24
N VAL A 1188 -30.38 42.52 38.78
CA VAL A 1188 -31.28 41.61 39.52
C VAL A 1188 -30.55 40.40 40.14
N SER A 1189 -29.21 40.40 40.12
CA SER A 1189 -28.40 39.28 40.62
C SER A 1189 -28.65 38.95 42.09
N ASP A 1190 -28.82 39.96 42.94
CA ASP A 1190 -29.05 39.77 44.38
C ASP A 1190 -30.44 39.16 44.64
N ASP A 1191 -31.46 39.62 43.91
CA ASP A 1191 -32.82 39.07 43.98
C ASP A 1191 -32.85 37.61 43.50
N ALA A 1192 -32.13 37.30 42.41
CA ALA A 1192 -31.98 35.93 41.93
C ALA A 1192 -31.29 35.03 42.96
N CYS A 1193 -30.20 35.50 43.58
CA CYS A 1193 -29.52 34.78 44.65
C CYS A 1193 -30.41 34.54 45.86
N GLU A 1194 -31.22 35.51 46.29
CA GLU A 1194 -32.13 35.33 47.42
C GLU A 1194 -33.26 34.33 47.12
N SER A 1195 -33.78 34.34 45.89
CA SER A 1195 -34.75 33.33 45.42
C SER A 1195 -34.17 31.92 45.49
N VAL A 1196 -32.94 31.74 44.99
CA VAL A 1196 -32.21 30.46 45.08
C VAL A 1196 -32.01 30.02 46.53
N LEU A 1197 -31.54 30.91 47.42
CA LEU A 1197 -31.34 30.56 48.82
C LEU A 1197 -32.64 30.25 49.56
N ALA A 1198 -33.76 30.86 49.16
CA ALA A 1198 -35.08 30.48 49.65
C ALA A 1198 -35.40 29.02 49.31
N HIS A 1199 -35.07 28.55 48.10
CA HIS A 1199 -35.21 27.15 47.73
C HIS A 1199 -34.35 26.23 48.60
N ASN A 1200 -33.06 26.55 48.84
CA ASN A 1200 -32.19 25.74 49.71
C ASN A 1200 -32.77 25.60 51.13
N ARG A 1201 -33.23 26.71 51.72
CA ARG A 1201 -33.86 26.70 53.05
C ARG A 1201 -35.12 25.84 53.08
N SER A 1202 -35.95 25.88 52.03
CA SER A 1202 -37.14 25.04 51.91
C SER A 1202 -36.82 23.55 51.67
N GLN A 1203 -35.76 23.23 50.93
CA GLN A 1203 -35.29 21.86 50.71
C GLN A 1203 -34.87 21.20 52.01
N VAL A 1204 -33.92 21.81 52.73
CA VAL A 1204 -33.39 21.25 53.98
C VAL A 1204 -34.47 21.15 55.07
N GLN A 1205 -35.40 22.11 55.10
CA GLN A 1205 -36.55 22.07 55.99
C GLN A 1205 -37.50 20.91 55.64
N SER A 1206 -37.79 20.70 54.36
CA SER A 1206 -38.63 19.58 53.91
C SER A 1206 -38.04 18.23 54.32
N LEU A 1207 -36.73 18.03 54.13
CA LEU A 1207 -36.04 16.79 54.54
C LEU A 1207 -36.15 16.54 56.04
N SER A 1208 -36.03 17.60 56.85
CA SER A 1208 -36.16 17.51 58.31
C SER A 1208 -37.57 17.09 58.73
N LEU A 1209 -38.59 17.64 58.06
CA LEU A 1209 -39.99 17.29 58.31
C LEU A 1209 -40.30 15.87 57.83
N ASP A 1210 -39.76 15.45 56.69
CA ASP A 1210 -39.98 14.12 56.11
C ASP A 1210 -39.22 13.03 56.87
N GLU A 1211 -38.07 13.35 57.46
CA GLU A 1211 -37.38 12.45 58.40
C GLU A 1211 -38.30 12.14 59.60
N LEU A 1212 -38.99 13.16 60.13
CA LEU A 1212 -39.96 12.97 61.22
C LEU A 1212 -41.21 12.23 60.76
N ARG A 1213 -41.75 12.54 59.58
CA ARG A 1213 -42.95 11.89 59.03
C ARG A 1213 -42.70 10.43 58.69
N SER A 1214 -41.56 10.09 58.09
CA SER A 1214 -41.22 8.72 57.69
C SER A 1214 -41.01 7.80 58.89
N ARG A 1215 -40.59 8.33 60.04
CA ARG A 1215 -40.57 7.60 61.32
C ARG A 1215 -41.99 7.28 61.82
N HIS A 1216 -42.97 8.12 61.50
CA HIS A 1216 -44.35 7.94 61.94
C HIS A 1216 -45.16 7.02 61.01
N ASP A 1217 -45.01 7.19 59.69
CA ASP A 1217 -45.70 6.42 58.65
C ASP A 1217 -44.72 6.00 57.55
N PRO A 1218 -43.92 4.94 57.75
CA PRO A 1218 -42.96 4.47 56.75
C PRO A 1218 -43.63 3.90 55.48
N GLU A 1219 -44.87 3.40 55.58
CA GLU A 1219 -45.62 2.82 54.45
C GLU A 1219 -46.03 3.87 53.41
N LEU A 1220 -46.27 5.11 53.85
CA LEU A 1220 -46.48 6.22 52.92
C LEU A 1220 -45.24 6.48 52.06
N PHE A 1221 -44.05 6.45 52.66
CA PHE A 1221 -42.80 6.69 51.95
C PHE A 1221 -42.39 5.52 51.05
N LEU A 1222 -42.66 4.27 51.44
CA LEU A 1222 -42.47 3.12 50.54
C LEU A 1222 -43.34 3.23 49.27
N ARG A 1223 -44.61 3.64 49.40
CA ARG A 1223 -45.47 3.91 48.24
C ARG A 1223 -44.99 5.09 47.40
N ALA A 1224 -44.43 6.13 48.05
CA ALA A 1224 -43.82 7.24 47.34
C ALA A 1224 -42.58 6.81 46.54
N VAL A 1225 -41.72 5.96 47.12
CA VAL A 1225 -40.57 5.34 46.41
C VAL A 1225 -41.07 4.63 45.15
N GLU A 1226 -42.06 3.74 45.27
CA GLU A 1226 -42.61 3.00 44.13
C GLU A 1226 -43.15 3.94 43.06
N SER A 1227 -44.02 4.88 43.44
CA SER A 1227 -44.70 5.78 42.50
C SER A 1227 -43.74 6.75 41.81
N LEU A 1228 -42.77 7.32 42.53
CA LEU A 1228 -41.82 8.29 41.97
C LEU A 1228 -40.77 7.60 41.10
N CYS A 1229 -40.29 6.42 41.50
CA CYS A 1229 -39.38 5.63 40.69
C CYS A 1229 -40.05 5.13 39.39
N GLU A 1230 -41.31 4.71 39.45
CA GLU A 1230 -42.08 4.34 38.26
C GLU A 1230 -42.25 5.53 37.30
N ALA A 1231 -42.61 6.70 37.83
CA ALA A 1231 -42.76 7.92 37.03
C ALA A 1231 -41.44 8.37 36.40
N ALA A 1232 -40.33 8.27 37.14
CA ALA A 1232 -39.00 8.63 36.66
C ALA A 1232 -38.34 7.54 35.79
N GLN A 1233 -38.94 6.35 35.69
CA GLN A 1233 -38.37 5.16 35.04
C GLN A 1233 -36.98 4.78 35.60
N LEU A 1234 -36.83 4.89 36.93
CA LEU A 1234 -35.60 4.58 37.66
C LEU A 1234 -35.84 3.40 38.61
N SER A 1235 -34.79 2.61 38.86
CA SER A 1235 -34.85 1.53 39.85
C SER A 1235 -34.56 2.09 41.25
N PRO A 1236 -35.37 1.78 42.28
CA PRO A 1236 -35.06 2.17 43.66
C PRO A 1236 -33.68 1.71 44.12
N ALA A 1237 -33.26 0.51 43.70
CA ALA A 1237 -31.96 -0.06 44.06
C ALA A 1237 -30.79 0.73 43.45
N ASP A 1238 -30.92 1.20 42.20
CA ASP A 1238 -29.87 1.98 41.52
C ASP A 1238 -29.70 3.37 42.16
N LEU A 1239 -30.74 3.87 42.82
CA LEU A 1239 -30.75 5.12 43.55
C LEU A 1239 -30.28 4.99 45.01
N GLY A 1240 -29.96 3.76 45.45
CA GLY A 1240 -29.60 3.48 46.84
C GLY A 1240 -30.76 3.68 47.83
N LEU A 1241 -32.00 3.51 47.38
CA LEU A 1241 -33.19 3.56 48.24
C LEU A 1241 -33.42 2.19 48.91
N PRO A 1242 -33.87 2.16 50.18
CA PRO A 1242 -34.06 0.93 50.93
C PRO A 1242 -35.28 0.14 50.43
N ASP A 1243 -35.19 -1.19 50.51
CA ASP A 1243 -36.36 -2.06 50.29
C ASP A 1243 -37.31 -2.06 51.49
N ALA A 1244 -38.50 -2.61 51.31
CA ALA A 1244 -39.52 -2.68 52.36
C ALA A 1244 -39.00 -3.38 53.63
N ALA A 1245 -38.23 -4.46 53.48
CA ALA A 1245 -37.66 -5.20 54.61
C ALA A 1245 -36.71 -4.34 55.45
N THR A 1246 -35.85 -3.57 54.80
CA THR A 1246 -34.91 -2.64 55.46
C THR A 1246 -35.66 -1.53 56.20
N VAL A 1247 -36.69 -0.95 55.58
CA VAL A 1247 -37.50 0.10 56.22
C VAL A 1247 -38.26 -0.45 57.42
N HIS A 1248 -38.82 -1.66 57.34
CA HIS A 1248 -39.54 -2.30 58.45
C HIS A 1248 -38.63 -2.62 59.64
N ASP A 1249 -37.41 -3.12 59.39
CA ASP A 1249 -36.41 -3.36 60.44
C ASP A 1249 -35.99 -2.06 61.15
N ARG A 1250 -35.84 -0.96 60.40
CA ARG A 1250 -35.58 0.38 60.96
C ARG A 1250 -36.77 0.89 61.77
N ALA A 1251 -38.00 0.73 61.27
CA ALA A 1251 -39.22 1.14 61.96
C ALA A 1251 -39.38 0.45 63.32
N ALA A 1252 -39.02 -0.83 63.42
CA ALA A 1252 -39.01 -1.58 64.68
C ALA A 1252 -38.04 -1.00 65.74
N ARG A 1253 -37.04 -0.22 65.32
CA ARG A 1253 -36.06 0.48 66.16
C ARG A 1253 -36.41 1.96 66.39
N GLY A 1254 -37.58 2.41 65.91
CA GLY A 1254 -38.02 3.81 65.99
C GLY A 1254 -37.33 4.73 64.96
N LEU A 1255 -36.72 4.16 63.92
CA LEU A 1255 -36.08 4.89 62.83
C LEU A 1255 -36.96 4.83 61.56
N GLY A 1256 -36.76 5.77 60.64
CA GLY A 1256 -37.49 5.84 59.37
C GLY A 1256 -36.52 5.83 58.19
N PHE A 1257 -36.86 6.58 57.14
CA PHE A 1257 -35.92 6.91 56.09
C PHE A 1257 -34.88 7.91 56.62
N THR A 1258 -33.65 7.77 56.16
CA THR A 1258 -32.57 8.72 56.46
C THR A 1258 -32.68 9.95 55.55
N ARG A 1259 -32.13 11.09 55.98
CA ARG A 1259 -32.13 12.31 55.16
C ARG A 1259 -31.49 12.13 53.77
N PRO A 1260 -30.38 11.38 53.61
CA PRO A 1260 -29.83 11.10 52.28
C PRO A 1260 -30.76 10.29 51.37
N GLU A 1261 -31.58 9.39 51.91
CA GLU A 1261 -32.59 8.65 51.13
C GLU A 1261 -33.79 9.55 50.79
N LEU A 1262 -34.22 10.40 51.71
CA LEU A 1262 -35.27 11.39 51.48
C LEU A 1262 -34.85 12.47 50.47
N ALA A 1263 -33.58 12.85 50.45
CA ALA A 1263 -33.01 13.78 49.47
C ALA A 1263 -33.12 13.24 48.04
N VAL A 1264 -32.93 11.93 47.86
CA VAL A 1264 -33.15 11.26 46.58
C VAL A 1264 -34.63 11.31 46.19
N LEU A 1265 -35.54 11.00 47.13
CA LEU A 1265 -36.98 11.06 46.87
C LEU A 1265 -37.46 12.47 46.54
N LEU A 1266 -36.96 13.49 47.24
CA LEU A 1266 -37.27 14.90 46.96
C LEU A 1266 -36.82 15.32 45.57
N GLY A 1267 -35.72 14.75 45.05
CA GLY A 1267 -35.26 15.00 43.68
C GLY A 1267 -36.10 14.32 42.60
N LEU A 1268 -36.89 13.29 42.95
CA LEU A 1268 -37.79 12.60 42.02
C LEU A 1268 -39.21 13.19 42.02
N ALA A 1269 -39.60 13.86 43.10
CA ALA A 1269 -40.90 14.48 43.30
C ALA A 1269 -41.00 15.84 42.59
#